data_AF-A0A949PDQ6-F1
#
_entry.id   AF-A0A949PDQ6-F1
#
_cell.length_a   1.000
_cell.length_b   1.000
_cell.length_c   1.000
_cell.angle_alpha   90.00
_cell.angle_beta   90.00
_cell.angle_gamma   90.00
#
_symmetry.space_group_name_H-M   'P 1'
#
loop_
_entity.id
_entity.type
_entity.pdbx_description
1 polymer ?
#
loop_
_entity_poly.entity_id
_entity_poly.type
_entity_poly.pdbx_seq_one_letter_code
_entity_poly.pdbx_strand_id
1 'polypeptide(L)'
;MESYSNILKFYINGKKYTIQDPDPSLLLVDYLRSPEVGLTGTKFGCGEGGCAACTVVETKLDPLSNQIWERPVNSCLRPIVTLDGVAITTTEGIGSLEKGLNPVQERIAAFNGSQCGYCTPGFVMNMYSFLRENDNPSQEEIESRFDGHICRCTGFRAILNAMQSFYGDEEAIKEAAQGSVDTECLTSPRALHFSGSGQEYYKPLTLKGVFAIMSEHEVTPNNVKLVNGNTSVGIYKKDVYFPKLLIDISQISDLLEKEIKDDGLHLGGGRTMQDLLELTEQALETKEHRLDAGLIALNKHVHRIAGTQVRSVASVAGNIMLVKNHEFEGTPFPSDLFTCLATLGGEITLLTPEDECPQTYTALNMPSVYSFNHGFIIQKIFIPYTSSEKLIQTYKISRRYQNAHAVINAGFTFTMREAFIKKATMVFGGVGRIAIRATETEHFIEGKEWTSEVFNEALKILTCEIESLMIPMEDEGISEAYRLSLAVGIFQKYGIYLAEKVNIEAITPKDITGGLTYKRPVSSGKEGYIDAPYNDGDDMTARVMPAVNLKSSTGKHAGDSFIEWRDITADSIGKGKMKETLKMAESHLDEGKSRTKLSARIQATGEAKYTQDLPGPPHTLHASYVFSTAQFAKFSYKHGGLAGLQKKLKAKFPDAIKYISVADIPEIGKKSSFFINNNTFNIDDPNFVWANYDPAFANEYVTAYGQPIGVVVTEDLYTSRDAAAWLMKQIAYDHIEDGKASTIEEALALPPNQGILTFSPGDHQSKMVRPQSDQKWLDDPQPVKGKVNVSGGQLTGAQYHFYMETQATLAVPTENRTLQLYSSTQHLASVQAQVTAILGLQNNNVEAEVIRLGGGFGGKEVRPPYPAMAAAIAAWDLNMPVRLANDRNTDMIMQGTRHSFKGDYKVVANADGIIEKIKLDFWSNSGYSFDCSLPVMDLVILSADGAYNIPTFEANGIACRTNIVSRTAFRSFGIIQCRLIAEEAIEHIAHKLGVRPEVVRERNFYKDATATEYDYTPYRQALKYCRIKQVWDDLKTSSNFDARLVEVESYNKKNRWRKKGISMIPIKYGISYTYRPMNQGGAYVVVFSADGTVTIEHGGIEMGQGIHTKIAQIAADILGIDISLIRIGISDTSTVPNASSTGASTGTDLNGGAVKMACQDLKDRLTEFCKANPDNSSLDGWETKKGWASNWKAIVSAAYTARVNLAAQALYSSPDLGTLTEKPLSSGNWYLVDGDQAFYYFTYCAAVSEVEIDVLTGECTILRTDI
;
A
#
# COMPACT_ATOMS: atom_id res chain seq x y z
N MET A 1 -35.62 -30.02 -19.91
CA MET A 1 -34.66 -29.79 -18.82
C MET A 1 -33.28 -29.80 -19.45
N GLU A 2 -32.45 -28.82 -19.10
CA GLU A 2 -31.06 -28.78 -19.54
C GLU A 2 -30.29 -29.97 -18.92
N SER A 3 -29.35 -30.56 -19.66
CA SER A 3 -28.49 -31.62 -19.12
C SER A 3 -27.24 -30.99 -18.52
N TYR A 4 -27.15 -30.97 -17.19
CA TYR A 4 -26.02 -30.40 -16.48
C TYR A 4 -24.81 -31.34 -16.48
N SER A 5 -23.63 -30.79 -16.79
CA SER A 5 -22.34 -31.48 -16.67
C SER A 5 -21.69 -31.12 -15.34
N ASN A 6 -21.09 -32.10 -14.69
CA ASN A 6 -20.29 -31.90 -13.47
C ASN A 6 -18.77 -31.90 -13.74
N ILE A 7 -18.39 -31.71 -15.01
CA ILE A 7 -17.00 -31.60 -15.45
C ILE A 7 -16.71 -30.17 -15.92
N LEU A 8 -15.77 -29.50 -15.25
CA LEU A 8 -15.25 -28.18 -15.62
C LEU A 8 -14.03 -28.34 -16.55
N LYS A 9 -14.01 -27.59 -17.67
CA LYS A 9 -12.92 -27.61 -18.65
C LYS A 9 -12.49 -26.21 -19.02
N PHE A 10 -11.20 -25.91 -18.86
CA PHE A 10 -10.65 -24.59 -19.18
C PHE A 10 -9.15 -24.69 -19.45
N TYR A 11 -8.54 -23.58 -19.84
CA TYR A 11 -7.11 -23.53 -20.17
C TYR A 11 -6.37 -22.50 -19.32
N ILE A 12 -5.14 -22.81 -18.95
CA ILE A 12 -4.20 -21.87 -18.33
C ILE A 12 -2.92 -21.88 -19.14
N ASN A 13 -2.52 -20.74 -19.69
CA ASN A 13 -1.33 -20.57 -20.52
C ASN A 13 -1.24 -21.64 -21.64
N GLY A 14 -2.37 -21.92 -22.30
CA GLY A 14 -2.50 -22.92 -23.36
C GLY A 14 -2.59 -24.38 -22.90
N LYS A 15 -2.39 -24.68 -21.61
CA LYS A 15 -2.55 -26.03 -21.06
C LYS A 15 -3.99 -26.28 -20.63
N LYS A 16 -4.57 -27.40 -21.06
CA LYS A 16 -5.93 -27.82 -20.68
C LYS A 16 -5.98 -28.37 -19.26
N TYR A 17 -6.99 -27.95 -18.51
CA TYR A 17 -7.35 -28.47 -17.20
C TYR A 17 -8.76 -29.06 -17.23
N THR A 18 -8.97 -30.16 -16.53
CA THR A 18 -10.26 -30.84 -16.43
C THR A 18 -10.47 -31.27 -14.99
N ILE A 19 -11.49 -30.69 -14.35
CA ILE A 19 -11.78 -30.92 -12.94
C ILE A 19 -13.16 -31.55 -12.84
N GLN A 20 -13.23 -32.67 -12.15
CA GLN A 20 -14.45 -33.39 -11.83
C GLN A 20 -15.00 -32.83 -10.51
N ASP A 21 -16.27 -32.40 -10.49
CA ASP A 21 -16.96 -31.89 -9.29
C ASP A 21 -16.16 -30.82 -8.50
N PRO A 22 -15.69 -29.72 -9.14
CA PRO A 22 -14.96 -28.65 -8.47
C PRO A 22 -15.79 -27.96 -7.37
N ASP A 23 -15.12 -27.58 -6.27
CA ASP A 23 -15.74 -26.82 -5.19
C ASP A 23 -16.09 -25.38 -5.65
N PRO A 24 -17.35 -24.92 -5.50
CA PRO A 24 -17.75 -23.56 -5.87
C PRO A 24 -17.03 -22.42 -5.14
N SER A 25 -16.45 -22.68 -3.96
CA SER A 25 -15.73 -21.70 -3.15
C SER A 25 -14.28 -21.48 -3.60
N LEU A 26 -13.71 -22.40 -4.40
CA LEU A 26 -12.32 -22.31 -4.84
C LEU A 26 -12.11 -21.18 -5.85
N LEU A 27 -11.25 -20.23 -5.49
CA LEU A 27 -10.91 -19.07 -6.31
C LEU A 27 -9.73 -19.36 -7.25
N LEU A 28 -9.73 -18.68 -8.40
CA LEU A 28 -8.70 -18.83 -9.43
C LEU A 28 -7.31 -18.48 -8.91
N VAL A 29 -7.16 -17.44 -8.08
CA VAL A 29 -5.86 -17.08 -7.51
C VAL A 29 -5.25 -18.23 -6.70
N ASP A 30 -6.07 -18.95 -5.93
CA ASP A 30 -5.61 -20.04 -5.08
C ASP A 30 -5.37 -21.31 -5.91
N TYR A 31 -6.19 -21.57 -6.94
CA TYR A 31 -5.96 -22.69 -7.85
C TYR A 31 -4.66 -22.52 -8.66
N LEU A 32 -4.39 -21.32 -9.20
CA LEU A 32 -3.14 -21.01 -9.89
C LEU A 32 -1.90 -21.27 -9.03
N ARG A 33 -2.00 -20.94 -7.74
CA ARG A 33 -0.92 -21.04 -6.75
C ARG A 33 -0.86 -22.40 -6.06
N SER A 34 -1.80 -23.28 -6.33
CA SER A 34 -1.85 -24.62 -5.75
C SER A 34 -0.65 -25.47 -6.19
N PRO A 35 -0.28 -26.52 -5.43
CA PRO A 35 0.76 -27.45 -5.85
C PRO A 35 0.49 -28.13 -7.21
N GLU A 36 -0.78 -28.27 -7.62
CA GLU A 36 -1.18 -28.88 -8.89
C GLU A 36 -0.80 -28.01 -10.09
N VAL A 37 -0.92 -26.68 -9.97
CA VAL A 37 -0.67 -25.73 -11.05
C VAL A 37 0.71 -25.08 -10.94
N GLY A 38 1.10 -24.62 -9.74
CA GLY A 38 2.43 -24.09 -9.45
C GLY A 38 2.76 -22.71 -10.02
N LEU A 39 1.77 -21.98 -10.56
CA LEU A 39 1.92 -20.66 -11.18
C LEU A 39 1.74 -19.56 -10.12
N THR A 40 2.83 -19.27 -9.40
CA THR A 40 2.83 -18.34 -8.26
C THR A 40 3.08 -16.89 -8.65
N GLY A 41 3.24 -16.56 -9.93
CA GLY A 41 3.48 -15.20 -10.43
C GLY A 41 2.30 -14.28 -10.14
N THR A 42 1.07 -14.79 -10.28
CA THR A 42 -0.14 -14.11 -9.81
C THR A 42 -0.15 -14.07 -8.28
N LYS A 43 -0.24 -12.86 -7.70
CA LYS A 43 -0.07 -12.65 -6.25
C LYS A 43 -1.39 -12.41 -5.52
N PHE A 44 -1.51 -12.94 -4.30
CA PHE A 44 -2.60 -12.62 -3.38
C PHE A 44 -2.20 -11.42 -2.49
N GLY A 45 -2.84 -10.27 -2.69
CA GLY A 45 -2.49 -9.03 -1.99
C GLY A 45 -3.57 -8.50 -1.02
N CYS A 46 -4.85 -8.51 -1.45
CA CYS A 46 -5.96 -7.99 -0.66
C CYS A 46 -7.20 -8.91 -0.60
N GLY A 47 -7.49 -9.68 -1.66
CA GLY A 47 -8.68 -10.54 -1.72
C GLY A 47 -9.99 -9.80 -2.02
N GLU A 48 -9.93 -8.51 -2.35
CA GLU A 48 -11.11 -7.63 -2.49
C GLU A 48 -11.16 -6.88 -3.85
N GLY A 49 -10.27 -7.19 -4.78
CA GLY A 49 -10.20 -6.51 -6.09
C GLY A 49 -9.59 -5.10 -6.08
N GLY A 50 -9.33 -4.52 -4.90
CA GLY A 50 -8.86 -3.13 -4.77
C GLY A 50 -7.37 -2.87 -5.06
N CYS A 51 -6.52 -3.91 -5.15
CA CYS A 51 -5.06 -3.73 -5.33
C CYS A 51 -4.51 -4.21 -6.68
N ALA A 52 -5.27 -5.02 -7.42
CA ALA A 52 -4.90 -5.61 -8.71
C ALA A 52 -3.55 -6.37 -8.78
N ALA A 53 -3.00 -6.84 -7.66
CA ALA A 53 -1.81 -7.71 -7.67
C ALA A 53 -2.09 -9.12 -8.24
N CYS A 54 -3.37 -9.50 -8.31
CA CYS A 54 -3.86 -10.79 -8.80
C CYS A 54 -4.38 -10.74 -10.25
N THR A 55 -4.05 -9.68 -11.00
CA THR A 55 -4.57 -9.50 -12.37
C THR A 55 -4.07 -10.59 -13.30
N VAL A 56 -5.00 -11.19 -14.03
CA VAL A 56 -4.78 -12.15 -15.13
C VAL A 56 -5.63 -11.70 -16.33
N VAL A 57 -5.38 -12.25 -17.51
CA VAL A 57 -6.22 -12.01 -18.70
C VAL A 57 -7.15 -13.20 -18.90
N GLU A 58 -8.44 -12.91 -19.04
CA GLU A 58 -9.49 -13.90 -19.31
C GLU A 58 -9.93 -13.77 -20.77
N THR A 59 -9.87 -14.87 -21.52
CA THR A 59 -10.28 -14.94 -22.94
C THR A 59 -11.40 -15.97 -23.10
N LYS A 60 -12.52 -15.59 -23.71
CA LYS A 60 -13.69 -16.47 -23.96
C LYS A 60 -14.46 -16.05 -25.22
N LEU A 61 -15.46 -16.83 -25.62
CA LEU A 61 -16.41 -16.43 -26.66
C LEU A 61 -17.58 -15.65 -26.05
N ASP A 62 -17.92 -14.50 -26.63
CA ASP A 62 -19.18 -13.83 -26.36
C ASP A 62 -20.33 -14.71 -26.90
N PRO A 63 -21.29 -15.14 -26.06
CA PRO A 63 -22.30 -16.11 -26.48
C PRO A 63 -23.35 -15.54 -27.43
N LEU A 64 -23.43 -14.21 -27.58
CA LEU A 64 -24.34 -13.56 -28.52
C LEU A 64 -23.67 -13.33 -29.88
N SER A 65 -22.46 -12.76 -29.90
CA SER A 65 -21.76 -12.43 -31.15
C SER A 65 -20.83 -13.54 -31.67
N ASN A 66 -20.51 -14.53 -30.84
CA ASN A 66 -19.49 -15.56 -31.07
C ASN A 66 -18.09 -14.98 -31.38
N GLN A 67 -17.83 -13.73 -30.99
CA GLN A 67 -16.52 -13.09 -31.09
C GLN A 67 -15.68 -13.35 -29.84
N ILE A 68 -14.37 -13.21 -29.97
CA ILE A 68 -13.45 -13.31 -28.84
C ILE A 68 -13.66 -12.10 -27.92
N TRP A 69 -13.98 -12.40 -26.67
CA TRP A 69 -13.94 -11.46 -25.56
C TRP A 69 -12.65 -11.70 -24.80
N GLU A 70 -11.87 -10.64 -24.58
CA GLU A 70 -10.63 -10.71 -23.83
C GLU A 70 -10.48 -9.45 -22.97
N ARG A 71 -10.32 -9.61 -21.66
CA ARG A 71 -10.16 -8.48 -20.73
C ARG A 71 -9.33 -8.87 -19.49
N PRO A 72 -8.73 -7.90 -18.78
CA PRO A 72 -8.05 -8.18 -17.52
C PRO A 72 -9.06 -8.36 -16.38
N VAL A 73 -8.84 -9.34 -15.50
CA VAL A 73 -9.73 -9.65 -14.37
C VAL A 73 -8.96 -9.89 -13.07
N ASN A 74 -9.63 -9.72 -11.92
CA ASN A 74 -9.05 -10.06 -10.62
C ASN A 74 -9.27 -11.54 -10.31
N SER A 75 -8.21 -12.36 -10.38
CA SER A 75 -8.30 -13.79 -10.07
C SER A 75 -8.72 -14.09 -8.62
N CYS A 76 -8.53 -13.15 -7.69
CA CYS A 76 -8.96 -13.31 -6.30
C CYS A 76 -10.47 -13.15 -6.08
N LEU A 77 -11.24 -12.78 -7.11
CA LEU A 77 -12.71 -12.68 -7.05
C LEU A 77 -13.40 -13.65 -8.02
N ARG A 78 -12.64 -14.40 -8.83
CA ARG A 78 -13.18 -15.36 -9.82
C ARG A 78 -13.18 -16.78 -9.25
N PRO A 79 -14.35 -17.37 -9.00
CA PRO A 79 -14.45 -18.80 -8.70
C PRO A 79 -14.09 -19.63 -9.93
N ILE A 80 -13.37 -20.75 -9.74
CA ILE A 80 -12.95 -21.60 -10.86
C ILE A 80 -14.13 -22.20 -11.63
N VAL A 81 -15.26 -22.42 -10.95
CA VAL A 81 -16.48 -23.00 -11.54
C VAL A 81 -17.06 -22.14 -12.67
N THR A 82 -16.68 -20.87 -12.74
CA THR A 82 -17.12 -19.94 -13.79
C THR A 82 -16.30 -20.01 -15.08
N LEU A 83 -15.20 -20.77 -15.10
CA LEU A 83 -14.19 -20.74 -16.15
C LEU A 83 -14.42 -21.74 -17.30
N ASP A 84 -15.59 -22.40 -17.36
CA ASP A 84 -15.82 -23.38 -18.41
C ASP A 84 -15.74 -22.79 -19.82
N GLY A 85 -14.92 -23.40 -20.68
CA GLY A 85 -14.65 -22.93 -22.04
C GLY A 85 -13.80 -21.65 -22.12
N VAL A 86 -13.17 -21.26 -21.01
CA VAL A 86 -12.36 -20.04 -20.90
C VAL A 86 -10.87 -20.37 -20.95
N ALA A 87 -10.06 -19.45 -21.46
CA ALA A 87 -8.61 -19.48 -21.34
C ALA A 87 -8.11 -18.35 -20.43
N ILE A 88 -7.18 -18.70 -19.53
CA ILE A 88 -6.51 -17.77 -18.61
C ILE A 88 -5.06 -17.60 -19.03
N THR A 89 -4.61 -16.36 -19.15
CA THR A 89 -3.20 -16.03 -19.36
C THR A 89 -2.64 -15.31 -18.13
N THR A 90 -1.52 -15.82 -17.60
CA THR A 90 -0.78 -15.23 -16.47
C THR A 90 0.55 -14.63 -16.94
N THR A 91 1.31 -13.99 -16.05
CA THR A 91 2.59 -13.37 -16.42
C THR A 91 3.61 -14.41 -16.92
N GLU A 92 3.59 -15.61 -16.36
CA GLU A 92 4.41 -16.73 -16.81
C GLU A 92 4.03 -17.22 -18.22
N GLY A 93 2.78 -16.95 -18.64
CA GLY A 93 2.26 -17.33 -19.95
C GLY A 93 2.76 -16.45 -21.09
N ILE A 94 3.12 -15.19 -20.80
CA ILE A 94 3.54 -14.23 -21.83
C ILE A 94 5.07 -14.17 -22.01
N GLY A 95 5.85 -14.65 -21.03
CA GLY A 95 7.30 -14.61 -21.07
C GLY A 95 7.96 -15.07 -19.77
N SER A 96 9.23 -15.46 -19.86
CA SER A 96 10.08 -15.89 -18.74
C SER A 96 11.55 -15.63 -19.07
N LEU A 97 12.45 -15.71 -18.10
CA LEU A 97 13.89 -15.64 -18.39
C LEU A 97 14.36 -16.74 -19.36
N GLU A 98 13.75 -17.92 -19.31
CA GLU A 98 14.10 -19.05 -20.18
C GLU A 98 13.59 -18.86 -21.62
N LYS A 99 12.35 -18.41 -21.78
CA LYS A 99 11.67 -18.32 -23.09
C LYS A 99 11.86 -16.97 -23.79
N GLY A 100 12.41 -15.98 -23.09
CA GLY A 100 12.42 -14.58 -23.51
C GLY A 100 11.32 -13.77 -22.81
N LEU A 101 11.62 -12.50 -22.59
CA LEU A 101 10.74 -11.56 -21.91
C LEU A 101 9.79 -10.91 -22.90
N ASN A 102 8.52 -10.80 -22.53
CA ASN A 102 7.60 -9.91 -23.24
C ASN A 102 8.09 -8.45 -23.08
N PRO A 103 7.96 -7.58 -24.10
CA PRO A 103 8.37 -6.17 -23.99
C PRO A 103 7.81 -5.43 -22.77
N VAL A 104 6.61 -5.77 -22.30
CA VAL A 104 6.03 -5.20 -21.07
C VAL A 104 6.84 -5.60 -19.84
N GLN A 105 7.27 -6.87 -19.76
CA GLN A 105 8.10 -7.39 -18.66
C GLN A 105 9.50 -6.75 -18.67
N GLU A 106 10.12 -6.61 -19.85
CA GLU A 106 11.45 -6.00 -19.95
C GLU A 106 11.41 -4.50 -19.61
N ARG A 107 10.43 -3.74 -20.15
CA ARG A 107 10.34 -2.30 -19.91
C ARG A 107 10.07 -1.99 -18.44
N ILE A 108 9.16 -2.69 -17.77
CA ILE A 108 8.91 -2.44 -16.34
C ILE A 108 10.14 -2.74 -15.48
N ALA A 109 10.97 -3.72 -15.86
CA ALA A 109 12.22 -4.02 -15.18
C ALA A 109 13.30 -2.95 -15.46
N ALA A 110 13.56 -2.67 -16.74
CA ALA A 110 14.61 -1.76 -17.19
C ALA A 110 14.41 -0.31 -16.71
N PHE A 111 13.17 0.14 -16.60
CA PHE A 111 12.82 1.49 -16.11
C PHE A 111 12.72 1.57 -14.58
N ASN A 112 13.19 0.57 -13.83
CA ASN A 112 13.10 0.51 -12.37
C ASN A 112 11.66 0.58 -11.83
N GLY A 113 10.68 0.14 -12.64
CA GLY A 113 9.27 0.02 -12.27
C GLY A 113 8.99 -1.10 -11.26
N SER A 114 10.01 -1.87 -10.86
CA SER A 114 9.91 -2.92 -9.85
C SER A 114 10.90 -2.72 -8.69
N GLN A 115 10.37 -2.55 -7.48
CA GLN A 115 11.12 -2.57 -6.23
C GLN A 115 10.90 -3.89 -5.49
N CYS A 116 9.90 -3.99 -4.61
CA CYS A 116 9.62 -5.25 -3.89
C CYS A 116 9.12 -6.35 -4.83
N GLY A 117 8.53 -5.99 -5.97
CA GLY A 117 8.12 -6.88 -7.05
C GLY A 117 6.74 -7.52 -6.92
N TYR A 118 6.10 -7.45 -5.75
CA TYR A 118 4.88 -8.21 -5.50
C TYR A 118 3.67 -7.72 -6.32
N CYS A 119 3.60 -6.43 -6.65
CA CYS A 119 2.54 -5.87 -7.51
C CYS A 119 2.88 -5.93 -9.00
N THR A 120 4.15 -6.20 -9.36
CA THR A 120 4.67 -6.07 -10.73
C THR A 120 3.94 -6.98 -11.72
N PRO A 121 3.66 -8.27 -11.43
CA PRO A 121 2.88 -9.14 -12.32
C PRO A 121 1.52 -8.57 -12.70
N GLY A 122 0.83 -7.91 -11.75
CA GLY A 122 -0.47 -7.30 -12.01
C GLY A 122 -0.39 -6.16 -13.03
N PHE A 123 0.59 -5.26 -12.89
CA PHE A 123 0.83 -4.17 -13.84
C PHE A 123 1.17 -4.71 -15.24
N VAL A 124 2.02 -5.75 -15.29
CA VAL A 124 2.40 -6.41 -16.54
C VAL A 124 1.16 -6.95 -17.26
N MET A 125 0.32 -7.72 -16.57
CA MET A 125 -0.85 -8.33 -17.21
C MET A 125 -1.89 -7.33 -17.67
N ASN A 126 -2.07 -6.24 -16.93
CA ASN A 126 -3.02 -5.20 -17.31
C ASN A 126 -2.56 -4.42 -18.55
N MET A 127 -1.26 -4.08 -18.62
CA MET A 127 -0.68 -3.43 -19.80
C MET A 127 -0.68 -4.37 -21.02
N TYR A 128 -0.33 -5.64 -20.81
CA TYR A 128 -0.38 -6.67 -21.86
C TYR A 128 -1.79 -6.77 -22.46
N SER A 129 -2.84 -6.86 -21.63
CA SER A 129 -4.23 -6.86 -22.10
C SER A 129 -4.56 -5.60 -22.91
N PHE A 130 -4.14 -4.42 -22.43
CA PHE A 130 -4.45 -3.16 -23.09
C PHE A 130 -3.78 -3.03 -24.47
N LEU A 131 -2.52 -3.45 -24.60
CA LEU A 131 -1.80 -3.41 -25.89
C LEU A 131 -2.36 -4.39 -26.94
N ARG A 132 -3.13 -5.39 -26.51
CA ARG A 132 -3.86 -6.28 -27.42
C ARG A 132 -5.18 -5.68 -27.89
N GLU A 133 -5.77 -4.78 -27.11
CA GLU A 133 -6.99 -4.04 -27.46
C GLU A 133 -6.68 -2.80 -28.32
N ASN A 134 -5.53 -2.16 -28.13
CA ASN A 134 -5.20 -0.87 -28.74
C ASN A 134 -3.76 -0.85 -29.29
N ASP A 135 -3.64 -0.73 -30.61
CA ASP A 135 -2.37 -0.72 -31.34
C ASP A 135 -1.73 0.67 -31.47
N ASN A 136 -2.42 1.73 -31.04
CA ASN A 136 -1.93 3.10 -31.04
C ASN A 136 -2.44 3.91 -29.81
N PRO A 137 -2.07 3.50 -28.59
CA PRO A 137 -2.58 4.12 -27.37
C PRO A 137 -1.94 5.49 -27.11
N SER A 138 -2.73 6.46 -26.67
CA SER A 138 -2.25 7.73 -26.12
C SER A 138 -1.72 7.56 -24.69
N GLN A 139 -0.93 8.54 -24.22
CA GLN A 139 -0.40 8.53 -22.85
C GLN A 139 -1.50 8.63 -21.78
N GLU A 140 -2.58 9.37 -22.06
CA GLU A 140 -3.73 9.50 -21.15
C GLU A 140 -4.46 8.16 -21.00
N GLU A 141 -4.63 7.42 -22.10
CA GLU A 141 -5.22 6.08 -22.07
C GLU A 141 -4.33 5.08 -21.32
N ILE A 142 -3.01 5.13 -21.51
CA ILE A 142 -2.08 4.27 -20.76
C ILE A 142 -2.20 4.54 -19.25
N GLU A 143 -2.21 5.80 -18.81
CA GLU A 143 -2.36 6.11 -17.37
C GLU A 143 -3.71 5.67 -16.81
N SER A 144 -4.79 5.81 -17.58
CA SER A 144 -6.16 5.51 -17.12
C SER A 144 -6.37 4.01 -16.86
N ARG A 145 -5.59 3.13 -17.51
CA ARG A 145 -5.68 1.68 -17.29
C ARG A 145 -5.22 1.23 -15.91
N PHE A 146 -4.41 2.01 -15.20
CA PHE A 146 -3.85 1.61 -13.90
C PHE A 146 -4.67 2.06 -12.67
N ASP A 147 -5.92 2.46 -12.87
CA ASP A 147 -6.85 2.93 -11.85
C ASP A 147 -7.16 1.91 -10.73
N GLY A 148 -7.04 0.61 -11.02
CA GLY A 148 -7.20 -0.49 -10.06
C GLY A 148 -5.94 -0.90 -9.30
N HIS A 149 -4.77 -0.35 -9.63
CA HIS A 149 -3.49 -0.84 -9.11
C HIS A 149 -2.99 -0.08 -7.89
N ILE A 150 -2.42 -0.81 -6.92
CA ILE A 150 -1.71 -0.24 -5.78
C ILE A 150 -0.25 -0.69 -5.83
N CYS A 151 0.67 0.29 -5.76
CA CYS A 151 2.07 0.07 -5.47
C CYS A 151 2.48 0.88 -4.23
N ARG A 152 3.07 0.20 -3.24
CA ARG A 152 3.53 0.85 -2.00
C ARG A 152 5.00 1.32 -2.05
N CYS A 153 5.76 0.91 -3.07
CA CYS A 153 7.21 1.10 -3.13
C CYS A 153 7.67 2.21 -4.07
N THR A 154 7.17 2.22 -5.32
CA THR A 154 7.79 2.97 -6.43
C THR A 154 7.33 4.42 -6.54
N GLY A 155 6.25 4.81 -5.85
CA GLY A 155 5.60 6.10 -6.09
C GLY A 155 4.98 6.23 -7.49
N PHE A 156 4.76 5.11 -8.19
CA PHE A 156 4.22 5.00 -9.55
C PHE A 156 5.05 5.60 -10.69
N ARG A 157 5.91 6.60 -10.44
CA ARG A 157 6.58 7.35 -11.53
C ARG A 157 7.40 6.44 -12.47
N ALA A 158 8.24 5.57 -11.92
CA ALA A 158 9.01 4.61 -12.71
C ALA A 158 8.14 3.62 -13.50
N ILE A 159 7.01 3.18 -12.93
CA ILE A 159 6.05 2.30 -13.62
C ILE A 159 5.41 3.05 -14.79
N LEU A 160 4.91 4.26 -14.55
CA LEU A 160 4.27 5.04 -15.60
C LEU A 160 5.27 5.40 -16.71
N ASN A 161 6.55 5.68 -16.39
CA ASN A 161 7.60 5.87 -17.41
C ASN A 161 7.77 4.61 -18.27
N ALA A 162 7.80 3.44 -17.65
CA ALA A 162 7.89 2.16 -18.35
C ALA A 162 6.69 1.94 -19.29
N MET A 163 5.46 2.19 -18.81
CA MET A 163 4.24 1.94 -19.58
C MET A 163 4.04 2.97 -20.68
N GLN A 164 4.30 4.25 -20.40
CA GLN A 164 4.20 5.33 -21.39
C GLN A 164 5.28 5.24 -22.47
N SER A 165 6.35 4.46 -22.27
CA SER A 165 7.35 4.22 -23.31
C SER A 165 6.79 3.51 -24.55
N PHE A 166 5.61 2.89 -24.46
CA PHE A 166 4.93 2.28 -25.62
C PHE A 166 4.26 3.32 -26.53
N TYR A 167 4.04 4.54 -26.05
CA TYR A 167 3.47 5.62 -26.86
C TYR A 167 4.36 5.91 -28.07
N GLY A 168 3.80 5.74 -29.28
CA GLY A 168 4.50 5.97 -30.54
C GLY A 168 5.50 4.88 -30.96
N ASP A 169 5.52 3.72 -30.29
CA ASP A 169 6.40 2.58 -30.60
C ASP A 169 5.59 1.36 -31.09
N GLU A 170 5.14 1.43 -32.35
CA GLU A 170 4.29 0.41 -32.97
C GLU A 170 4.92 -0.99 -33.01
N GLU A 171 6.25 -1.09 -33.16
CA GLU A 171 6.96 -2.36 -33.23
C GLU A 171 6.89 -3.08 -31.89
N ALA A 172 7.20 -2.37 -30.80
CA ALA A 172 7.11 -2.94 -29.47
C ALA A 172 5.68 -3.23 -29.03
N ILE A 173 4.69 -2.45 -29.47
CA ILE A 173 3.27 -2.75 -29.22
C ILE A 173 2.90 -4.06 -29.91
N LYS A 174 3.22 -4.21 -31.20
CA LYS A 174 2.96 -5.44 -31.96
C LYS A 174 3.66 -6.65 -31.35
N GLU A 175 4.89 -6.51 -30.89
CA GLU A 175 5.62 -7.57 -30.19
C GLU A 175 5.00 -7.91 -28.83
N ALA A 176 4.65 -6.89 -28.04
CA ALA A 176 4.00 -7.08 -26.73
C ALA A 176 2.64 -7.77 -26.84
N ALA A 177 1.89 -7.47 -27.89
CA ALA A 177 0.57 -8.02 -28.15
C ALA A 177 0.60 -9.47 -28.70
N GLN A 178 1.77 -10.03 -28.98
CA GLN A 178 1.90 -11.42 -29.43
C GLN A 178 1.56 -12.43 -28.32
N GLY A 179 1.10 -13.60 -28.73
CA GLY A 179 0.59 -14.65 -27.85
C GLY A 179 -0.93 -14.72 -27.94
N SER A 180 -1.44 -15.34 -29.01
CA SER A 180 -2.86 -15.67 -29.11
C SER A 180 -3.16 -16.90 -28.26
N VAL A 181 -4.21 -16.83 -27.45
CA VAL A 181 -4.92 -18.03 -27.01
C VAL A 181 -5.38 -18.77 -28.27
N ASP A 182 -5.00 -20.04 -28.41
CA ASP A 182 -5.49 -20.88 -29.49
C ASP A 182 -7.03 -20.92 -29.42
N THR A 183 -7.70 -20.53 -30.51
CA THR A 183 -9.17 -20.45 -30.54
C THR A 183 -9.82 -21.82 -30.36
N GLU A 184 -9.09 -22.91 -30.62
CA GLU A 184 -9.52 -24.29 -30.28
C GLU A 184 -9.67 -24.50 -28.76
N CYS A 185 -9.06 -23.65 -27.93
CA CYS A 185 -9.22 -23.67 -26.48
C CYS A 185 -10.60 -23.16 -26.03
N LEU A 186 -11.29 -22.39 -26.87
CA LEU A 186 -12.54 -21.74 -26.50
C LEU A 186 -13.72 -22.57 -26.98
N THR A 187 -14.68 -22.82 -26.09
CA THR A 187 -15.89 -23.59 -26.43
C THR A 187 -17.14 -22.83 -26.08
N SER A 188 -18.24 -23.10 -26.79
CA SER A 188 -19.55 -22.56 -26.45
C SER A 188 -19.95 -22.93 -25.00
N PRO A 189 -20.72 -22.07 -24.33
CA PRO A 189 -21.20 -22.31 -22.97
C PRO A 189 -21.92 -23.66 -22.84
N ARG A 190 -21.72 -24.32 -21.69
CA ARG A 190 -22.40 -25.56 -21.33
C ARG A 190 -23.20 -25.36 -20.05
N ALA A 191 -24.29 -26.11 -19.92
CA ALA A 191 -25.03 -26.18 -18.66
C ALA A 191 -24.19 -26.96 -17.63
N LEU A 192 -23.90 -26.36 -16.47
CA LEU A 192 -23.06 -26.96 -15.42
C LEU A 192 -23.74 -26.99 -14.06
N HIS A 193 -23.43 -28.03 -13.29
CA HIS A 193 -23.85 -28.15 -11.90
C HIS A 193 -22.71 -28.72 -11.07
N PHE A 194 -22.41 -28.07 -9.94
CA PHE A 194 -21.38 -28.49 -8.99
C PHE A 194 -21.89 -28.33 -7.55
N SER A 195 -21.38 -29.16 -6.64
CA SER A 195 -21.66 -29.11 -5.21
C SER A 195 -20.36 -29.21 -4.41
N GLY A 196 -20.18 -28.35 -3.42
CA GLY A 196 -18.97 -28.32 -2.59
C GLY A 196 -19.09 -27.32 -1.46
N SER A 197 -18.43 -27.58 -0.32
CA SER A 197 -18.44 -26.69 0.87
C SER A 197 -19.83 -26.20 1.32
N GLY A 198 -20.87 -27.02 1.12
CA GLY A 198 -22.26 -26.67 1.46
C GLY A 198 -22.92 -25.66 0.50
N GLN A 199 -22.32 -25.42 -0.67
CA GLN A 199 -22.83 -24.61 -1.75
C GLN A 199 -23.18 -25.47 -2.98
N GLU A 200 -24.27 -25.11 -3.62
CA GLU A 200 -24.72 -25.60 -4.91
C GLU A 200 -24.48 -24.51 -5.96
N TYR A 201 -23.83 -24.85 -7.07
CA TYR A 201 -23.61 -23.94 -8.19
C TYR A 201 -24.28 -24.47 -9.44
N TYR A 202 -25.10 -23.64 -10.08
CA TYR A 202 -25.75 -23.91 -11.36
C TYR A 202 -25.35 -22.86 -12.39
N LYS A 203 -25.06 -23.29 -13.61
CA LYS A 203 -24.88 -22.43 -14.78
C LYS A 203 -25.93 -22.80 -15.84
N PRO A 204 -27.16 -22.28 -15.76
CA PRO A 204 -28.16 -22.46 -16.80
C PRO A 204 -27.80 -21.66 -18.06
N LEU A 205 -28.31 -22.09 -19.22
CA LEU A 205 -28.10 -21.38 -20.48
C LEU A 205 -29.28 -20.50 -20.90
N THR A 206 -30.41 -20.61 -20.21
CA THR A 206 -31.66 -19.91 -20.53
C THR A 206 -32.29 -19.28 -19.30
N LEU A 207 -33.03 -18.18 -19.47
CA LEU A 207 -33.83 -17.57 -18.40
C LEU A 207 -34.84 -18.55 -17.79
N LYS A 208 -35.43 -19.41 -18.62
CA LYS A 208 -36.33 -20.48 -18.18
C LYS A 208 -35.61 -21.47 -17.24
N GLY A 209 -34.34 -21.78 -17.51
CA GLY A 209 -33.51 -22.61 -16.63
C GLY A 209 -33.27 -21.95 -15.27
N VAL A 210 -32.99 -20.65 -15.23
CA VAL A 210 -32.82 -19.88 -13.98
C VAL A 210 -34.07 -19.97 -13.11
N PHE A 211 -35.25 -19.67 -13.67
CA PHE A 211 -36.49 -19.70 -12.90
C PHE A 211 -36.91 -21.10 -12.50
N ALA A 212 -36.61 -22.13 -13.29
CA ALA A 212 -36.82 -23.52 -12.89
C ALA A 212 -36.00 -23.86 -11.63
N ILE A 213 -34.70 -23.53 -11.62
CA ILE A 213 -33.83 -23.74 -10.45
C ILE A 213 -34.36 -22.97 -9.23
N MET A 214 -34.73 -21.70 -9.42
CA MET A 214 -35.30 -20.87 -8.34
C MET A 214 -36.59 -21.46 -7.77
N SER A 215 -37.45 -22.05 -8.61
CA SER A 215 -38.72 -22.64 -8.16
C SER A 215 -38.54 -23.89 -7.29
N GLU A 216 -37.41 -24.58 -7.40
CA GLU A 216 -37.08 -25.79 -6.64
C GLU A 216 -36.38 -25.47 -5.30
N HIS A 217 -36.05 -24.21 -5.04
CA HIS A 217 -35.28 -23.79 -3.87
C HIS A 217 -35.96 -22.65 -3.11
N GLU A 218 -35.63 -22.50 -1.83
CA GLU A 218 -36.07 -21.35 -1.05
C GLU A 218 -35.29 -20.10 -1.48
N VAL A 219 -35.96 -19.23 -2.25
CA VAL A 219 -35.37 -17.99 -2.76
C VAL A 219 -35.44 -16.89 -1.71
N THR A 220 -34.33 -16.67 -1.01
CA THR A 220 -34.15 -15.52 -0.11
C THR A 220 -32.84 -14.78 -0.44
N PRO A 221 -32.72 -13.49 -0.11
CA PRO A 221 -31.46 -12.74 -0.28
C PRO A 221 -30.24 -13.36 0.40
N ASN A 222 -30.48 -14.20 1.43
CA ASN A 222 -29.43 -14.86 2.20
C ASN A 222 -29.14 -16.31 1.73
N ASN A 223 -29.92 -16.86 0.80
CA ASN A 223 -29.77 -18.26 0.39
C ASN A 223 -29.44 -18.41 -1.10
N VAL A 224 -29.88 -17.47 -1.95
CA VAL A 224 -29.68 -17.50 -3.40
C VAL A 224 -28.89 -16.28 -3.85
N LYS A 225 -27.89 -16.50 -4.70
CA LYS A 225 -27.12 -15.44 -5.34
C LYS A 225 -27.02 -15.66 -6.84
N LEU A 226 -27.46 -14.67 -7.61
CA LEU A 226 -27.17 -14.60 -9.03
C LEU A 226 -25.70 -14.18 -9.23
N VAL A 227 -24.93 -15.03 -9.88
CA VAL A 227 -23.52 -14.82 -10.15
C VAL A 227 -23.36 -14.29 -11.57
N ASN A 228 -22.64 -13.18 -11.68
CA ASN A 228 -22.08 -12.72 -12.95
C ASN A 228 -20.59 -12.44 -12.75
N GLY A 229 -20.22 -11.20 -12.41
CA GLY A 229 -18.84 -10.84 -12.08
C GLY A 229 -18.32 -11.35 -10.74
N ASN A 230 -19.22 -11.65 -9.79
CA ASN A 230 -18.90 -12.01 -8.40
C ASN A 230 -18.10 -10.95 -7.61
N THR A 231 -18.09 -9.69 -8.05
CA THR A 231 -17.20 -8.65 -7.49
C THR A 231 -17.59 -8.17 -6.10
N SER A 232 -18.86 -8.34 -5.70
CA SER A 232 -19.37 -7.91 -4.39
C SER A 232 -18.74 -8.65 -3.21
N VAL A 233 -18.29 -9.90 -3.40
CA VAL A 233 -17.70 -10.75 -2.33
C VAL A 233 -16.41 -10.17 -1.76
N GLY A 234 -15.72 -9.34 -2.55
CA GLY A 234 -14.51 -8.69 -2.09
C GLY A 234 -14.76 -7.83 -0.87
N ILE A 235 -15.89 -7.10 -0.89
CA ILE A 235 -16.26 -6.09 0.11
C ILE A 235 -17.30 -6.64 1.09
N TYR A 236 -18.38 -7.25 0.58
CA TYR A 236 -19.51 -7.69 1.38
C TYR A 236 -19.34 -9.16 1.78
N LYS A 237 -18.80 -9.41 2.98
CA LYS A 237 -18.53 -10.77 3.46
C LYS A 237 -19.78 -11.65 3.60
N LYS A 238 -20.95 -11.03 3.76
CA LYS A 238 -22.25 -11.73 3.72
C LYS A 238 -22.45 -12.49 2.39
N ASP A 239 -21.96 -11.94 1.28
CA ASP A 239 -22.06 -12.54 -0.06
C ASP A 239 -21.10 -13.71 -0.28
N VAL A 240 -20.20 -13.96 0.69
CA VAL A 240 -19.33 -15.14 0.77
C VAL A 240 -20.01 -16.23 1.60
N TYR A 241 -20.47 -15.89 2.81
CA TYR A 241 -20.85 -16.89 3.82
C TYR A 241 -22.30 -17.35 3.80
N PHE A 242 -23.23 -16.54 3.30
CA PHE A 242 -24.66 -16.87 3.37
C PHE A 242 -25.20 -17.67 2.17
N PRO A 243 -24.92 -17.30 0.90
CA PRO A 243 -25.59 -17.96 -0.21
C PRO A 243 -25.17 -19.43 -0.30
N LYS A 244 -26.16 -20.33 -0.24
CA LYS A 244 -26.00 -21.76 -0.47
C LYS A 244 -26.24 -22.14 -1.92
N LEU A 245 -27.00 -21.33 -2.65
CA LEU A 245 -27.29 -21.54 -4.07
C LEU A 245 -26.71 -20.40 -4.89
N LEU A 246 -25.79 -20.73 -5.79
CA LEU A 246 -25.17 -19.83 -6.75
C LEU A 246 -25.72 -20.14 -8.15
N ILE A 247 -26.32 -19.16 -8.82
CA ILE A 247 -26.84 -19.32 -10.18
C ILE A 247 -26.09 -18.37 -11.11
N ASP A 248 -25.22 -18.90 -11.96
CA ASP A 248 -24.44 -18.12 -12.92
C ASP A 248 -25.28 -17.75 -14.14
N ILE A 249 -25.46 -16.44 -14.32
CA ILE A 249 -26.26 -15.84 -15.39
C ILE A 249 -25.38 -15.13 -16.43
N SER A 250 -24.05 -15.23 -16.33
CA SER A 250 -23.09 -14.45 -17.12
C SER A 250 -23.08 -14.78 -18.61
N GLN A 251 -23.63 -15.93 -19.01
CA GLN A 251 -23.63 -16.42 -20.40
C GLN A 251 -25.04 -16.65 -20.98
N ILE A 252 -26.08 -16.10 -20.35
CA ILE A 252 -27.46 -16.16 -20.87
C ILE A 252 -27.63 -15.07 -21.94
N SER A 253 -27.84 -15.46 -23.19
CA SER A 253 -27.88 -14.51 -24.33
C SER A 253 -28.95 -13.41 -24.19
N ASP A 254 -30.11 -13.72 -23.61
CA ASP A 254 -31.20 -12.75 -23.36
C ASP A 254 -30.78 -11.58 -22.43
N LEU A 255 -29.72 -11.76 -21.65
CA LEU A 255 -29.19 -10.75 -20.72
C LEU A 255 -27.98 -10.01 -21.30
N LEU A 256 -27.57 -10.33 -22.52
CA LEU A 256 -26.33 -9.84 -23.12
C LEU A 256 -26.59 -8.98 -24.37
N GLU A 257 -27.81 -8.57 -24.67
CA GLU A 257 -28.01 -7.59 -25.74
C GLU A 257 -27.35 -6.25 -25.37
N LYS A 258 -26.72 -5.58 -26.34
CA LYS A 258 -26.26 -4.19 -26.21
C LYS A 258 -26.44 -3.48 -27.55
N GLU A 259 -27.24 -2.42 -27.56
CA GLU A 259 -27.66 -1.74 -28.79
C GLU A 259 -27.71 -0.23 -28.60
N ILE A 260 -27.23 0.50 -29.61
CA ILE A 260 -27.43 1.94 -29.77
C ILE A 260 -28.66 2.11 -30.66
N LYS A 261 -29.71 2.76 -30.14
CA LYS A 261 -30.95 3.05 -30.88
C LYS A 261 -31.19 4.55 -30.95
N ASP A 262 -32.21 4.97 -31.69
CA ASP A 262 -32.58 6.37 -31.90
C ASP A 262 -33.08 7.05 -30.60
N ASP A 263 -33.59 6.28 -29.64
CA ASP A 263 -34.11 6.75 -28.35
C ASP A 263 -33.08 6.70 -27.21
N GLY A 264 -32.00 5.93 -27.36
CA GLY A 264 -30.91 5.87 -26.39
C GLY A 264 -30.11 4.57 -26.42
N LEU A 265 -29.42 4.31 -25.30
CA LEU A 265 -28.62 3.10 -25.11
C LEU A 265 -29.46 2.02 -24.44
N HIS A 266 -29.51 0.84 -25.04
CA HIS A 266 -30.16 -0.34 -24.48
C HIS A 266 -29.11 -1.37 -24.11
N LEU A 267 -29.13 -1.80 -22.84
CA LEU A 267 -28.14 -2.71 -22.31
C LEU A 267 -28.82 -3.84 -21.54
N GLY A 268 -28.50 -5.10 -21.85
CA GLY A 268 -28.94 -6.26 -21.10
C GLY A 268 -28.32 -6.29 -19.70
N GLY A 269 -29.05 -6.83 -18.73
CA GLY A 269 -28.63 -6.83 -17.31
C GLY A 269 -27.32 -7.60 -17.05
N GLY A 270 -27.00 -8.57 -17.90
CA GLY A 270 -25.77 -9.36 -17.84
C GLY A 270 -24.52 -8.62 -18.34
N ARG A 271 -24.66 -7.48 -19.03
CA ARG A 271 -23.53 -6.70 -19.55
C ARG A 271 -22.77 -5.99 -18.43
N THR A 272 -21.48 -5.83 -18.67
CA THR A 272 -20.52 -5.33 -17.69
C THR A 272 -20.47 -3.81 -17.67
N MET A 273 -19.89 -3.23 -16.62
CA MET A 273 -19.62 -1.80 -16.56
C MET A 273 -18.67 -1.35 -17.69
N GLN A 274 -17.74 -2.23 -18.09
CA GLN A 274 -16.87 -1.95 -19.23
C GLN A 274 -17.64 -1.95 -20.55
N ASP A 275 -18.63 -2.84 -20.73
CA ASP A 275 -19.51 -2.80 -21.91
C ASP A 275 -20.34 -1.51 -21.96
N LEU A 276 -20.79 -1.00 -20.82
CA LEU A 276 -21.49 0.29 -20.74
C LEU A 276 -20.58 1.45 -21.15
N LEU A 277 -19.33 1.46 -20.71
CA LEU A 277 -18.35 2.48 -21.10
C LEU A 277 -18.11 2.46 -22.62
N GLU A 278 -17.83 1.28 -23.19
CA GLU A 278 -17.63 1.11 -24.63
C GLU A 278 -18.86 1.53 -25.45
N LEU A 279 -20.06 1.13 -25.03
CA LEU A 279 -21.30 1.51 -25.72
C LEU A 279 -21.53 3.02 -25.67
N THR A 280 -21.20 3.66 -24.54
CA THR A 280 -21.30 5.11 -24.38
C THR A 280 -20.26 5.83 -25.24
N GLU A 281 -19.03 5.33 -25.30
CA GLU A 281 -17.95 5.88 -26.15
C GLU A 281 -18.30 5.78 -27.63
N GLN A 282 -18.79 4.63 -28.08
CA GLN A 282 -19.27 4.43 -29.45
C GLN A 282 -20.39 5.42 -29.82
N ALA A 283 -21.35 5.65 -28.92
CA ALA A 283 -22.41 6.64 -29.16
C ALA A 283 -21.83 8.06 -29.26
N LEU A 284 -20.87 8.42 -28.39
CA LEU A 284 -20.20 9.72 -28.38
C LEU A 284 -19.29 9.97 -29.60
N GLU A 285 -18.86 8.93 -30.33
CA GLU A 285 -18.13 9.08 -31.59
C GLU A 285 -19.03 9.51 -32.75
N THR A 286 -20.35 9.30 -32.63
CA THR A 286 -21.31 9.69 -33.67
C THR A 286 -21.45 11.22 -33.74
N LYS A 287 -21.65 11.76 -34.95
CA LYS A 287 -21.84 13.21 -35.13
C LYS A 287 -23.07 13.76 -34.39
N GLU A 288 -24.08 12.91 -34.20
CA GLU A 288 -25.35 13.25 -33.56
C GLU A 288 -25.22 13.38 -32.04
N HIS A 289 -24.53 12.42 -31.39
CA HIS A 289 -24.49 12.33 -29.93
C HIS A 289 -23.15 12.74 -29.30
N ARG A 290 -22.13 13.13 -30.08
CA ARG A 290 -20.82 13.60 -29.55
C ARG A 290 -20.88 14.75 -28.53
N LEU A 291 -21.99 15.50 -28.49
CA LEU A 291 -22.22 16.59 -27.52
C LEU A 291 -23.33 16.25 -26.51
N ASP A 292 -23.78 15.00 -26.44
CA ASP A 292 -24.78 14.56 -25.48
C ASP A 292 -24.23 14.69 -24.05
N ALA A 293 -24.73 15.70 -23.33
CA ALA A 293 -24.22 16.04 -22.00
C ALA A 293 -24.44 14.92 -20.98
N GLY A 294 -25.53 14.16 -21.13
CA GLY A 294 -25.84 13.03 -20.27
C GLY A 294 -24.86 11.87 -20.44
N LEU A 295 -24.59 11.48 -21.69
CA LEU A 295 -23.63 10.43 -22.00
C LEU A 295 -22.20 10.80 -21.60
N ILE A 296 -21.78 12.06 -21.82
CA ILE A 296 -20.49 12.56 -21.35
C ILE A 296 -20.39 12.47 -19.82
N ALA A 297 -21.44 12.90 -19.10
CA ALA A 297 -21.46 12.85 -17.65
C ALA A 297 -21.46 11.40 -17.12
N LEU A 298 -22.19 10.49 -17.76
CA LEU A 298 -22.21 9.07 -17.43
C LEU A 298 -20.83 8.44 -17.61
N ASN A 299 -20.23 8.60 -18.79
CA ASN A 299 -18.91 8.03 -19.12
C ASN A 299 -17.85 8.48 -18.10
N LYS A 300 -17.77 9.80 -17.84
CA LYS A 300 -16.83 10.36 -16.86
C LYS A 300 -17.01 9.80 -15.46
N HIS A 301 -18.25 9.58 -15.03
CA HIS A 301 -18.55 9.11 -13.68
C HIS A 301 -18.28 7.61 -13.53
N VAL A 302 -18.69 6.81 -14.53
CA VAL A 302 -18.49 5.35 -14.52
C VAL A 302 -17.01 4.97 -14.59
N HIS A 303 -16.18 5.74 -15.31
CA HIS A 303 -14.70 5.59 -15.29
C HIS A 303 -14.08 5.73 -13.90
N ARG A 304 -14.79 6.33 -12.94
CA ARG A 304 -14.32 6.48 -11.54
C ARG A 304 -14.83 5.38 -10.61
N ILE A 305 -15.59 4.41 -11.13
CA ILE A 305 -16.09 3.27 -10.37
C ILE A 305 -15.06 2.14 -10.41
N ALA A 306 -14.57 1.74 -9.23
CA ALA A 306 -13.57 0.69 -9.05
C ALA A 306 -12.35 0.85 -9.99
N GLY A 307 -11.67 -0.24 -10.32
CA GLY A 307 -10.65 -0.30 -11.36
C GLY A 307 -11.11 -1.11 -12.59
N THR A 308 -10.34 -1.03 -13.66
CA THR A 308 -10.61 -1.70 -14.95
C THR A 308 -10.93 -3.20 -14.80
N GLN A 309 -10.22 -3.92 -13.93
CA GLN A 309 -10.42 -5.36 -13.72
C GLN A 309 -11.79 -5.68 -13.09
N VAL A 310 -12.24 -4.84 -12.16
CA VAL A 310 -13.57 -4.97 -11.56
C VAL A 310 -14.63 -4.63 -12.60
N ARG A 311 -14.48 -3.52 -13.34
CA ARG A 311 -15.45 -3.10 -14.37
C ARG A 311 -15.58 -4.10 -15.51
N SER A 312 -14.51 -4.82 -15.82
CA SER A 312 -14.48 -5.83 -16.89
C SER A 312 -15.44 -7.00 -16.63
N VAL A 313 -15.80 -7.28 -15.37
CA VAL A 313 -16.71 -8.39 -15.02
C VAL A 313 -17.92 -7.95 -14.19
N ALA A 314 -17.86 -6.81 -13.50
CA ALA A 314 -18.97 -6.28 -12.73
C ALA A 314 -20.13 -5.92 -13.66
N SER A 315 -21.26 -6.61 -13.50
CA SER A 315 -22.47 -6.34 -14.29
C SER A 315 -23.18 -5.07 -13.83
N VAL A 316 -23.80 -4.35 -14.78
CA VAL A 316 -24.65 -3.19 -14.50
C VAL A 316 -25.82 -3.59 -13.60
N ALA A 317 -26.50 -4.72 -13.88
CA ALA A 317 -27.58 -5.22 -13.01
C ALA A 317 -27.08 -5.58 -11.60
N GLY A 318 -25.90 -6.19 -11.48
CA GLY A 318 -25.33 -6.53 -10.18
C GLY A 318 -25.12 -5.31 -9.28
N ASN A 319 -24.67 -4.17 -9.84
CA ASN A 319 -24.57 -2.93 -9.07
C ASN A 319 -25.94 -2.41 -8.62
N ILE A 320 -26.96 -2.49 -9.47
CA ILE A 320 -28.33 -2.10 -9.15
C ILE A 320 -28.94 -3.03 -8.09
N MET A 321 -28.66 -4.34 -8.16
CA MET A 321 -29.08 -5.30 -7.14
C MET A 321 -28.45 -5.03 -5.77
N LEU A 322 -27.22 -4.48 -5.73
CA LEU A 322 -26.64 -4.00 -4.47
C LEU A 322 -27.47 -2.86 -3.87
N VAL A 323 -27.92 -1.89 -4.68
CA VAL A 323 -28.82 -0.81 -4.22
C VAL A 323 -30.09 -1.40 -3.60
N LYS A 324 -30.71 -2.37 -4.28
CA LYS A 324 -31.91 -3.05 -3.77
C LYS A 324 -31.66 -3.80 -2.46
N ASN A 325 -30.52 -4.50 -2.37
CA ASN A 325 -30.16 -5.26 -1.18
C ASN A 325 -29.92 -4.34 0.04
N HIS A 326 -29.18 -3.26 -0.16
CA HIS A 326 -28.90 -2.27 0.88
C HIS A 326 -30.17 -1.53 1.34
N GLU A 327 -31.05 -1.17 0.41
CA GLU A 327 -32.36 -0.61 0.74
C GLU A 327 -33.18 -1.56 1.63
N PHE A 328 -33.26 -2.84 1.24
CA PHE A 328 -33.98 -3.88 1.99
C PHE A 328 -33.43 -4.04 3.41
N GLU A 329 -32.11 -3.99 3.57
CA GLU A 329 -31.44 -4.06 4.88
C GLU A 329 -31.51 -2.77 5.69
N GLY A 330 -31.98 -1.67 5.08
CA GLY A 330 -31.99 -0.36 5.72
C GLY A 330 -30.60 0.25 5.89
N THR A 331 -29.60 -0.18 5.11
CA THR A 331 -28.23 0.32 5.16
C THR A 331 -27.94 1.27 3.99
N PRO A 332 -27.09 2.30 4.18
CA PRO A 332 -26.77 3.22 3.10
C PRO A 332 -25.86 2.61 2.04
N PHE A 333 -26.14 2.89 0.76
CA PHE A 333 -25.27 2.55 -0.36
C PHE A 333 -25.20 3.69 -1.39
N PRO A 334 -24.11 4.49 -1.40
CA PRO A 334 -23.94 5.59 -2.34
C PRO A 334 -23.50 5.08 -3.73
N SER A 335 -24.39 4.41 -4.46
CA SER A 335 -24.10 3.89 -5.80
C SER A 335 -23.92 5.00 -6.83
N ASP A 336 -22.71 5.11 -7.38
CA ASP A 336 -22.38 6.07 -8.45
C ASP A 336 -23.20 5.84 -9.72
N LEU A 337 -23.30 4.57 -10.17
CA LEU A 337 -24.04 4.21 -11.38
C LEU A 337 -25.53 4.49 -11.20
N PHE A 338 -26.11 4.12 -10.07
CA PHE A 338 -27.54 4.32 -9.82
C PHE A 338 -27.89 5.81 -9.73
N THR A 339 -27.05 6.61 -9.07
CA THR A 339 -27.20 8.08 -9.06
C THR A 339 -27.17 8.65 -10.48
N CYS A 340 -26.29 8.15 -11.37
CA CYS A 340 -26.25 8.57 -12.77
C CYS A 340 -27.53 8.17 -13.53
N LEU A 341 -27.99 6.91 -13.40
CA LEU A 341 -29.22 6.44 -14.04
C LEU A 341 -30.43 7.27 -13.60
N ALA A 342 -30.57 7.52 -12.30
CA ALA A 342 -31.61 8.39 -11.76
C ALA A 342 -31.55 9.82 -12.31
N THR A 343 -30.35 10.37 -12.47
CA THR A 343 -30.13 11.72 -13.01
C THR A 343 -30.56 11.84 -14.47
N LEU A 344 -30.29 10.81 -15.27
CA LEU A 344 -30.55 10.80 -16.71
C LEU A 344 -31.99 10.37 -17.06
N GLY A 345 -32.75 9.87 -16.08
CA GLY A 345 -34.07 9.29 -16.31
C GLY A 345 -34.00 7.89 -16.93
N GLY A 346 -32.96 7.12 -16.58
CA GLY A 346 -32.82 5.73 -17.01
C GLY A 346 -33.92 4.83 -16.47
N GLU A 347 -34.21 3.77 -17.22
CA GLU A 347 -35.25 2.80 -16.91
C GLU A 347 -34.66 1.40 -16.76
N ILE A 348 -35.33 0.58 -15.93
CA ILE A 348 -34.89 -0.75 -15.53
C ILE A 348 -36.07 -1.70 -15.74
N THR A 349 -35.87 -2.71 -16.58
CA THR A 349 -36.87 -3.72 -16.91
C THR A 349 -36.61 -4.99 -16.10
N LEU A 350 -37.61 -5.41 -15.33
CA LEU A 350 -37.61 -6.62 -14.51
C LEU A 350 -38.41 -7.73 -15.20
N LEU A 351 -37.95 -8.96 -15.04
CA LEU A 351 -38.61 -10.18 -15.49
C LEU A 351 -38.86 -11.11 -14.30
N THR A 352 -40.06 -11.67 -14.21
CA THR A 352 -40.50 -12.60 -13.15
C THR A 352 -40.84 -13.97 -13.76
N PRO A 353 -40.96 -15.03 -12.94
CA PRO A 353 -41.41 -16.34 -13.43
C PRO A 353 -42.87 -16.36 -13.90
N GLU A 354 -43.73 -15.51 -13.34
CA GLU A 354 -45.18 -15.49 -13.62
C GLU A 354 -45.56 -14.59 -14.81
N ASP A 355 -44.73 -13.60 -15.16
CA ASP A 355 -45.05 -12.63 -16.20
C ASP A 355 -44.58 -13.09 -17.59
N GLU A 356 -45.52 -13.19 -18.53
CA GLU A 356 -45.19 -13.32 -19.97
C GLU A 356 -44.65 -12.00 -20.56
N CYS A 357 -44.84 -10.86 -19.87
CA CYS A 357 -44.42 -9.52 -20.30
C CYS A 357 -43.53 -8.83 -19.24
N PRO A 358 -42.31 -8.41 -19.59
CA PRO A 358 -41.42 -7.68 -18.68
C PRO A 358 -42.01 -6.35 -18.18
N GLN A 359 -41.69 -5.95 -16.94
CA GLN A 359 -42.17 -4.70 -16.34
C GLN A 359 -41.03 -3.67 -16.25
N THR A 360 -41.27 -2.43 -16.69
CA THR A 360 -40.26 -1.35 -16.71
C THR A 360 -40.54 -0.29 -15.66
N TYR A 361 -39.51 0.10 -14.91
CA TYR A 361 -39.56 1.13 -13.88
C TYR A 361 -38.48 2.18 -14.13
N THR A 362 -38.73 3.43 -13.74
CA THR A 362 -37.65 4.42 -13.65
C THR A 362 -36.66 4.01 -12.57
N ALA A 363 -35.40 4.42 -12.70
CA ALA A 363 -34.36 4.06 -11.73
C ALA A 363 -34.76 4.34 -10.28
N LEU A 364 -35.33 5.51 -9.98
CA LEU A 364 -35.76 5.90 -8.63
C LEU A 364 -36.97 5.12 -8.08
N ASN A 365 -37.81 4.56 -8.95
CA ASN A 365 -39.00 3.81 -8.53
C ASN A 365 -38.74 2.30 -8.38
N MET A 366 -37.70 1.78 -9.03
CA MET A 366 -37.37 0.35 -9.00
C MET A 366 -37.07 -0.18 -7.57
N PRO A 367 -36.31 0.52 -6.70
CA PRO A 367 -36.07 0.06 -5.34
C PRO A 367 -37.38 -0.19 -4.55
N SER A 368 -38.43 0.62 -4.76
CA SER A 368 -39.73 0.42 -4.10
C SER A 368 -40.51 -0.83 -4.55
N VAL A 369 -40.03 -1.59 -5.54
CA VAL A 369 -40.67 -2.82 -6.01
C VAL A 369 -40.50 -3.93 -4.97
N TYR A 370 -41.60 -4.45 -4.42
CA TYR A 370 -41.59 -5.58 -3.50
C TYR A 370 -41.17 -6.86 -4.23
N SER A 371 -40.40 -7.73 -3.58
CA SER A 371 -40.01 -9.02 -4.15
C SER A 371 -41.23 -9.79 -4.60
N PHE A 372 -41.28 -10.15 -5.88
CA PHE A 372 -42.26 -11.10 -6.40
C PHE A 372 -42.10 -12.45 -5.66
N ASN A 373 -43.20 -13.18 -5.44
CA ASN A 373 -43.25 -14.38 -4.60
C ASN A 373 -42.20 -15.45 -4.98
N HIS A 374 -41.68 -15.40 -6.22
CA HIS A 374 -40.71 -16.36 -6.76
C HIS A 374 -39.39 -15.72 -7.26
N GLY A 375 -39.11 -14.47 -6.88
CA GLY A 375 -37.91 -13.73 -7.30
C GLY A 375 -38.05 -13.02 -8.66
N PHE A 376 -37.02 -12.29 -9.08
CA PHE A 376 -36.97 -11.58 -10.37
C PHE A 376 -35.54 -11.43 -10.89
N ILE A 377 -35.41 -11.09 -12.17
CA ILE A 377 -34.15 -10.78 -12.85
C ILE A 377 -34.25 -9.39 -13.49
N ILE A 378 -33.19 -8.58 -13.38
CA ILE A 378 -33.07 -7.36 -14.19
C ILE A 378 -32.67 -7.79 -15.60
N GLN A 379 -33.61 -7.69 -16.54
CA GLN A 379 -33.40 -8.10 -17.92
C GLN A 379 -32.68 -7.02 -18.73
N LYS A 380 -33.12 -5.76 -18.59
CA LYS A 380 -32.68 -4.65 -19.45
C LYS A 380 -32.55 -3.35 -18.67
N ILE A 381 -31.58 -2.54 -19.06
CA ILE A 381 -31.37 -1.16 -18.64
C ILE A 381 -31.46 -0.28 -19.89
N PHE A 382 -32.20 0.82 -19.80
CA PHE A 382 -32.32 1.83 -20.84
C PHE A 382 -31.79 3.17 -20.33
N ILE A 383 -30.97 3.83 -21.14
CA ILE A 383 -30.41 5.16 -20.86
C ILE A 383 -30.79 6.08 -22.03
N PRO A 384 -31.69 7.05 -21.81
CA PRO A 384 -32.14 7.92 -22.89
C PRO A 384 -31.05 8.92 -23.30
N TYR A 385 -31.07 9.34 -24.57
CA TYR A 385 -30.30 10.52 -24.99
C TYR A 385 -30.81 11.79 -24.33
N THR A 386 -29.94 12.79 -24.27
CA THR A 386 -30.25 14.08 -23.68
C THR A 386 -30.40 15.14 -24.74
N SER A 387 -31.48 15.93 -24.64
CA SER A 387 -31.71 17.03 -25.57
C SER A 387 -30.76 18.19 -25.26
N SER A 388 -30.46 19.00 -26.28
CA SER A 388 -29.60 20.18 -26.14
C SER A 388 -30.14 21.26 -25.18
N GLU A 389 -31.43 21.20 -24.83
CA GLU A 389 -32.06 22.09 -23.84
C GLU A 389 -31.75 21.69 -22.38
N LYS A 390 -31.21 20.50 -22.15
CA LYS A 390 -30.85 20.00 -20.81
C LYS A 390 -29.40 20.33 -20.50
N LEU A 391 -29.20 21.08 -19.43
CA LEU A 391 -27.89 21.26 -18.81
C LEU A 391 -27.72 20.16 -17.76
N ILE A 392 -26.68 19.34 -17.92
CA ILE A 392 -26.47 18.14 -17.09
C ILE A 392 -25.04 18.12 -16.57
N GLN A 393 -24.87 17.85 -15.28
CA GLN A 393 -23.59 17.47 -14.69
C GLN A 393 -23.78 16.45 -13.57
N THR A 394 -22.78 15.58 -13.40
CA THR A 394 -22.68 14.67 -12.25
C THR A 394 -21.37 14.90 -11.50
N TYR A 395 -21.39 14.63 -10.20
CA TYR A 395 -20.27 14.83 -9.28
C TYR A 395 -20.11 13.60 -8.40
N LYS A 396 -18.85 13.25 -8.14
CA LYS A 396 -18.46 12.23 -7.16
C LYS A 396 -17.31 12.77 -6.35
N ILE A 397 -17.47 12.80 -5.04
CA ILE A 397 -16.43 13.20 -4.11
C ILE A 397 -16.12 12.01 -3.22
N SER A 398 -14.85 11.64 -3.14
CA SER A 398 -14.36 10.42 -2.49
C SER A 398 -12.99 10.69 -1.87
N ARG A 399 -12.54 9.81 -0.95
CA ARG A 399 -11.22 9.94 -0.28
C ARG A 399 -10.03 9.99 -1.24
N ARG A 400 -10.19 9.36 -2.41
CA ARG A 400 -9.27 9.41 -3.54
C ARG A 400 -10.08 9.49 -4.83
N TYR A 401 -9.51 10.06 -5.89
CA TYR A 401 -10.24 10.40 -7.11
C TYR A 401 -10.88 9.20 -7.84
N GLN A 402 -10.20 8.05 -7.84
CA GLN A 402 -10.60 6.79 -8.49
C GLN A 402 -10.53 5.62 -7.51
N ASN A 403 -11.24 4.52 -7.84
CA ASN A 403 -11.22 3.27 -7.08
C ASN A 403 -11.54 3.47 -5.58
N ALA A 404 -12.53 4.32 -5.28
CA ALA A 404 -13.04 4.54 -3.92
C ALA A 404 -14.56 4.76 -3.96
N HIS A 405 -15.23 4.38 -2.87
CA HIS A 405 -16.62 4.70 -2.65
C HIS A 405 -16.81 6.22 -2.52
N ALA A 406 -17.96 6.71 -2.99
CA ALA A 406 -18.33 8.10 -2.84
C ALA A 406 -18.64 8.42 -1.37
N VAL A 407 -18.14 9.56 -0.90
CA VAL A 407 -18.65 10.21 0.31
C VAL A 407 -20.02 10.79 -0.01
N ILE A 408 -20.08 11.64 -1.04
CA ILE A 408 -21.31 12.12 -1.67
C ILE A 408 -21.12 12.01 -3.18
N ASN A 409 -22.15 11.51 -3.87
CA ASN A 409 -22.29 11.69 -5.30
C ASN A 409 -23.60 12.40 -5.60
N ALA A 410 -23.66 13.14 -6.70
CA ALA A 410 -24.83 13.89 -7.09
C ALA A 410 -24.94 14.01 -8.60
N GLY A 411 -26.15 14.25 -9.08
CA GLY A 411 -26.40 14.58 -10.47
C GLY A 411 -27.53 15.57 -10.62
N PHE A 412 -27.36 16.48 -11.57
CA PHE A 412 -28.29 17.58 -11.81
C PHE A 412 -28.66 17.60 -13.29
N THR A 413 -29.96 17.72 -13.57
CA THR A 413 -30.52 17.86 -14.91
C THR A 413 -31.50 19.01 -14.93
N PHE A 414 -31.12 20.15 -15.50
CA PHE A 414 -31.96 21.35 -15.57
C PHE A 414 -32.35 21.59 -17.03
N THR A 415 -33.65 21.61 -17.31
CA THR A 415 -34.16 22.03 -18.62
C THR A 415 -34.39 23.52 -18.57
N MET A 416 -33.63 24.28 -19.37
CA MET A 416 -33.69 25.75 -19.35
C MET A 416 -34.15 26.31 -20.69
N ARG A 417 -34.86 27.44 -20.63
CA ARG A 417 -35.14 28.30 -21.79
C ARG A 417 -34.66 29.70 -21.43
N GLU A 418 -33.59 30.14 -22.08
CA GLU A 418 -32.85 31.35 -21.67
C GLU A 418 -32.44 31.25 -20.18
N ALA A 419 -32.88 32.18 -19.33
CA ALA A 419 -32.60 32.16 -17.90
C ALA A 419 -33.68 31.42 -17.07
N PHE A 420 -34.77 30.92 -17.66
CA PHE A 420 -35.87 30.29 -16.93
C PHE A 420 -35.70 28.78 -16.80
N ILE A 421 -35.91 28.26 -15.58
CA ILE A 421 -35.88 26.82 -15.28
C ILE A 421 -37.26 26.23 -15.55
N LYS A 422 -37.39 25.41 -16.59
CA LYS A 422 -38.64 24.70 -16.91
C LYS A 422 -38.84 23.47 -16.03
N LYS A 423 -37.76 22.74 -15.76
CA LYS A 423 -37.76 21.52 -14.96
C LYS A 423 -36.39 21.34 -14.32
N ALA A 424 -36.37 20.90 -13.06
CA ALA A 424 -35.15 20.56 -12.35
C ALA A 424 -35.21 19.13 -11.83
N THR A 425 -34.06 18.46 -11.87
CA THR A 425 -33.87 17.16 -11.21
C THR A 425 -32.53 17.19 -10.52
N MET A 426 -32.54 16.95 -9.21
CA MET A 426 -31.42 17.07 -8.29
C MET A 426 -31.34 15.77 -7.49
N VAL A 427 -30.43 14.88 -7.87
CA VAL A 427 -30.27 13.56 -7.26
C VAL A 427 -29.01 13.53 -6.40
N PHE A 428 -29.10 13.01 -5.18
CA PHE A 428 -27.99 12.86 -4.25
C PHE A 428 -27.88 11.42 -3.74
N GLY A 429 -26.67 10.86 -3.73
CA GLY A 429 -26.32 9.62 -3.03
C GLY A 429 -25.32 9.89 -1.90
N GLY A 430 -25.35 9.04 -0.86
CA GLY A 430 -24.60 9.25 0.37
C GLY A 430 -25.26 10.22 1.37
N VAL A 431 -26.53 10.55 1.11
CA VAL A 431 -27.42 11.33 1.99
C VAL A 431 -28.47 10.40 2.61
N GLY A 432 -29.28 9.74 1.78
CA GLY A 432 -30.25 8.73 2.20
C GLY A 432 -29.73 7.29 2.07
N ARG A 433 -30.62 6.31 2.29
CA ARG A 433 -30.32 4.86 2.12
C ARG A 433 -29.84 4.54 0.71
N ILE A 434 -30.51 5.14 -0.27
CA ILE A 434 -30.22 5.06 -1.70
C ILE A 434 -30.19 6.48 -2.26
N ALA A 435 -30.04 6.62 -3.58
CA ALA A 435 -30.13 7.94 -4.21
C ALA A 435 -31.51 8.56 -3.99
N ILE A 436 -31.55 9.83 -3.58
CA ILE A 436 -32.76 10.60 -3.27
C ILE A 436 -32.85 11.87 -4.11
N ARG A 437 -34.05 12.46 -4.22
CA ARG A 437 -34.26 13.76 -4.87
C ARG A 437 -34.44 14.87 -3.84
N ALA A 438 -33.87 16.03 -4.12
CA ALA A 438 -34.13 17.27 -3.39
C ALA A 438 -35.40 17.96 -3.92
N THR A 439 -36.55 17.29 -3.74
CA THR A 439 -37.82 17.71 -4.33
C THR A 439 -38.31 19.07 -3.85
N GLU A 440 -38.11 19.46 -2.60
CA GLU A 440 -38.55 20.78 -2.11
C GLU A 440 -37.77 21.89 -2.82
N THR A 441 -36.46 21.71 -2.96
CA THR A 441 -35.59 22.62 -3.70
C THR A 441 -35.96 22.68 -5.19
N GLU A 442 -36.21 21.53 -5.82
CA GLU A 442 -36.66 21.44 -7.21
C GLU A 442 -37.97 22.23 -7.43
N HIS A 443 -39.01 22.00 -6.61
CA HIS A 443 -40.28 22.72 -6.72
C HIS A 443 -40.11 24.22 -6.50
N PHE A 444 -39.17 24.63 -5.65
CA PHE A 444 -38.90 26.04 -5.43
C PHE A 444 -38.31 26.74 -6.67
N ILE A 445 -37.38 26.09 -7.39
CA ILE A 445 -36.68 26.71 -8.53
C ILE A 445 -37.43 26.60 -9.86
N GLU A 446 -38.31 25.60 -10.01
CA GLU A 446 -39.10 25.42 -11.22
C GLU A 446 -40.01 26.63 -11.52
N GLY A 447 -40.00 27.07 -12.78
CA GLY A 447 -40.73 28.25 -13.25
C GLY A 447 -40.06 29.59 -12.96
N LYS A 448 -38.94 29.63 -12.23
CA LYS A 448 -38.22 30.87 -11.90
C LYS A 448 -37.09 31.17 -12.87
N GLU A 449 -36.76 32.46 -12.97
CA GLU A 449 -35.54 32.94 -13.60
C GLU A 449 -34.34 32.66 -12.68
N TRP A 450 -33.22 32.19 -13.24
CA TRP A 450 -32.02 31.83 -12.49
C TRP A 450 -31.22 33.07 -12.07
N THR A 451 -31.66 33.78 -11.02
CA THR A 451 -30.95 34.96 -10.50
C THR A 451 -30.11 34.66 -9.26
N SER A 452 -29.28 35.61 -8.84
CA SER A 452 -28.52 35.54 -7.58
C SER A 452 -29.41 35.28 -6.37
N GLU A 453 -30.58 35.93 -6.32
CA GLU A 453 -31.54 35.80 -5.22
C GLU A 453 -32.14 34.39 -5.18
N VAL A 454 -32.57 33.88 -6.35
CA VAL A 454 -33.12 32.53 -6.47
C VAL A 454 -32.07 31.48 -6.11
N PHE A 455 -30.84 31.64 -6.58
CA PHE A 455 -29.75 30.72 -6.27
C PHE A 455 -29.42 30.69 -4.78
N ASN A 456 -29.26 31.86 -4.14
CA ASN A 456 -28.97 31.94 -2.71
C ASN A 456 -30.10 31.37 -1.84
N GLU A 457 -31.35 31.58 -2.24
CA GLU A 457 -32.49 31.02 -1.51
C GLU A 457 -32.60 29.50 -1.71
N ALA A 458 -32.34 29.01 -2.93
CA ALA A 458 -32.29 27.58 -3.22
C ALA A 458 -31.22 26.86 -2.39
N LEU A 459 -30.05 27.48 -2.16
CA LEU A 459 -29.01 26.92 -1.28
C LEU A 459 -29.48 26.75 0.16
N LYS A 460 -30.26 27.70 0.70
CA LYS A 460 -30.81 27.62 2.06
C LYS A 460 -31.85 26.51 2.16
N ILE A 461 -32.77 26.44 1.20
CA ILE A 461 -33.81 25.40 1.14
C ILE A 461 -33.15 24.03 1.04
N LEU A 462 -32.16 23.88 0.13
CA LEU A 462 -31.41 22.64 -0.02
C LEU A 462 -30.68 22.23 1.27
N THR A 463 -30.11 23.20 2.00
CA THR A 463 -29.42 22.90 3.26
C THR A 463 -30.39 22.26 4.26
N CYS A 464 -31.55 22.87 4.48
CA CYS A 464 -32.58 22.33 5.38
C CYS A 464 -33.12 20.98 4.88
N GLU A 465 -33.37 20.86 3.58
CA GLU A 465 -33.90 19.65 2.96
C GLU A 465 -32.92 18.48 3.10
N ILE A 466 -31.65 18.66 2.72
CA ILE A 466 -30.62 17.61 2.85
C ILE A 466 -30.44 17.22 4.31
N GLU A 467 -30.35 18.18 5.23
CA GLU A 467 -30.24 17.90 6.66
C GLU A 467 -31.40 17.01 7.16
N SER A 468 -32.62 17.26 6.68
CA SER A 468 -33.80 16.46 7.05
C SER A 468 -33.81 15.04 6.44
N LEU A 469 -33.11 14.84 5.31
CA LEU A 469 -33.06 13.57 4.58
C LEU A 469 -31.84 12.70 4.94
N MET A 470 -30.85 13.29 5.63
CA MET A 470 -29.63 12.60 6.01
C MET A 470 -29.91 11.46 6.98
N ILE A 471 -29.29 10.31 6.72
CA ILE A 471 -29.25 9.19 7.65
C ILE A 471 -27.82 8.96 8.15
N PRO A 472 -27.65 8.33 9.33
CA PRO A 472 -26.32 7.95 9.80
C PRO A 472 -25.62 7.04 8.78
N MET A 473 -24.37 7.40 8.46
CA MET A 473 -23.48 6.62 7.60
C MET A 473 -22.45 5.89 8.47
N GLU A 474 -21.85 4.81 7.96
CA GLU A 474 -20.73 4.17 8.66
C GLU A 474 -19.60 5.19 8.93
N ASP A 475 -19.09 5.16 10.16
CA ASP A 475 -18.05 6.09 10.61
C ASP A 475 -16.70 5.71 10.01
N GLU A 476 -16.40 6.32 8.87
CA GLU A 476 -15.07 6.28 8.28
C GLU A 476 -14.14 7.40 8.82
N GLY A 477 -14.61 8.24 9.76
CA GLY A 477 -13.96 9.51 10.12
C GLY A 477 -14.42 10.67 9.25
N ILE A 478 -15.65 10.63 8.74
CA ILE A 478 -16.29 11.67 7.92
C ILE A 478 -17.54 12.14 8.65
N SER A 479 -17.53 13.39 9.12
CA SER A 479 -18.66 13.93 9.88
C SER A 479 -19.88 14.18 8.99
N GLU A 480 -21.07 14.07 9.60
CA GLU A 480 -22.34 14.44 8.97
C GLU A 480 -22.33 15.92 8.56
N ALA A 481 -21.76 16.80 9.40
CA ALA A 481 -21.60 18.21 9.07
C ALA A 481 -20.79 18.43 7.77
N TYR A 482 -19.73 17.65 7.55
CA TYR A 482 -18.98 17.72 6.29
C TYR A 482 -19.79 17.16 5.12
N ARG A 483 -20.53 16.06 5.28
CA ARG A 483 -21.42 15.51 4.23
C ARG A 483 -22.50 16.52 3.82
N LEU A 484 -23.14 17.19 4.78
CA LEU A 484 -24.10 18.26 4.53
C LEU A 484 -23.45 19.41 3.77
N SER A 485 -22.33 19.94 4.29
CA SER A 485 -21.59 21.01 3.63
C SER A 485 -21.15 20.63 2.22
N LEU A 486 -20.82 19.36 1.99
CA LEU A 486 -20.39 18.84 0.70
C LEU A 486 -21.55 18.73 -0.30
N ALA A 487 -22.72 18.25 0.12
CA ALA A 487 -23.91 18.22 -0.72
C ALA A 487 -24.31 19.62 -1.20
N VAL A 488 -24.32 20.59 -0.27
CA VAL A 488 -24.58 22.00 -0.58
C VAL A 488 -23.47 22.59 -1.45
N GLY A 489 -22.20 22.30 -1.15
CA GLY A 489 -21.04 22.72 -1.94
C GLY A 489 -21.06 22.20 -3.37
N ILE A 490 -21.52 20.97 -3.59
CA ILE A 490 -21.71 20.39 -4.93
C ILE A 490 -22.83 21.12 -5.70
N PHE A 491 -23.95 21.46 -5.06
CA PHE A 491 -24.98 22.29 -5.70
C PHE A 491 -24.49 23.71 -6.00
N GLN A 492 -23.67 24.29 -5.11
CA GLN A 492 -23.00 25.57 -5.36
C GLN A 492 -22.15 25.52 -6.63
N LYS A 493 -21.36 24.44 -6.82
CA LYS A 493 -20.58 24.22 -8.05
C LYS A 493 -21.47 24.21 -9.28
N TYR A 494 -22.56 23.44 -9.22
CA TYR A 494 -23.49 23.32 -10.33
C TYR A 494 -24.18 24.65 -10.64
N GLY A 495 -24.57 25.41 -9.63
CA GLY A 495 -25.18 26.73 -9.81
C GLY A 495 -24.26 27.75 -10.48
N ILE A 496 -22.97 27.72 -10.16
CA ILE A 496 -21.95 28.54 -10.85
C ILE A 496 -21.81 28.09 -12.31
N TYR A 497 -21.74 26.79 -12.56
CA TYR A 497 -21.72 26.24 -13.92
C TYR A 497 -22.93 26.68 -14.74
N LEU A 498 -24.13 26.63 -14.16
CA LEU A 498 -25.35 27.12 -14.80
C LEU A 498 -25.25 28.61 -15.14
N ALA A 499 -24.89 29.45 -14.17
CA ALA A 499 -24.80 30.90 -14.36
C ALA A 499 -23.83 31.28 -15.50
N GLU A 500 -22.71 30.55 -15.65
CA GLU A 500 -21.79 30.71 -16.77
C GLU A 500 -22.44 30.33 -18.12
N LYS A 501 -23.19 29.22 -18.17
CA LYS A 501 -23.83 28.72 -19.40
C LYS A 501 -24.97 29.60 -19.91
N VAL A 502 -25.74 30.20 -19.00
CA VAL A 502 -26.86 31.09 -19.36
C VAL A 502 -26.47 32.58 -19.32
N ASN A 503 -25.18 32.88 -19.15
CA ASN A 503 -24.59 34.23 -19.16
C ASN A 503 -25.31 35.24 -18.24
N ILE A 504 -25.53 34.82 -16.99
CA ILE A 504 -26.22 35.64 -15.99
C ILE A 504 -25.18 36.36 -15.13
N GLU A 505 -25.41 37.65 -14.84
CA GLU A 505 -24.54 38.51 -14.00
C GLU A 505 -24.39 38.05 -12.54
N ALA A 506 -25.01 36.92 -12.17
CA ALA A 506 -25.04 36.38 -10.81
C ALA A 506 -23.69 35.90 -10.27
N ILE A 507 -22.67 35.78 -11.14
CA ILE A 507 -21.33 35.34 -10.77
C ILE A 507 -20.27 36.33 -11.25
N THR A 508 -19.27 36.57 -10.40
CA THR A 508 -18.12 37.41 -10.76
C THR A 508 -17.06 36.56 -11.48
N PRO A 509 -16.10 37.15 -12.21
CA PRO A 509 -14.99 36.41 -12.80
C PRO A 509 -14.19 35.56 -11.78
N LYS A 510 -14.23 35.92 -10.49
CA LYS A 510 -13.55 35.16 -9.43
C LYS A 510 -14.22 33.84 -9.09
N ASP A 511 -15.44 33.63 -9.57
CA ASP A 511 -16.33 32.53 -9.18
C ASP A 511 -16.32 31.39 -10.17
N ILE A 512 -15.97 31.69 -11.42
CA ILE A 512 -16.01 30.76 -12.56
C ILE A 512 -15.28 29.45 -12.23
N THR A 513 -14.15 29.51 -11.51
CA THR A 513 -13.38 28.31 -11.15
C THR A 513 -14.10 27.35 -10.19
N GLY A 514 -15.15 27.81 -9.51
CA GLY A 514 -16.04 26.96 -8.70
C GLY A 514 -16.92 26.05 -9.55
N GLY A 515 -17.25 26.43 -10.79
CA GLY A 515 -18.02 25.58 -11.72
C GLY A 515 -17.19 24.51 -12.44
N LEU A 516 -15.86 24.55 -12.31
CA LEU A 516 -14.96 23.64 -13.01
C LEU A 516 -14.93 22.26 -12.34
N THR A 517 -14.98 21.22 -13.17
CA THR A 517 -14.69 19.85 -12.75
C THR A 517 -13.21 19.54 -12.99
N TYR A 518 -12.57 18.84 -12.05
CA TYR A 518 -11.18 18.45 -12.20
C TYR A 518 -10.98 17.54 -13.42
N LYS A 519 -9.96 17.85 -14.23
CA LYS A 519 -9.41 16.99 -15.27
C LYS A 519 -7.95 16.74 -14.95
N ARG A 520 -7.59 15.47 -14.76
CA ARG A 520 -6.21 15.07 -14.47
C ARG A 520 -5.36 15.23 -15.73
N PRO A 521 -4.26 16.00 -15.71
CA PRO A 521 -3.30 16.01 -16.81
C PRO A 521 -2.47 14.72 -16.82
N VAL A 522 -1.87 14.40 -17.96
CA VAL A 522 -0.86 13.34 -18.07
C VAL A 522 0.30 13.66 -17.13
N SER A 523 0.70 12.69 -16.30
CA SER A 523 1.76 12.84 -15.32
C SER A 523 3.13 12.76 -16.01
N SER A 524 4.05 13.64 -15.60
CA SER A 524 5.44 13.67 -16.07
C SER A 524 6.41 13.86 -14.90
N GLY A 525 7.69 13.61 -15.13
CA GLY A 525 8.75 13.81 -14.14
C GLY A 525 10.13 13.90 -14.78
N LYS A 526 11.07 14.53 -14.07
CA LYS A 526 12.49 14.60 -14.43
C LYS A 526 13.32 14.14 -13.24
N GLU A 527 14.39 13.43 -13.54
CA GLU A 527 15.32 12.93 -12.53
C GLU A 527 16.73 13.36 -12.93
N GLY A 528 17.52 13.84 -11.97
CA GLY A 528 18.90 14.29 -12.18
C GLY A 528 19.81 13.67 -11.14
N TYR A 529 20.96 13.19 -11.58
CA TYR A 529 22.00 12.67 -10.70
C TYR A 529 23.38 12.90 -11.34
N ILE A 530 24.43 12.76 -10.54
CA ILE A 530 25.82 12.87 -11.02
C ILE A 530 26.30 11.46 -11.35
N ASP A 531 26.63 11.21 -12.61
CA ASP A 531 27.39 10.02 -13.00
C ASP A 531 28.83 10.20 -12.48
N ALA A 532 29.29 9.31 -11.61
CA ALA A 532 30.64 9.41 -11.05
C ALA A 532 31.69 9.29 -12.19
N PRO A 533 32.61 10.27 -12.37
CA PRO A 533 33.69 10.13 -13.33
C PRO A 533 34.65 9.05 -12.86
N TYR A 534 34.78 7.97 -13.64
CA TYR A 534 35.76 6.92 -13.43
C TYR A 534 37.04 7.30 -14.18
N ASN A 535 38.03 7.86 -13.46
CA ASN A 535 39.40 7.95 -13.96
C ASN A 535 40.27 6.90 -13.26
N ASP A 536 40.95 6.06 -14.05
CA ASP A 536 41.97 5.13 -13.57
C ASP A 536 43.12 5.93 -12.91
N GLY A 537 43.22 5.89 -11.58
CA GLY A 537 44.36 6.44 -10.84
C GLY A 537 44.06 7.22 -9.56
N ASP A 538 42.80 7.54 -9.24
CA ASP A 538 42.49 8.36 -8.04
C ASP A 538 42.46 7.55 -6.73
N ASP A 539 43.13 8.08 -5.71
CA ASP A 539 43.16 7.57 -4.33
C ASP A 539 41.74 7.47 -3.74
N MET A 540 41.34 6.27 -3.32
CA MET A 540 40.00 5.99 -2.78
C MET A 540 39.69 6.74 -1.47
N THR A 541 40.70 7.23 -0.74
CA THR A 541 40.46 8.01 0.48
C THR A 541 40.03 9.46 0.20
N ALA A 542 40.27 9.96 -1.02
CA ALA A 542 39.82 11.29 -1.46
C ALA A 542 38.36 11.33 -1.94
N ARG A 543 37.68 10.17 -2.02
CA ARG A 543 36.29 10.05 -2.52
C ARG A 543 35.20 10.39 -1.49
N VAL A 544 35.55 10.70 -0.24
CA VAL A 544 34.61 11.30 0.71
C VAL A 544 34.72 12.81 0.55
N MET A 545 33.75 13.38 -0.16
CA MET A 545 33.51 14.81 -0.48
C MET A 545 33.82 15.17 -1.95
N PRO A 546 32.78 15.32 -2.80
CA PRO A 546 32.82 16.44 -3.72
C PRO A 546 32.73 17.69 -2.85
N ALA A 547 33.89 18.24 -2.50
CA ALA A 547 33.99 19.66 -2.19
C ALA A 547 33.69 20.39 -3.51
N VAL A 548 32.40 20.64 -3.77
CA VAL A 548 32.00 21.68 -4.72
C VAL A 548 32.34 23.00 -4.04
N ASN A 549 33.62 23.34 -4.05
CA ASN A 549 34.15 24.58 -3.49
C ASN A 549 33.87 25.68 -4.53
N LEU A 550 32.61 26.12 -4.64
CA LEU A 550 32.19 27.24 -5.49
C LEU A 550 32.57 28.58 -4.86
N LYS A 551 33.86 28.76 -4.54
CA LYS A 551 34.45 30.08 -4.34
C LYS A 551 35.87 30.07 -4.89
N SER A 552 36.03 30.44 -6.16
CA SER A 552 37.28 31.04 -6.62
C SER A 552 37.01 32.44 -7.15
N SER A 553 37.74 33.41 -6.61
CA SER A 553 37.74 34.83 -6.92
C SER A 553 38.47 35.16 -8.23
N THR A 554 38.52 34.23 -9.18
CA THR A 554 39.16 34.42 -10.49
C THR A 554 38.30 33.76 -11.55
N GLY A 555 37.69 34.55 -12.43
CA GLY A 555 36.66 34.12 -13.40
C GLY A 555 37.09 33.13 -14.48
N LYS A 556 37.44 31.90 -14.12
CA LYS A 556 37.48 30.72 -14.99
C LYS A 556 37.03 29.49 -14.20
N HIS A 557 35.92 28.91 -14.62
CA HIS A 557 35.33 27.68 -14.06
C HIS A 557 36.32 26.51 -14.18
N ALA A 558 36.63 25.86 -13.05
CA ALA A 558 37.39 24.63 -13.01
C ALA A 558 36.43 23.46 -12.70
N GLY A 559 36.22 22.61 -13.70
CA GLY A 559 35.64 21.26 -13.56
C GLY A 559 34.13 21.19 -13.39
N ASP A 560 33.38 21.40 -14.46
CA ASP A 560 31.95 21.11 -14.53
C ASP A 560 31.72 19.58 -14.45
N SER A 561 31.48 19.04 -13.25
CA SER A 561 30.71 17.78 -13.12
C SER A 561 29.24 18.13 -13.36
N PHE A 562 28.81 18.08 -14.62
CA PHE A 562 27.43 18.39 -15.00
C PHE A 562 26.47 17.39 -14.34
N ILE A 563 25.48 17.88 -13.59
CA ILE A 563 24.29 17.08 -13.26
C ILE A 563 23.61 16.79 -14.59
N GLU A 564 23.63 15.53 -15.02
CA GLU A 564 22.88 15.13 -16.20
C GLU A 564 21.42 14.98 -15.82
N TRP A 565 20.63 15.99 -16.20
CA TRP A 565 19.18 15.91 -16.11
C TRP A 565 18.65 14.98 -17.19
N ARG A 566 18.01 13.90 -16.76
CA ARG A 566 17.28 13.02 -17.66
C ARG A 566 15.84 13.49 -17.74
N ASP A 567 15.47 13.93 -18.93
CA ASP A 567 14.07 14.10 -19.27
C ASP A 567 13.47 12.72 -19.55
N ILE A 568 12.63 12.23 -18.64
CA ILE A 568 11.97 10.90 -18.73
C ILE A 568 10.51 11.09 -19.15
N THR A 569 10.28 11.98 -20.12
CA THR A 569 8.98 12.13 -20.77
C THR A 569 8.82 11.09 -21.88
N ALA A 570 7.59 10.66 -22.14
CA ALA A 570 7.34 9.71 -23.23
C ALA A 570 7.84 10.24 -24.59
N ASP A 571 7.74 11.55 -24.83
CA ASP A 571 8.23 12.20 -26.06
C ASP A 571 9.77 12.13 -26.20
N SER A 572 10.52 12.15 -25.09
CA SER A 572 11.98 11.97 -25.12
C SER A 572 12.40 10.50 -25.28
N ILE A 573 11.52 9.55 -24.91
CA ILE A 573 11.76 8.10 -24.92
C ILE A 573 11.37 7.47 -26.28
N GLY A 574 10.33 7.97 -26.94
CA GLY A 574 9.65 7.32 -28.06
C GLY A 574 10.42 7.20 -29.38
N LYS A 575 11.59 7.82 -29.56
CA LYS A 575 12.39 7.68 -30.81
C LYS A 575 13.89 7.62 -30.55
N GLY A 576 14.44 6.41 -30.46
CA GLY A 576 15.89 6.13 -30.52
C GLY A 576 16.59 5.83 -29.19
N LYS A 577 16.07 6.31 -28.05
CA LYS A 577 16.71 6.13 -26.72
C LYS A 577 16.39 4.81 -26.02
N MET A 578 15.37 4.06 -26.43
CA MET A 578 15.04 2.76 -25.81
C MET A 578 16.22 1.77 -25.86
N LYS A 579 16.89 1.67 -27.02
CA LYS A 579 18.10 0.85 -27.16
C LYS A 579 19.24 1.32 -26.26
N GLU A 580 19.35 2.63 -26.00
CA GLU A 580 20.34 3.19 -25.08
C GLU A 580 19.97 2.88 -23.63
N THR A 581 18.71 3.06 -23.21
CA THR A 581 18.21 2.71 -21.88
C THR A 581 18.42 1.22 -21.59
N LEU A 582 18.10 0.34 -22.53
CA LEU A 582 18.34 -1.10 -22.42
C LEU A 582 19.84 -1.43 -22.35
N LYS A 583 20.68 -0.79 -23.17
CA LYS A 583 22.15 -0.94 -23.09
C LYS A 583 22.74 -0.45 -21.77
N MET A 584 22.22 0.65 -21.21
CA MET A 584 22.67 1.17 -19.92
C MET A 584 22.30 0.24 -18.76
N ALA A 585 21.11 -0.37 -18.82
CA ALA A 585 20.68 -1.39 -17.87
C ALA A 585 21.62 -2.62 -17.84
N GLU A 586 22.33 -2.89 -18.94
CA GLU A 586 23.20 -4.06 -19.11
C GLU A 586 24.69 -3.82 -18.82
N SER A 587 25.20 -2.59 -18.73
CA SER A 587 26.66 -2.34 -18.54
C SER A 587 27.24 -3.12 -17.35
N HIS A 588 28.44 -3.72 -17.37
CA HIS A 588 28.79 -4.82 -16.45
C HIS A 588 29.85 -4.57 -15.33
N LEU A 589 30.52 -3.40 -15.24
CA LEU A 589 31.77 -3.30 -14.43
C LEU A 589 31.90 -2.18 -13.36
N ASP A 590 30.91 -1.30 -13.16
CA ASP A 590 31.16 -0.06 -12.38
C ASP A 590 30.21 0.17 -11.18
N GLU A 591 30.81 0.53 -10.03
CA GLU A 591 30.14 1.13 -8.87
C GLU A 591 29.67 2.56 -9.23
N GLY A 592 28.53 2.98 -8.68
CA GLY A 592 27.99 4.34 -8.88
C GLY A 592 27.18 4.57 -10.17
N LYS A 593 27.09 3.60 -11.08
CA LYS A 593 26.19 3.66 -12.25
C LYS A 593 24.78 3.15 -11.92
N SER A 594 23.78 3.78 -12.55
CA SER A 594 22.39 3.31 -12.49
C SER A 594 22.26 1.92 -13.12
N ARG A 595 21.77 0.95 -12.34
CA ARG A 595 21.56 -0.44 -12.75
C ARG A 595 20.14 -0.88 -12.47
N THR A 596 19.63 -1.73 -13.36
CA THR A 596 18.41 -2.48 -13.08
C THR A 596 18.63 -3.40 -11.88
N LYS A 597 17.68 -3.41 -10.97
CA LYS A 597 17.69 -4.31 -9.81
C LYS A 597 17.81 -5.76 -10.28
N LEU A 598 18.70 -6.54 -9.66
CA LEU A 598 18.97 -7.94 -10.04
C LEU A 598 17.71 -8.80 -10.13
N SER A 599 16.72 -8.56 -9.25
CA SER A 599 15.47 -9.32 -9.24
C SER A 599 14.38 -8.76 -10.15
N ALA A 600 14.56 -7.61 -10.80
CA ALA A 600 13.46 -6.91 -11.48
C ALA A 600 12.83 -7.76 -12.60
N ARG A 601 13.65 -8.45 -13.40
CA ARG A 601 13.18 -9.33 -14.48
C ARG A 601 12.38 -10.52 -13.95
N ILE A 602 12.91 -11.24 -12.94
CA ILE A 602 12.15 -12.34 -12.30
C ILE A 602 10.90 -11.87 -11.55
N GLN A 603 10.87 -10.61 -11.10
CA GLN A 603 9.68 -10.00 -10.51
C GLN A 603 8.62 -9.70 -11.57
N ALA A 604 9.02 -9.26 -12.76
CA ALA A 604 8.12 -9.00 -13.87
C ALA A 604 7.50 -10.28 -14.44
N THR A 605 8.30 -11.35 -14.56
CA THR A 605 7.87 -12.66 -15.07
C THR A 605 7.13 -13.53 -14.06
N GLY A 606 7.08 -13.12 -12.79
CA GLY A 606 6.47 -13.90 -11.71
C GLY A 606 7.33 -15.04 -11.17
N GLU A 607 8.54 -15.23 -11.69
CA GLU A 607 9.52 -16.24 -11.23
C GLU A 607 10.06 -15.94 -9.81
N ALA A 608 10.00 -14.68 -9.38
CA ALA A 608 10.37 -14.27 -8.03
C ALA A 608 9.43 -14.92 -6.98
N LYS A 609 10.02 -15.77 -6.14
CA LYS A 609 9.35 -16.42 -5.00
C LYS A 609 9.36 -15.54 -3.76
N TYR A 610 8.25 -15.55 -3.04
CA TYR A 610 8.05 -14.94 -1.73
C TYR A 610 7.64 -16.01 -0.72
N THR A 611 7.54 -15.70 0.58
CA THR A 611 7.20 -16.71 1.60
C THR A 611 5.85 -17.37 1.32
N GLN A 612 4.88 -16.62 0.82
CA GLN A 612 3.58 -17.15 0.41
C GLN A 612 3.63 -18.07 -0.81
N ASP A 613 4.70 -18.02 -1.61
CA ASP A 613 4.87 -18.78 -2.86
C ASP A 613 5.68 -20.07 -2.67
N LEU A 614 6.38 -20.21 -1.54
CA LEU A 614 7.20 -21.39 -1.29
C LEU A 614 6.30 -22.63 -1.28
N PRO A 615 6.65 -23.71 -1.99
CA PRO A 615 5.95 -24.97 -1.84
C PRO A 615 6.16 -25.49 -0.41
N GLY A 616 5.09 -25.91 0.24
CA GLY A 616 5.22 -26.66 1.50
C GLY A 616 5.62 -28.12 1.20
N PRO A 617 6.25 -28.83 2.15
CA PRO A 617 6.39 -30.28 2.05
C PRO A 617 5.01 -30.97 1.93
N PRO A 618 4.95 -32.22 1.45
CA PRO A 618 3.69 -32.99 1.44
C PRO A 618 2.99 -32.96 2.80
N HIS A 619 1.66 -32.89 2.79
CA HIS A 619 0.82 -32.80 3.99
C HIS A 619 1.02 -31.52 4.83
N THR A 620 1.51 -30.43 4.22
CA THR A 620 1.51 -29.12 4.88
C THR A 620 0.09 -28.73 5.27
N LEU A 621 -0.10 -28.41 6.55
CA LEU A 621 -1.36 -27.93 7.11
C LEU A 621 -1.43 -26.40 7.05
N HIS A 622 -2.65 -25.87 7.15
CA HIS A 622 -2.93 -24.44 7.15
C HIS A 622 -3.46 -23.98 8.50
N ALA A 623 -3.01 -22.81 8.95
CA ALA A 623 -3.43 -22.19 10.19
C ALA A 623 -4.07 -20.81 9.97
N SER A 624 -5.07 -20.48 10.78
CA SER A 624 -5.70 -19.14 10.81
C SER A 624 -5.96 -18.69 12.24
N TYR A 625 -5.76 -17.40 12.48
CA TYR A 625 -5.91 -16.81 13.80
C TYR A 625 -7.35 -16.78 14.28
N VAL A 626 -7.53 -17.13 15.55
CA VAL A 626 -8.68 -16.76 16.36
C VAL A 626 -8.22 -15.63 17.29
N PHE A 627 -8.72 -14.43 17.08
CA PHE A 627 -8.33 -13.24 17.83
C PHE A 627 -9.50 -12.65 18.62
N SER A 628 -9.18 -11.79 19.58
CA SER A 628 -10.15 -11.10 20.42
C SER A 628 -11.05 -10.17 19.60
N THR A 629 -12.36 -10.28 19.82
CA THR A 629 -13.34 -9.30 19.34
C THR A 629 -13.75 -8.30 20.42
N ALA A 630 -13.06 -8.29 21.56
CA ALA A 630 -13.23 -7.35 22.67
C ALA A 630 -11.98 -6.49 22.87
N GLN A 631 -12.15 -5.25 23.32
CA GLN A 631 -11.04 -4.33 23.60
C GLN A 631 -10.34 -4.64 24.93
N PHE A 632 -11.10 -4.88 26.00
CA PHE A 632 -10.54 -5.29 27.29
C PHE A 632 -11.55 -6.17 28.02
N ALA A 633 -11.19 -7.43 28.27
CA ALA A 633 -12.08 -8.40 28.89
C ALA A 633 -11.33 -9.61 29.46
N LYS A 634 -11.94 -10.29 30.43
CA LYS A 634 -11.65 -11.70 30.70
C LYS A 634 -12.40 -12.55 29.68
N PHE A 635 -11.76 -13.55 29.08
CA PHE A 635 -12.40 -14.41 28.09
C PHE A 635 -12.55 -15.86 28.58
N SER A 636 -13.57 -16.53 28.08
CA SER A 636 -13.80 -17.96 28.32
C SER A 636 -14.30 -18.68 27.07
N TYR A 637 -14.09 -19.99 27.03
CA TYR A 637 -14.56 -20.84 25.93
C TYR A 637 -15.97 -21.32 26.20
N LYS A 638 -16.89 -21.11 25.25
CA LYS A 638 -18.22 -21.73 25.28
C LYS A 638 -18.08 -23.27 25.20
N HIS A 639 -19.16 -23.98 25.52
CA HIS A 639 -19.24 -25.45 25.46
C HIS A 639 -18.45 -26.22 26.52
N GLY A 640 -18.28 -25.65 27.72
CA GLY A 640 -17.63 -26.36 28.84
C GLY A 640 -16.10 -26.34 28.77
N GLY A 641 -15.51 -25.26 28.26
CA GLY A 641 -14.06 -25.07 28.19
C GLY A 641 -13.44 -25.56 26.87
N LEU A 642 -12.11 -25.48 26.79
CA LEU A 642 -11.33 -25.76 25.59
C LEU A 642 -11.58 -27.16 25.01
N ALA A 643 -11.69 -28.18 25.87
CA ALA A 643 -11.93 -29.57 25.44
C ALA A 643 -13.30 -29.75 24.76
N GLY A 644 -14.34 -29.11 25.30
CA GLY A 644 -15.68 -29.13 24.71
C GLY A 644 -15.74 -28.37 23.39
N LEU A 645 -15.02 -27.24 23.30
CA LEU A 645 -14.89 -26.47 22.07
C LEU A 645 -14.19 -27.27 20.96
N GLN A 646 -13.10 -27.97 21.25
CA GLN A 646 -12.40 -28.86 20.31
C GLN A 646 -13.34 -29.93 19.73
N LYS A 647 -14.15 -30.57 20.60
CA LYS A 647 -15.13 -31.58 20.15
C LYS A 647 -16.18 -30.97 19.21
N LYS A 648 -16.64 -29.75 19.49
CA LYS A 648 -17.60 -29.03 18.64
C LYS A 648 -16.97 -28.59 17.32
N LEU A 649 -15.72 -28.15 17.33
CA LEU A 649 -14.95 -27.82 16.14
C LEU A 649 -14.89 -29.03 15.19
N LYS A 650 -14.42 -30.18 15.67
CA LYS A 650 -14.30 -31.40 14.85
C LYS A 650 -15.65 -31.91 14.32
N ALA A 651 -16.72 -31.75 15.09
CA ALA A 651 -18.07 -32.13 14.66
C ALA A 651 -18.62 -31.22 13.55
N LYS A 652 -18.22 -29.93 13.52
CA LYS A 652 -18.69 -28.96 12.53
C LYS A 652 -17.79 -28.92 11.28
N PHE A 653 -16.48 -29.04 11.49
CA PHE A 653 -15.46 -29.03 10.45
C PHE A 653 -14.67 -30.33 10.59
N PRO A 654 -15.09 -31.41 9.90
CA PRO A 654 -14.42 -32.71 9.97
C PRO A 654 -12.93 -32.66 9.64
N ASP A 655 -12.51 -31.74 8.76
CA ASP A 655 -11.12 -31.57 8.32
C ASP A 655 -10.29 -30.67 9.27
N ALA A 656 -10.91 -30.16 10.34
CA ALA A 656 -10.15 -29.48 11.39
C ALA A 656 -9.28 -30.48 12.14
N ILE A 657 -7.98 -30.18 12.22
CA ILE A 657 -7.00 -31.01 12.94
C ILE A 657 -7.05 -30.68 14.43
N LYS A 658 -6.82 -29.40 14.78
CA LYS A 658 -6.77 -28.96 16.18
C LYS A 658 -6.90 -27.44 16.29
N TYR A 659 -7.58 -26.96 17.33
CA TYR A 659 -7.43 -25.58 17.81
C TYR A 659 -6.26 -25.45 18.79
N ILE A 660 -5.21 -24.75 18.39
CA ILE A 660 -3.99 -24.52 19.18
C ILE A 660 -4.15 -23.23 20.00
N SER A 661 -3.78 -23.28 21.27
CA SER A 661 -3.91 -22.19 22.25
C SER A 661 -2.71 -22.15 23.21
N VAL A 662 -2.79 -21.31 24.25
CA VAL A 662 -1.81 -21.28 25.35
C VAL A 662 -1.58 -22.65 26.01
N ALA A 663 -2.58 -23.54 25.97
CA ALA A 663 -2.47 -24.89 26.55
C ALA A 663 -1.42 -25.75 25.84
N ASP A 664 -1.17 -25.49 24.56
CA ASP A 664 -0.30 -26.28 23.68
C ASP A 664 1.16 -25.79 23.67
N ILE A 665 1.46 -24.72 24.42
CA ILE A 665 2.83 -24.25 24.61
C ILE A 665 3.54 -25.20 25.62
N PRO A 666 4.78 -25.65 25.33
CA PRO A 666 5.52 -26.49 26.27
C PRO A 666 5.72 -25.83 27.65
N GLU A 667 5.71 -26.61 28.73
CA GLU A 667 5.86 -26.09 30.10
C GLU A 667 7.16 -25.30 30.32
N ILE A 668 8.24 -25.69 29.65
CA ILE A 668 9.50 -24.93 29.67
C ILE A 668 9.35 -23.56 28.97
N GLY A 669 8.61 -23.52 27.87
CA GLY A 669 8.28 -22.30 27.14
C GLY A 669 7.40 -21.36 27.96
N LYS A 670 6.45 -21.90 28.72
CA LYS A 670 5.62 -21.16 29.70
C LYS A 670 6.44 -20.52 30.84
N LYS A 671 7.65 -21.02 31.10
CA LYS A 671 8.58 -20.47 32.09
C LYS A 671 9.62 -19.51 31.49
N SER A 672 9.64 -19.34 30.17
CA SER A 672 10.53 -18.38 29.53
C SER A 672 10.19 -16.97 29.98
N SER A 673 11.20 -16.11 30.09
CA SER A 673 11.00 -14.69 30.41
C SER A 673 10.07 -14.01 29.40
N PHE A 674 10.12 -14.43 28.13
CA PHE A 674 9.22 -13.97 27.08
C PHE A 674 7.77 -14.36 27.36
N PHE A 675 7.48 -15.58 27.79
CA PHE A 675 6.11 -15.96 28.13
C PHE A 675 5.62 -15.31 29.42
N ILE A 676 6.43 -15.33 30.48
CA ILE A 676 6.06 -14.78 31.80
C ILE A 676 5.77 -13.28 31.70
N ASN A 677 6.66 -12.53 31.06
CA ASN A 677 6.50 -11.08 30.88
C ASN A 677 5.34 -10.71 29.95
N ASN A 678 4.70 -11.68 29.29
CA ASN A 678 3.60 -11.43 28.35
C ASN A 678 2.23 -11.91 28.87
N ASN A 679 2.18 -12.70 29.95
CA ASN A 679 0.96 -13.40 30.39
C ASN A 679 0.64 -13.33 31.90
N THR A 680 1.47 -12.70 32.74
CA THR A 680 1.04 -12.39 34.12
C THR A 680 0.20 -11.12 34.10
N PHE A 681 -1.07 -11.22 34.47
CA PHE A 681 -1.99 -10.10 34.66
C PHE A 681 -2.50 -10.10 36.09
N ASN A 682 -2.06 -9.15 36.93
CA ASN A 682 -2.58 -9.00 38.29
C ASN A 682 -3.08 -7.57 38.50
N ILE A 683 -4.37 -7.35 38.25
CA ILE A 683 -5.00 -6.02 38.36
C ILE A 683 -5.04 -5.51 39.81
N ASP A 684 -4.91 -6.40 40.80
CA ASP A 684 -4.98 -6.08 42.22
C ASP A 684 -3.61 -5.75 42.86
N ASP A 685 -2.50 -5.91 42.12
CA ASP A 685 -1.16 -5.60 42.62
C ASP A 685 -0.75 -4.16 42.23
N PRO A 686 -0.61 -3.22 43.20
CA PRO A 686 -0.24 -1.84 42.91
C PRO A 686 1.19 -1.67 42.37
N ASN A 687 2.05 -2.69 42.52
CA ASN A 687 3.41 -2.72 41.95
C ASN A 687 3.47 -3.47 40.60
N PHE A 688 2.33 -3.93 40.09
CA PHE A 688 2.25 -4.64 38.83
C PHE A 688 2.58 -3.72 37.65
N VAL A 689 3.65 -4.06 36.93
CA VAL A 689 3.94 -3.52 35.60
C VAL A 689 3.30 -4.45 34.61
N TRP A 690 2.35 -3.93 33.85
CA TRP A 690 1.68 -4.71 32.82
C TRP A 690 2.67 -5.29 31.81
N ALA A 691 2.35 -6.46 31.26
CA ALA A 691 3.13 -7.18 30.28
C ALA A 691 3.82 -6.26 29.25
N ASN A 692 5.15 -6.42 29.09
CA ASN A 692 5.97 -5.55 28.26
C ASN A 692 5.93 -5.95 26.78
N TYR A 693 5.70 -7.22 26.41
CA TYR A 693 5.63 -7.65 25.00
C TYR A 693 4.31 -8.36 24.67
N ASP A 694 4.01 -8.54 23.37
CA ASP A 694 2.78 -9.22 22.95
C ASP A 694 2.90 -10.72 23.20
N PRO A 695 1.86 -11.38 23.74
CA PRO A 695 1.87 -12.84 23.85
C PRO A 695 1.65 -13.49 22.48
N ALA A 696 2.20 -14.70 22.29
CA ALA A 696 1.85 -15.54 21.13
C ALA A 696 0.34 -15.84 21.11
N PHE A 697 -0.22 -16.16 22.29
CA PHE A 697 -1.64 -16.34 22.54
C PHE A 697 -2.00 -15.75 23.92
N ALA A 698 -3.10 -15.00 23.99
CA ALA A 698 -3.65 -14.44 25.20
C ALA A 698 -4.01 -15.54 26.22
N ASN A 699 -3.72 -15.28 27.50
CA ASN A 699 -4.10 -16.15 28.61
C ASN A 699 -5.10 -15.45 29.51
N GLU A 700 -6.29 -16.05 29.69
CA GLU A 700 -7.43 -15.58 30.51
C GLU A 700 -8.01 -14.19 30.17
N TYR A 701 -7.18 -13.22 29.83
CA TYR A 701 -7.52 -11.83 29.56
C TYR A 701 -7.07 -11.42 28.16
N VAL A 702 -7.87 -10.56 27.54
CA VAL A 702 -7.56 -9.86 26.30
C VAL A 702 -7.56 -8.36 26.58
N THR A 703 -6.54 -7.65 26.09
CA THR A 703 -6.28 -6.23 26.33
C THR A 703 -6.33 -5.40 25.06
N ALA A 704 -6.63 -6.00 23.91
CA ALA A 704 -6.94 -5.28 22.68
C ALA A 704 -7.85 -6.10 21.74
N TYR A 705 -8.67 -5.40 20.95
CA TYR A 705 -9.33 -5.99 19.79
C TYR A 705 -8.26 -6.43 18.80
N GLY A 706 -8.32 -7.68 18.32
CA GLY A 706 -7.30 -8.26 17.44
C GLY A 706 -6.15 -8.97 18.16
N GLN A 707 -6.11 -8.98 19.50
CA GLN A 707 -5.10 -9.76 20.22
C GLN A 707 -5.30 -11.28 19.96
N PRO A 708 -4.24 -12.04 19.62
CA PRO A 708 -4.37 -13.47 19.33
C PRO A 708 -4.79 -14.27 20.57
N ILE A 709 -5.79 -15.15 20.43
CA ILE A 709 -6.23 -16.11 21.47
C ILE A 709 -5.76 -17.53 21.14
N GLY A 710 -5.67 -17.85 19.85
CA GLY A 710 -5.21 -19.15 19.35
C GLY A 710 -5.15 -19.18 17.83
N VAL A 711 -4.84 -20.36 17.28
CA VAL A 711 -4.97 -20.65 15.84
C VAL A 711 -5.73 -21.95 15.64
N VAL A 712 -6.58 -22.02 14.62
CA VAL A 712 -7.13 -23.30 14.15
C VAL A 712 -6.25 -23.84 13.04
N VAL A 713 -6.01 -25.16 13.03
CA VAL A 713 -5.21 -25.86 12.03
C VAL A 713 -6.10 -26.84 11.28
N THR A 714 -6.04 -26.82 9.95
CA THR A 714 -6.83 -27.64 9.01
C THR A 714 -5.96 -28.11 7.83
N GLU A 715 -6.48 -29.00 6.99
CA GLU A 715 -5.76 -29.49 5.81
C GLU A 715 -5.71 -28.46 4.67
N ASP A 716 -6.70 -27.58 4.56
CA ASP A 716 -6.78 -26.53 3.54
C ASP A 716 -7.01 -25.14 4.15
N LEU A 717 -6.65 -24.09 3.40
CA LEU A 717 -6.73 -22.70 3.87
C LEU A 717 -8.17 -22.17 4.05
N TYR A 718 -9.14 -22.64 3.27
CA TYR A 718 -10.50 -22.11 3.28
C TYR A 718 -11.24 -22.57 4.52
N THR A 719 -11.20 -23.88 4.79
CA THR A 719 -11.73 -24.46 6.02
C THR A 719 -11.08 -23.81 7.24
N SER A 720 -9.77 -23.52 7.19
CA SER A 720 -9.06 -22.80 8.26
C SER A 720 -9.71 -21.45 8.57
N ARG A 721 -9.98 -20.64 7.55
CA ARG A 721 -10.57 -19.30 7.70
C ARG A 721 -12.01 -19.36 8.21
N ASP A 722 -12.82 -20.27 7.67
CA ASP A 722 -14.21 -20.45 8.09
C ASP A 722 -14.31 -20.98 9.53
N ALA A 723 -13.45 -21.93 9.89
CA ALA A 723 -13.35 -22.44 11.24
C ALA A 723 -12.91 -21.34 12.21
N ALA A 724 -11.94 -20.50 11.85
CA ALA A 724 -11.51 -19.36 12.67
C ALA A 724 -12.64 -18.35 12.90
N ALA A 725 -13.37 -17.98 11.83
CA ALA A 725 -14.52 -17.09 11.92
C ALA A 725 -15.64 -17.65 12.80
N TRP A 726 -15.88 -18.97 12.74
CA TRP A 726 -16.83 -19.64 13.61
C TRP A 726 -16.35 -19.69 15.07
N LEU A 727 -15.07 -20.00 15.31
CA LEU A 727 -14.45 -20.08 16.64
C LEU A 727 -14.48 -18.73 17.37
N MET A 728 -14.28 -17.61 16.67
CA MET A 728 -14.40 -16.27 17.27
C MET A 728 -15.79 -16.04 17.89
N LYS A 729 -16.86 -16.60 17.29
CA LYS A 729 -18.23 -16.56 17.83
C LYS A 729 -18.43 -17.51 19.03
N GLN A 730 -17.50 -18.45 19.26
CA GLN A 730 -17.52 -19.39 20.38
C GLN A 730 -16.78 -18.90 21.63
N ILE A 731 -16.22 -17.69 21.60
CA ILE A 731 -15.58 -17.06 22.75
C ILE A 731 -16.61 -16.15 23.45
N ALA A 732 -16.61 -16.15 24.78
CA ALA A 732 -17.39 -15.25 25.62
C ALA A 732 -16.44 -14.26 26.32
N TYR A 733 -16.91 -13.02 26.52
CA TYR A 733 -16.12 -11.92 27.10
C TYR A 733 -16.86 -11.31 28.28
N ASP A 734 -16.17 -11.25 29.42
CA ASP A 734 -16.56 -10.47 30.59
C ASP A 734 -15.78 -9.16 30.54
N HIS A 735 -16.44 -8.09 30.06
CA HIS A 735 -15.81 -6.80 29.78
C HIS A 735 -15.31 -6.09 31.05
N ILE A 736 -14.15 -5.44 30.93
CA ILE A 736 -13.51 -4.67 31.99
C ILE A 736 -13.44 -3.21 31.55
N GLU A 737 -14.04 -2.30 32.33
CA GLU A 737 -14.03 -0.85 32.04
C GLU A 737 -12.94 -0.11 32.83
N ASP A 738 -12.62 -0.54 34.05
CA ASP A 738 -11.53 0.04 34.84
C ASP A 738 -10.16 -0.23 34.18
N GLY A 739 -9.42 0.82 33.87
CA GLY A 739 -8.13 0.72 33.16
C GLY A 739 -8.23 0.63 31.63
N LYS A 740 -9.44 0.80 31.06
CA LYS A 740 -9.65 0.84 29.61
C LYS A 740 -9.31 2.23 29.04
N ALA A 741 -8.46 2.27 28.01
CA ALA A 741 -8.14 3.50 27.28
C ALA A 741 -7.95 3.20 25.79
N SER A 742 -8.52 3.99 24.87
CA SER A 742 -8.30 3.87 23.42
C SER A 742 -7.56 5.07 22.83
N THR A 743 -7.61 6.21 23.53
CA THR A 743 -7.01 7.48 23.13
C THR A 743 -5.83 7.86 24.03
N ILE A 744 -5.05 8.85 23.60
CA ILE A 744 -3.94 9.41 24.39
C ILE A 744 -4.48 10.05 25.66
N GLU A 745 -5.55 10.81 25.56
CA GLU A 745 -6.21 11.52 26.66
C GLU A 745 -6.71 10.54 27.74
N GLU A 746 -7.39 9.47 27.33
CA GLU A 746 -7.86 8.44 28.26
C GLU A 746 -6.69 7.75 28.96
N ALA A 747 -5.61 7.43 28.23
CA ALA A 747 -4.43 6.81 28.82
C ALA A 747 -3.76 7.72 29.86
N LEU A 748 -3.66 9.03 29.58
CA LEU A 748 -3.08 10.01 30.51
C LEU A 748 -3.96 10.27 31.74
N ALA A 749 -5.25 9.94 31.68
CA ALA A 749 -6.16 10.03 32.82
C ALA A 749 -6.04 8.82 33.78
N LEU A 750 -5.45 7.71 33.32
CA LEU A 750 -5.19 6.53 34.15
C LEU A 750 -3.96 6.75 35.06
N PRO A 751 -3.84 6.00 36.16
CA PRO A 751 -2.60 5.95 36.94
C PRO A 751 -1.38 5.66 36.04
N PRO A 752 -0.20 6.29 36.26
CA PRO A 752 0.96 6.16 35.36
C PRO A 752 1.40 4.71 35.09
N ASN A 753 1.31 3.81 36.07
CA ASN A 753 1.62 2.38 35.92
C ASN A 753 0.63 1.61 35.03
N GLN A 754 -0.52 2.22 34.69
CA GLN A 754 -1.54 1.67 33.79
C GLN A 754 -1.58 2.41 32.45
N GLY A 755 -1.41 3.73 32.45
CA GLY A 755 -1.54 4.59 31.26
C GLY A 755 -0.26 4.86 30.48
N ILE A 756 0.91 4.56 31.04
CA ILE A 756 2.22 4.89 30.44
C ILE A 756 3.07 3.63 30.33
N LEU A 757 3.68 3.42 29.16
CA LEU A 757 4.64 2.34 28.96
C LEU A 757 5.98 2.70 29.61
N THR A 758 6.51 1.80 30.45
CA THR A 758 7.82 1.93 31.10
C THR A 758 8.54 0.59 31.08
N PHE A 759 9.87 0.60 30.93
CA PHE A 759 10.68 -0.64 30.86
C PHE A 759 11.52 -0.81 32.14
N SER A 760 12.30 0.21 32.52
CA SER A 760 13.03 0.35 33.79
C SER A 760 13.52 1.80 33.94
N PRO A 761 13.75 2.33 35.15
CA PRO A 761 14.32 3.67 35.34
C PRO A 761 15.72 3.77 34.70
N GLY A 762 15.90 4.72 33.76
CA GLY A 762 17.19 4.98 33.10
C GLY A 762 17.39 4.36 31.70
N ASP A 763 16.46 3.54 31.19
CA ASP A 763 16.60 2.89 29.87
C ASP A 763 15.88 3.61 28.71
N HIS A 764 15.07 4.63 29.02
CA HIS A 764 14.32 5.42 28.04
C HIS A 764 14.56 6.91 28.25
N GLN A 765 14.78 7.63 27.15
CA GLN A 765 14.97 9.07 27.17
C GLN A 765 13.60 9.74 27.03
N SER A 766 13.05 10.22 28.13
CA SER A 766 11.77 10.94 28.12
C SER A 766 11.92 12.44 27.90
N LYS A 767 13.15 12.96 27.89
CA LYS A 767 13.44 14.40 27.88
C LYS A 767 14.78 14.72 27.21
N MET A 768 14.81 15.77 26.40
CA MET A 768 16.00 16.32 25.76
C MET A 768 16.05 17.84 25.95
N VAL A 769 17.15 18.35 26.52
CA VAL A 769 17.37 19.79 26.74
C VAL A 769 18.71 20.19 26.15
N ARG A 770 18.73 21.26 25.35
CA ARG A 770 19.99 21.80 24.84
C ARG A 770 20.81 22.42 25.98
N PRO A 771 22.12 22.14 26.09
CA PRO A 771 22.99 22.82 27.04
C PRO A 771 22.91 24.35 26.93
N GLN A 772 22.98 25.03 28.07
CA GLN A 772 22.88 26.50 28.17
C GLN A 772 21.49 27.09 27.83
N SER A 773 20.46 26.26 27.73
CA SER A 773 19.07 26.72 27.67
C SER A 773 18.70 27.58 28.89
N ASP A 774 17.79 28.53 28.71
CA ASP A 774 17.17 29.28 29.81
C ASP A 774 16.23 28.37 30.62
N GLN A 775 16.79 27.70 31.64
CA GLN A 775 16.07 26.74 32.46
C GLN A 775 14.85 27.35 33.17
N LYS A 776 14.95 28.62 33.58
CA LYS A 776 13.85 29.31 34.26
C LYS A 776 12.61 29.40 33.35
N TRP A 777 12.82 29.63 32.06
CA TRP A 777 11.72 29.64 31.10
C TRP A 777 11.24 28.23 30.74
N LEU A 778 12.11 27.22 30.72
CA LEU A 778 11.70 25.84 30.45
C LEU A 778 10.81 25.26 31.56
N ASP A 779 11.12 25.60 32.82
CA ASP A 779 10.36 25.18 34.00
C ASP A 779 8.98 25.86 34.06
N ASP A 780 8.92 27.14 33.70
CA ASP A 780 7.68 27.93 33.62
C ASP A 780 7.63 28.79 32.34
N PRO A 781 7.16 28.23 31.21
CA PRO A 781 7.21 28.86 29.89
C PRO A 781 6.13 29.93 29.73
N GLN A 782 6.35 31.07 30.39
CA GLN A 782 5.51 32.26 30.31
C GLN A 782 5.83 33.10 29.07
N PRO A 783 4.86 33.87 28.54
CA PRO A 783 5.11 34.81 27.45
C PRO A 783 6.20 35.84 27.79
N VAL A 784 7.16 36.03 26.89
CA VAL A 784 8.25 37.00 27.03
C VAL A 784 7.81 38.34 26.44
N LYS A 785 7.83 39.41 27.27
CA LYS A 785 7.44 40.76 26.86
C LYS A 785 8.33 41.28 25.72
N GLY A 786 7.71 41.89 24.71
CA GLY A 786 8.42 42.47 23.55
C GLY A 786 8.88 41.42 22.52
N LYS A 787 8.47 40.16 22.68
CA LYS A 787 8.71 39.06 21.74
C LYS A 787 7.39 38.56 21.18
N VAL A 788 7.47 37.80 20.09
CA VAL A 788 6.35 37.03 19.56
C VAL A 788 6.28 35.71 20.31
N ASN A 789 5.13 35.44 20.91
CA ASN A 789 4.87 34.24 21.70
C ASN A 789 3.69 33.51 21.07
N VAL A 790 3.86 32.22 20.79
CA VAL A 790 2.78 31.34 20.35
C VAL A 790 2.79 30.05 21.13
N SER A 791 1.60 29.47 21.30
CA SER A 791 1.41 28.15 21.87
C SER A 791 0.27 27.47 21.11
N GLY A 792 0.37 26.17 20.92
CA GLY A 792 -0.63 25.37 20.23
C GLY A 792 -0.34 23.88 20.37
N GLY A 793 -1.10 23.08 19.65
CA GLY A 793 -0.90 21.65 19.56
C GLY A 793 -1.31 21.12 18.19
N GLN A 794 -0.82 19.93 17.85
CA GLN A 794 -1.05 19.26 16.57
C GLN A 794 -1.23 17.76 16.80
N LEU A 795 -2.08 17.14 15.99
CA LEU A 795 -2.34 15.69 16.01
C LEU A 795 -1.83 15.06 14.72
N THR A 796 -1.34 13.82 14.82
CA THR A 796 -0.99 13.02 13.65
C THR A 796 -1.64 11.65 13.75
N GLY A 797 -2.27 11.21 12.66
CA GLY A 797 -3.00 9.95 12.60
C GLY A 797 -2.09 8.72 12.52
N ALA A 798 -2.66 7.56 12.85
CA ALA A 798 -2.03 6.27 12.64
C ALA A 798 -1.92 5.93 11.13
N GLN A 799 -1.01 5.02 10.77
CA GLN A 799 -0.81 4.63 9.37
C GLN A 799 -0.49 3.14 9.22
N TYR A 800 -1.25 2.43 8.38
CA TYR A 800 -0.96 1.06 7.98
C TYR A 800 0.21 0.97 6.99
N HIS A 801 1.09 -0.02 7.18
CA HIS A 801 2.25 -0.25 6.32
C HIS A 801 1.81 -0.58 4.90
N PHE A 802 0.80 -1.45 4.79
CA PHE A 802 0.24 -1.92 3.53
C PHE A 802 1.31 -2.50 2.60
N TYR A 803 2.26 -3.26 3.17
CA TYR A 803 3.14 -4.11 2.38
C TYR A 803 2.30 -5.07 1.55
N MET A 804 2.65 -5.25 0.28
CA MET A 804 1.80 -5.96 -0.68
C MET A 804 1.70 -7.46 -0.37
N GLU A 805 2.79 -8.07 0.14
CA GLU A 805 2.78 -9.40 0.75
C GLU A 805 2.44 -9.28 2.24
N THR A 806 1.31 -9.83 2.68
CA THR A 806 0.92 -9.90 4.11
C THR A 806 1.87 -10.81 4.91
N GLN A 807 1.79 -10.76 6.24
CA GLN A 807 2.59 -11.63 7.10
C GLN A 807 2.36 -13.11 6.77
N ALA A 808 3.45 -13.85 6.64
CA ALA A 808 3.43 -15.26 6.35
C ALA A 808 4.63 -15.98 6.98
N THR A 809 4.37 -17.17 7.53
CA THR A 809 5.38 -18.11 8.00
C THR A 809 5.01 -19.54 7.63
N LEU A 810 6.00 -20.32 7.20
CA LEU A 810 5.92 -21.78 7.10
C LEU A 810 6.91 -22.36 8.12
N ALA A 811 6.41 -23.17 9.06
CA ALA A 811 7.22 -23.89 10.02
C ALA A 811 7.25 -25.38 9.66
N VAL A 812 8.44 -25.97 9.55
CA VAL A 812 8.65 -27.35 9.11
C VAL A 812 9.47 -28.10 10.17
N PRO A 813 8.90 -29.09 10.86
CA PRO A 813 9.67 -30.01 11.70
C PRO A 813 10.66 -30.83 10.87
N THR A 814 11.89 -30.95 11.35
CA THR A 814 12.98 -31.70 10.71
C THR A 814 13.53 -32.80 11.62
N GLU A 815 14.61 -33.49 11.21
CA GLU A 815 15.21 -34.58 11.97
C GLU A 815 15.58 -34.18 13.42
N ASN A 816 15.64 -35.14 14.34
CA ASN A 816 15.97 -34.88 15.76
C ASN A 816 15.07 -33.84 16.47
N ARG A 817 13.86 -33.62 15.95
CA ARG A 817 12.93 -32.57 16.42
C ARG A 817 13.59 -31.19 16.39
N THR A 818 14.21 -30.83 15.27
CA THR A 818 14.57 -29.45 14.95
C THR A 818 13.47 -28.78 14.10
N LEU A 819 13.58 -27.48 13.86
CA LEU A 819 12.62 -26.71 13.05
C LEU A 819 13.32 -25.89 11.98
N GLN A 820 12.79 -25.93 10.77
CA GLN A 820 13.07 -24.97 9.71
C GLN A 820 11.92 -23.96 9.63
N LEU A 821 12.25 -22.67 9.60
CA LEU A 821 11.28 -21.59 9.48
C LEU A 821 11.53 -20.81 8.20
N TYR A 822 10.47 -20.61 7.41
CA TYR A 822 10.46 -19.64 6.32
C TYR A 822 9.55 -18.49 6.72
N SER A 823 10.12 -17.34 7.06
CA SER A 823 9.35 -16.23 7.66
C SER A 823 9.52 -14.96 6.86
N SER A 824 8.41 -14.31 6.52
CA SER A 824 8.42 -12.98 5.91
C SER A 824 8.82 -11.92 6.97
N THR A 825 10.13 -11.74 7.22
CA THR A 825 10.68 -10.85 8.27
C THR A 825 11.86 -10.00 7.82
N GLN A 826 12.03 -8.83 8.43
CA GLN A 826 13.23 -7.98 8.34
C GLN A 826 14.28 -8.36 9.39
N HIS A 827 13.94 -9.23 10.36
CA HIS A 827 14.79 -9.59 11.49
C HIS A 827 14.69 -11.10 11.79
N LEU A 828 15.48 -11.90 11.06
CA LEU A 828 15.48 -13.36 11.20
C LEU A 828 15.94 -13.82 12.58
N ALA A 829 17.01 -13.22 13.12
CA ALA A 829 17.55 -13.59 14.43
C ALA A 829 16.51 -13.44 15.56
N SER A 830 15.67 -12.41 15.50
CA SER A 830 14.55 -12.24 16.45
C SER A 830 13.47 -13.30 16.29
N VAL A 831 13.14 -13.69 15.05
CA VAL A 831 12.19 -14.80 14.80
C VAL A 831 12.72 -16.10 15.40
N GLN A 832 13.98 -16.45 15.11
CA GLN A 832 14.64 -17.63 15.65
C GLN A 832 14.62 -17.61 17.19
N ALA A 833 15.08 -16.52 17.82
CA ALA A 833 15.17 -16.40 19.27
C ALA A 833 13.81 -16.48 19.99
N GLN A 834 12.75 -15.93 19.40
CA GLN A 834 11.42 -15.97 20.01
C GLN A 834 10.75 -17.33 19.85
N VAL A 835 10.93 -18.00 18.69
CA VAL A 835 10.44 -19.38 18.50
C VAL A 835 11.16 -20.36 19.41
N THR A 836 12.47 -20.23 19.58
CA THR A 836 13.23 -21.11 20.47
C THR A 836 12.82 -20.89 21.93
N ALA A 837 12.63 -19.63 22.34
CA ALA A 837 12.15 -19.30 23.68
C ALA A 837 10.75 -19.88 23.98
N ILE A 838 9.79 -19.75 23.06
CA ILE A 838 8.40 -20.21 23.30
C ILE A 838 8.28 -21.73 23.28
N LEU A 839 9.15 -22.44 22.55
CA LEU A 839 9.18 -23.90 22.51
C LEU A 839 10.13 -24.51 23.56
N GLY A 840 10.98 -23.69 24.19
CA GLY A 840 12.05 -24.14 25.09
C GLY A 840 13.16 -24.92 24.39
N LEU A 841 13.49 -24.52 23.16
CA LEU A 841 14.57 -25.07 22.35
C LEU A 841 15.83 -24.20 22.45
N GLN A 842 16.96 -24.74 22.01
CA GLN A 842 18.18 -23.95 21.81
C GLN A 842 18.17 -23.34 20.40
N ASN A 843 18.84 -22.19 20.20
CA ASN A 843 18.85 -21.50 18.89
C ASN A 843 19.37 -22.38 17.74
N ASN A 844 20.33 -23.26 18.01
CA ASN A 844 20.87 -24.20 17.01
C ASN A 844 19.89 -25.35 16.64
N ASN A 845 18.73 -25.46 17.29
CA ASN A 845 17.67 -26.38 16.90
C ASN A 845 16.64 -25.76 15.97
N VAL A 846 16.77 -24.46 15.64
CA VAL A 846 15.83 -23.73 14.80
C VAL A 846 16.61 -22.93 13.77
N GLU A 847 16.39 -23.22 12.50
CA GLU A 847 16.95 -22.47 11.38
C GLU A 847 15.85 -21.59 10.79
N ALA A 848 16.18 -20.34 10.44
CA ALA A 848 15.23 -19.39 9.88
C ALA A 848 15.78 -18.75 8.60
N GLU A 849 14.95 -18.77 7.56
CA GLU A 849 15.29 -18.29 6.23
C GLU A 849 14.27 -17.27 5.70
N VAL A 850 14.77 -16.36 4.86
CA VAL A 850 13.95 -15.52 3.99
C VAL A 850 14.65 -15.27 2.66
N ILE A 851 13.91 -15.43 1.56
CA ILE A 851 14.42 -15.14 0.21
C ILE A 851 14.33 -13.64 -0.09
N ARG A 852 13.15 -13.05 0.15
CA ARG A 852 12.82 -11.64 -0.07
C ARG A 852 11.45 -11.33 0.51
N LEU A 853 11.13 -10.05 0.67
CA LEU A 853 9.82 -9.55 1.12
C LEU A 853 9.08 -8.78 0.02
N GLY A 854 7.76 -8.96 -0.06
CA GLY A 854 6.84 -8.09 -0.81
C GLY A 854 6.55 -6.78 -0.10
N GLY A 855 7.59 -6.11 0.40
CA GLY A 855 7.54 -4.91 1.25
C GLY A 855 7.58 -5.24 2.75
N GLY A 856 8.17 -4.34 3.54
CA GLY A 856 8.26 -4.46 5.00
C GLY A 856 7.98 -3.14 5.73
N PHE A 857 8.70 -2.08 5.37
CA PHE A 857 8.47 -0.71 5.86
C PHE A 857 8.51 -0.54 7.39
N GLY A 858 9.12 -1.47 8.13
CA GLY A 858 9.15 -1.51 9.60
C GLY A 858 8.11 -2.47 10.20
N GLY A 859 6.97 -2.67 9.55
CA GLY A 859 5.92 -3.57 10.07
C GLY A 859 6.31 -5.05 10.04
N LYS A 860 7.44 -5.38 9.39
CA LYS A 860 8.06 -6.70 9.41
C LYS A 860 9.36 -6.72 10.22
N GLU A 861 9.58 -5.77 11.12
CA GLU A 861 10.79 -5.71 11.95
C GLU A 861 10.63 -6.43 13.29
N VAL A 862 9.58 -6.10 14.04
CA VAL A 862 9.32 -6.64 15.40
C VAL A 862 8.11 -7.57 15.46
N ARG A 863 7.20 -7.46 14.50
CA ARG A 863 5.92 -8.19 14.44
C ARG A 863 5.99 -9.63 13.89
N PRO A 864 6.87 -10.00 12.93
CA PRO A 864 6.91 -11.36 12.37
C PRO A 864 7.13 -12.52 13.36
N PRO A 865 7.80 -12.34 14.51
CA PRO A 865 7.88 -13.38 15.53
C PRO A 865 6.52 -13.95 15.98
N TYR A 866 5.43 -13.17 16.00
CA TYR A 866 4.12 -13.66 16.45
C TYR A 866 3.46 -14.69 15.50
N PRO A 867 3.36 -14.46 14.18
CA PRO A 867 2.95 -15.50 13.24
C PRO A 867 3.94 -16.67 13.18
N ALA A 868 5.24 -16.42 13.37
CA ALA A 868 6.22 -17.50 13.41
C ALA A 868 6.06 -18.40 14.64
N MET A 869 5.88 -17.83 15.83
CA MET A 869 5.59 -18.59 17.05
C MET A 869 4.30 -19.38 16.93
N ALA A 870 3.21 -18.78 16.42
CA ALA A 870 1.94 -19.46 16.26
C ALA A 870 2.04 -20.67 15.30
N ALA A 871 2.70 -20.49 14.14
CA ALA A 871 2.95 -21.59 13.20
C ALA A 871 3.89 -22.66 13.80
N ALA A 872 4.93 -22.25 14.52
CA ALA A 872 5.90 -23.16 15.13
C ALA A 872 5.29 -23.97 16.29
N ILE A 873 4.44 -23.39 17.14
CA ILE A 873 3.72 -24.12 18.19
C ILE A 873 2.84 -25.20 17.56
N ALA A 874 2.06 -24.84 16.53
CA ALA A 874 1.23 -25.80 15.81
C ALA A 874 2.06 -26.91 15.15
N ALA A 875 3.15 -26.55 14.46
CA ALA A 875 4.03 -27.51 13.80
C ALA A 875 4.72 -28.45 14.79
N TRP A 876 5.15 -27.91 15.94
CA TRP A 876 5.81 -28.67 17.00
C TRP A 876 4.87 -29.67 17.67
N ASP A 877 3.66 -29.22 18.04
CA ASP A 877 2.63 -30.05 18.68
C ASP A 877 2.16 -31.19 17.76
N LEU A 878 1.89 -30.86 16.49
CA LEU A 878 1.39 -31.83 15.50
C LEU A 878 2.50 -32.66 14.85
N ASN A 879 3.76 -32.23 14.97
CA ASN A 879 4.89 -32.78 14.23
C ASN A 879 4.65 -32.84 12.71
N MET A 880 4.02 -31.79 12.17
CA MET A 880 3.67 -31.62 10.76
C MET A 880 4.05 -30.22 10.29
N PRO A 881 4.34 -30.01 9.00
CA PRO A 881 4.55 -28.66 8.48
C PRO A 881 3.28 -27.83 8.60
N VAL A 882 3.38 -26.59 9.08
CA VAL A 882 2.24 -25.68 9.24
C VAL A 882 2.54 -24.33 8.59
N ARG A 883 1.64 -23.90 7.70
CA ARG A 883 1.65 -22.57 7.08
C ARG A 883 0.62 -21.66 7.74
N LEU A 884 1.05 -20.48 8.15
CA LEU A 884 0.19 -19.38 8.55
C LEU A 884 0.45 -18.21 7.61
N ALA A 885 -0.55 -17.82 6.82
CA ALA A 885 -0.49 -16.65 5.94
C ALA A 885 -1.75 -15.81 6.14
N ASN A 886 -1.59 -14.59 6.64
CA ASN A 886 -2.71 -13.70 6.94
C ASN A 886 -3.37 -13.22 5.66
N ASP A 887 -4.70 -13.13 5.65
CA ASP A 887 -5.37 -12.25 4.70
C ASP A 887 -5.17 -10.77 5.09
N ARG A 888 -5.54 -9.84 4.21
CA ARG A 888 -5.31 -8.41 4.44
C ARG A 888 -6.03 -7.88 5.68
N ASN A 889 -7.24 -8.37 5.96
CA ASN A 889 -8.04 -7.90 7.08
C ASN A 889 -7.41 -8.32 8.41
N THR A 890 -7.05 -9.60 8.52
CA THR A 890 -6.35 -10.15 9.69
C THR A 890 -5.01 -9.45 9.89
N ASP A 891 -4.26 -9.21 8.82
CA ASP A 891 -2.98 -8.48 8.85
C ASP A 891 -3.16 -7.05 9.38
N MET A 892 -4.12 -6.29 8.86
CA MET A 892 -4.40 -4.93 9.32
C MET A 892 -4.93 -4.90 10.77
N ILE A 893 -5.76 -5.85 11.18
CA ILE A 893 -6.26 -5.93 12.55
C ILE A 893 -5.14 -6.21 13.55
N MET A 894 -4.22 -7.15 13.24
CA MET A 894 -3.32 -7.73 14.24
C MET A 894 -1.89 -7.18 14.24
N GLN A 895 -1.41 -6.62 13.12
CA GLN A 895 0.02 -6.31 12.97
C GLN A 895 0.41 -4.92 13.45
N GLY A 896 -0.57 -4.08 13.78
CA GLY A 896 -0.33 -2.72 14.26
C GLY A 896 -0.07 -1.71 13.14
N THR A 897 0.23 -0.47 13.53
CA THR A 897 0.42 0.66 12.62
C THR A 897 1.60 1.52 13.08
N ARG A 898 1.92 2.55 12.29
CA ARG A 898 2.59 3.75 12.82
C ARG A 898 1.80 4.30 14.02
N HIS A 899 2.51 4.75 15.05
CA HIS A 899 1.97 5.50 16.18
C HIS A 899 1.30 6.82 15.75
N SER A 900 0.07 7.03 16.19
CA SER A 900 -0.53 8.38 16.19
C SER A 900 0.07 9.19 17.33
N PHE A 901 0.29 10.49 17.11
CA PHE A 901 0.82 11.40 18.11
C PHE A 901 -0.13 12.55 18.39
N LYS A 902 -0.05 13.04 19.62
CA LYS A 902 -0.37 14.41 19.99
C LYS A 902 0.93 15.12 20.32
N GLY A 903 1.06 16.38 19.96
CA GLY A 903 2.10 17.19 20.57
C GLY A 903 1.71 18.65 20.72
N ASP A 904 2.19 19.21 21.82
CA ASP A 904 1.97 20.59 22.20
C ASP A 904 3.29 21.36 22.08
N TYR A 905 3.20 22.65 21.77
CA TYR A 905 4.37 23.50 21.63
C TYR A 905 4.17 24.87 22.27
N LYS A 906 5.29 25.44 22.73
CA LYS A 906 5.42 26.84 23.15
C LYS A 906 6.67 27.42 22.50
N VAL A 907 6.54 28.52 21.78
CA VAL A 907 7.64 29.13 21.02
C VAL A 907 7.72 30.63 21.26
N VAL A 908 8.95 31.12 21.39
CA VAL A 908 9.27 32.55 21.50
C VAL A 908 10.23 32.93 20.38
N ALA A 909 9.85 33.93 19.60
CA ALA A 909 10.69 34.51 18.54
C ALA A 909 10.81 36.03 18.67
N ASN A 910 11.88 36.60 18.12
CA ASN A 910 12.01 38.04 17.99
C ASN A 910 11.22 38.60 16.78
N ALA A 911 11.25 39.92 16.59
CA ALA A 911 10.54 40.59 15.48
C ALA A 911 11.07 40.18 14.09
N ASP A 912 12.31 39.70 14.02
CA ASP A 912 12.93 39.18 12.79
C ASP A 912 12.64 37.68 12.60
N GLY A 913 11.80 37.05 13.42
CA GLY A 913 11.49 35.63 13.29
C GLY A 913 12.65 34.68 13.64
N ILE A 914 13.68 35.16 14.34
CA ILE A 914 14.67 34.28 14.98
C ILE A 914 14.02 33.66 16.22
N ILE A 915 13.97 32.34 16.27
CA ILE A 915 13.40 31.56 17.37
C ILE A 915 14.44 31.51 18.49
N GLU A 916 14.10 32.09 19.63
CA GLU A 916 14.99 32.17 20.79
C GLU A 916 14.73 31.01 21.76
N LYS A 917 13.45 30.59 21.87
CA LYS A 917 13.03 29.54 22.81
C LYS A 917 11.95 28.64 22.22
N ILE A 918 12.06 27.34 22.45
CA ILE A 918 11.03 26.36 22.10
C ILE A 918 10.94 25.26 23.16
N LYS A 919 9.70 24.85 23.48
CA LYS A 919 9.39 23.65 24.25
C LYS A 919 8.37 22.83 23.49
N LEU A 920 8.65 21.54 23.33
CA LEU A 920 7.82 20.57 22.62
C LEU A 920 7.49 19.41 23.54
N ASP A 921 6.22 19.06 23.64
CA ASP A 921 5.74 17.92 24.43
C ASP A 921 5.05 16.92 23.48
N PHE A 922 5.48 15.65 23.49
CA PHE A 922 4.98 14.61 22.59
C PHE A 922 4.35 13.46 23.37
N TRP A 923 3.18 13.02 22.91
CA TRP A 923 2.50 11.83 23.41
C TRP A 923 2.17 10.90 22.25
N SER A 924 2.49 9.63 22.37
CA SER A 924 2.18 8.63 21.34
C SER A 924 1.17 7.61 21.83
N ASN A 925 0.19 7.29 21.01
CA ASN A 925 -0.70 6.15 21.27
C ASN A 925 0.04 4.87 20.87
N SER A 926 0.54 4.11 21.86
CA SER A 926 1.47 3.00 21.64
C SER A 926 0.79 1.63 21.59
N GLY A 927 -0.48 1.55 21.98
CA GLY A 927 -1.19 0.28 22.08
C GLY A 927 -0.87 -0.47 23.38
N TYR A 928 -1.21 -1.76 23.39
CA TYR A 928 -1.25 -2.54 24.62
C TYR A 928 0.10 -3.07 25.10
N SER A 929 1.19 -2.89 24.34
CA SER A 929 2.53 -3.36 24.71
C SER A 929 3.63 -2.43 24.21
N PHE A 930 4.87 -2.74 24.58
CA PHE A 930 6.06 -1.99 24.19
C PHE A 930 6.34 -2.03 22.69
N ASP A 931 6.45 -3.23 22.10
CA ASP A 931 6.99 -3.49 20.75
C ASP A 931 8.31 -2.75 20.46
N CYS A 932 8.25 -1.56 19.87
CA CYS A 932 9.40 -0.64 19.74
C CYS A 932 9.02 0.82 20.06
N SER A 933 7.98 1.04 20.87
CA SER A 933 7.40 2.36 21.15
C SER A 933 8.35 3.29 21.90
N LEU A 934 9.14 2.79 22.87
CA LEU A 934 10.13 3.64 23.56
C LEU A 934 11.29 4.03 22.62
N PRO A 935 11.90 3.11 21.84
CA PRO A 935 12.87 3.51 20.81
C PRO A 935 12.33 4.51 19.79
N VAL A 936 11.04 4.40 19.40
CA VAL A 936 10.40 5.40 18.53
C VAL A 936 10.38 6.76 19.19
N MET A 937 10.04 6.82 20.49
CA MET A 937 10.02 8.07 21.24
C MET A 937 11.43 8.65 21.48
N ASP A 938 12.44 7.81 21.73
CA ASP A 938 13.85 8.24 21.81
C ASP A 938 14.27 8.95 20.52
N LEU A 939 13.92 8.38 19.35
CA LEU A 939 14.26 8.99 18.07
C LEU A 939 13.47 10.29 17.81
N VAL A 940 12.23 10.39 18.29
CA VAL A 940 11.42 11.62 18.23
C VAL A 940 12.12 12.76 18.94
N ILE A 941 12.51 12.57 20.20
CA ILE A 941 13.13 13.66 20.98
C ILE A 941 14.54 14.01 20.48
N LEU A 942 15.31 13.02 19.99
CA LEU A 942 16.62 13.23 19.36
C LEU A 942 16.53 13.91 17.99
N SER A 943 15.35 13.92 17.38
CA SER A 943 15.13 14.55 16.09
C SER A 943 14.35 15.87 16.20
N ALA A 944 13.80 16.22 17.37
CA ALA A 944 12.87 17.34 17.52
C ALA A 944 13.44 18.73 17.19
N ASP A 945 14.76 18.87 17.16
CA ASP A 945 15.48 20.09 16.74
C ASP A 945 15.28 20.44 15.26
N GLY A 946 15.04 19.44 14.41
CA GLY A 946 14.86 19.71 12.98
C GLY A 946 16.11 20.20 12.30
N ALA A 947 15.91 21.04 11.30
CA ALA A 947 17.01 21.74 10.65
C ALA A 947 17.47 22.95 11.47
N TYR A 948 16.97 23.15 12.70
CA TYR A 948 16.96 24.47 13.35
C TYR A 948 17.88 24.57 14.56
N ASN A 949 18.71 25.61 14.60
CA ASN A 949 19.62 25.89 15.72
C ASN A 949 18.96 26.84 16.73
N ILE A 950 18.13 26.28 17.63
CA ILE A 950 17.37 27.06 18.61
C ILE A 950 18.11 27.10 19.96
N PRO A 951 18.45 28.30 20.51
CA PRO A 951 19.28 28.42 21.72
C PRO A 951 18.68 27.83 23.00
N THR A 952 17.40 28.10 23.30
CA THR A 952 16.69 27.48 24.42
C THR A 952 15.74 26.42 23.86
N PHE A 953 16.03 25.15 24.11
CA PHE A 953 15.30 24.03 23.51
C PHE A 953 15.03 22.93 24.53
N GLU A 954 13.78 22.48 24.59
CA GLU A 954 13.35 21.28 25.31
C GLU A 954 12.36 20.47 24.46
N ALA A 955 12.54 19.15 24.45
CA ALA A 955 11.59 18.18 23.91
C ALA A 955 11.32 17.08 24.94
N ASN A 956 10.04 16.83 25.25
CA ASN A 956 9.59 15.77 26.16
C ASN A 956 8.76 14.74 25.41
N GLY A 957 8.85 13.47 25.80
CA GLY A 957 8.17 12.36 25.13
C GLY A 957 7.57 11.35 26.10
N ILE A 958 6.32 10.95 25.85
CA ILE A 958 5.60 9.93 26.62
C ILE A 958 4.94 8.91 25.68
N ALA A 959 5.19 7.63 25.91
CA ALA A 959 4.52 6.52 25.24
C ALA A 959 3.29 6.06 26.05
N CYS A 960 2.10 6.40 25.56
CA CYS A 960 0.84 6.08 26.23
C CYS A 960 0.40 4.64 25.92
N ARG A 961 0.08 3.88 26.97
CA ARG A 961 -0.50 2.55 26.90
C ARG A 961 -2.00 2.65 26.67
N THR A 962 -2.52 1.86 25.73
CA THR A 962 -3.95 1.82 25.38
C THR A 962 -4.38 0.40 25.03
N ASN A 963 -5.68 0.12 25.04
CA ASN A 963 -6.31 -1.16 24.71
C ASN A 963 -6.57 -1.34 23.20
N ILE A 964 -5.60 -0.93 22.39
CA ILE A 964 -5.56 -1.18 20.95
C ILE A 964 -4.30 -1.97 20.63
N VAL A 965 -4.28 -2.66 19.48
CA VAL A 965 -3.12 -3.44 19.04
C VAL A 965 -1.85 -2.60 19.08
N SER A 966 -0.78 -3.19 19.60
CA SER A 966 0.54 -2.57 19.74
C SER A 966 0.98 -1.90 18.44
N ARG A 967 1.46 -0.67 18.54
CA ARG A 967 2.01 0.09 17.42
C ARG A 967 3.48 -0.27 17.24
N THR A 968 3.98 -0.14 16.03
CA THR A 968 5.29 -0.68 15.66
C THR A 968 6.06 0.24 14.73
N ALA A 969 7.28 -0.18 14.40
CA ALA A 969 8.18 0.49 13.49
C ALA A 969 7.48 0.80 12.17
N PHE A 970 7.61 2.03 11.70
CA PHE A 970 7.23 2.43 10.34
C PHE A 970 8.36 3.30 9.78
N ARG A 971 8.71 3.19 8.50
CA ARG A 971 9.65 4.10 7.79
C ARG A 971 9.54 5.55 8.27
N SER A 972 10.66 6.16 8.67
CA SER A 972 10.83 7.42 9.43
C SER A 972 10.83 7.32 10.96
N PHE A 973 10.26 6.25 11.52
CA PHE A 973 10.37 5.82 12.90
C PHE A 973 10.08 6.94 13.93
N GLY A 974 8.94 7.62 13.78
CA GLY A 974 8.51 8.73 14.66
C GLY A 974 8.88 10.13 14.16
N ILE A 975 9.92 10.25 13.32
CA ILE A 975 10.45 11.56 12.90
C ILE A 975 9.40 12.37 12.14
N ILE A 976 8.58 11.76 11.28
CA ILE A 976 7.57 12.54 10.53
C ILE A 976 6.50 13.12 11.45
N GLN A 977 6.09 12.39 12.49
CA GLN A 977 5.12 12.90 13.47
C GLN A 977 5.70 14.10 14.22
N CYS A 978 6.95 13.95 14.68
CA CYS A 978 7.70 15.02 15.33
C CYS A 978 7.85 16.26 14.43
N ARG A 979 8.20 16.07 13.16
CA ARG A 979 8.39 17.15 12.18
C ARG A 979 7.10 17.92 11.94
N LEU A 980 5.98 17.25 11.73
CA LEU A 980 4.70 17.93 11.51
C LEU A 980 4.32 18.84 12.68
N ILE A 981 4.54 18.38 13.92
CA ILE A 981 4.25 19.16 15.13
C ILE A 981 5.23 20.34 15.29
N ALA A 982 6.53 20.13 15.08
CA ALA A 982 7.52 21.19 15.17
C ALA A 982 7.37 22.24 14.06
N GLU A 983 7.06 21.82 12.84
CA GLU A 983 6.80 22.72 11.70
C GLU A 983 5.54 23.55 11.91
N GLU A 984 4.47 22.99 12.50
CA GLU A 984 3.28 23.76 12.89
C GLU A 984 3.64 24.94 13.78
N ALA A 985 4.56 24.74 14.73
CA ALA A 985 5.02 25.79 15.64
C ALA A 985 5.74 26.93 14.88
N ILE A 986 6.52 26.58 13.86
CA ILE A 986 7.23 27.53 12.98
C ILE A 986 6.23 28.27 12.09
N GLU A 987 5.25 27.59 11.50
CA GLU A 987 4.20 28.22 10.69
C GLU A 987 3.34 29.17 11.52
N HIS A 988 3.00 28.80 12.75
CA HIS A 988 2.27 29.66 13.68
C HIS A 988 3.05 30.95 14.00
N ILE A 989 4.37 30.86 14.27
CA ILE A 989 5.23 32.04 14.42
C ILE A 989 5.21 32.91 13.17
N ALA A 990 5.37 32.31 11.99
CA ALA A 990 5.40 33.04 10.72
C ALA A 990 4.09 33.79 10.47
N HIS A 991 2.94 33.13 10.65
CA HIS A 991 1.62 33.74 10.54
C HIS A 991 1.43 34.89 11.54
N LYS A 992 1.90 34.73 12.79
CA LYS A 992 1.80 35.79 13.81
C LYS A 992 2.65 37.01 13.47
N LEU A 993 3.80 36.81 12.82
CA LEU A 993 4.70 37.86 12.34
C LEU A 993 4.24 38.50 11.03
N GLY A 994 3.29 37.89 10.30
CA GLY A 994 2.89 38.32 8.98
C GLY A 994 3.98 38.08 7.91
N VAL A 995 4.85 37.08 8.13
CA VAL A 995 5.89 36.67 7.18
C VAL A 995 5.61 35.24 6.69
N ARG A 996 6.27 34.86 5.59
CA ARG A 996 6.21 33.50 5.05
C ARG A 996 6.95 32.51 5.96
N PRO A 997 6.43 31.27 6.17
CA PRO A 997 7.12 30.24 6.94
C PRO A 997 8.55 29.97 6.47
N GLU A 998 8.78 30.00 5.16
CA GLU A 998 10.08 29.77 4.54
C GLU A 998 11.15 30.76 5.04
N VAL A 999 10.77 32.03 5.30
CA VAL A 999 11.66 33.06 5.85
C VAL A 999 12.07 32.73 7.29
N VAL A 1000 11.12 32.26 8.11
CA VAL A 1000 11.40 31.85 9.49
C VAL A 1000 12.31 30.63 9.48
N ARG A 1001 12.07 29.65 8.60
CA ARG A 1001 12.92 28.46 8.45
C ARG A 1001 14.36 28.84 8.11
N GLU A 1002 14.57 29.62 7.04
CA GLU A 1002 15.88 30.06 6.56
C GLU A 1002 16.71 30.77 7.65
N ARG A 1003 16.05 31.60 8.47
CA ARG A 1003 16.70 32.37 9.53
C ARG A 1003 17.15 31.52 10.72
N ASN A 1004 16.62 30.32 10.87
CA ASN A 1004 16.85 29.47 12.03
C ASN A 1004 17.65 28.20 11.71
N PHE A 1005 18.10 27.99 10.47
CA PHE A 1005 18.87 26.80 10.12
C PHE A 1005 20.17 26.66 10.94
N TYR A 1006 20.56 25.41 11.18
CA TYR A 1006 21.95 25.08 11.46
C TYR A 1006 22.84 25.63 10.35
N LYS A 1007 24.04 26.09 10.71
CA LYS A 1007 24.99 26.58 9.72
C LYS A 1007 25.49 25.43 8.84
N ASP A 1008 25.73 25.74 7.57
CA ASP A 1008 26.51 24.85 6.72
C ASP A 1008 27.92 24.72 7.30
N ALA A 1009 28.42 23.49 7.36
CA ALA A 1009 29.55 23.14 8.19
C ALA A 1009 30.68 22.47 7.41
N THR A 1010 31.91 22.70 7.87
CA THR A 1010 33.11 21.98 7.42
C THR A 1010 33.53 20.96 8.48
N ALA A 1011 34.68 20.30 8.29
CA ALA A 1011 35.25 19.40 9.29
C ALA A 1011 35.64 20.11 10.60
N THR A 1012 35.94 21.41 10.55
CA THR A 1012 36.50 22.20 11.67
C THR A 1012 35.57 23.30 12.18
N GLU A 1013 34.53 23.66 11.41
CA GLU A 1013 33.54 24.65 11.80
C GLU A 1013 32.14 24.06 11.65
N TYR A 1014 31.43 23.87 12.77
CA TYR A 1014 30.12 23.22 12.81
C TYR A 1014 29.30 23.67 14.02
N ASP A 1015 27.99 23.43 13.95
CA ASP A 1015 27.07 23.55 15.10
C ASP A 1015 26.90 22.20 15.82
N TYR A 1016 26.23 22.24 16.98
CA TYR A 1016 25.92 21.06 17.77
C TYR A 1016 24.40 20.84 17.89
N THR A 1017 23.98 19.58 17.88
CA THR A 1017 22.62 19.17 18.24
C THR A 1017 22.35 19.40 19.74
N PRO A 1018 21.09 19.34 20.21
CA PRO A 1018 20.78 19.43 21.63
C PRO A 1018 21.52 18.40 22.50
N TYR A 1019 21.81 17.21 21.97
CA TYR A 1019 22.54 16.14 22.66
C TYR A 1019 24.06 16.19 22.43
N ARG A 1020 24.59 17.32 21.94
CA ARG A 1020 26.02 17.60 21.73
C ARG A 1020 26.71 16.80 20.63
N GLN A 1021 25.97 16.24 19.68
CA GLN A 1021 26.60 15.70 18.48
C GLN A 1021 27.02 16.85 17.55
N ALA A 1022 28.29 16.84 17.12
CA ALA A 1022 28.80 17.76 16.13
C ALA A 1022 28.17 17.49 14.75
N LEU A 1023 27.57 18.51 14.13
CA LEU A 1023 27.02 18.43 12.77
C LEU A 1023 28.10 18.72 11.72
N LYS A 1024 29.13 17.88 11.69
CA LYS A 1024 30.18 17.95 10.66
C LYS A 1024 29.55 17.73 9.29
N TYR A 1025 29.91 18.57 8.31
CA TYR A 1025 29.38 18.50 6.94
C TYR A 1025 27.85 18.72 6.81
N CYS A 1026 27.27 19.50 7.72
CA CYS A 1026 25.92 20.04 7.52
C CYS A 1026 25.85 20.81 6.20
N ARG A 1027 24.86 20.49 5.35
CA ARG A 1027 24.64 21.15 4.04
C ARG A 1027 23.19 21.60 3.86
N ILE A 1028 22.46 21.79 4.95
CA ILE A 1028 21.01 22.03 4.86
C ILE A 1028 20.69 23.32 4.13
N LYS A 1029 21.52 24.37 4.29
CA LYS A 1029 21.30 25.64 3.60
C LYS A 1029 21.65 25.52 2.12
N GLN A 1030 22.76 24.86 1.78
CA GLN A 1030 23.07 24.54 0.38
C GLN A 1030 21.91 23.78 -0.30
N VAL A 1031 21.43 22.69 0.30
CA VAL A 1031 20.30 21.89 -0.24
C VAL A 1031 19.06 22.75 -0.43
N TRP A 1032 18.76 23.63 0.54
CA TRP A 1032 17.65 24.56 0.47
C TRP A 1032 17.79 25.55 -0.69
N ASP A 1033 18.94 26.21 -0.83
CA ASP A 1033 19.19 27.23 -1.86
C ASP A 1033 19.17 26.62 -3.28
N ASP A 1034 19.77 25.43 -3.44
CA ASP A 1034 19.79 24.68 -4.70
C ASP A 1034 18.37 24.25 -5.11
N LEU A 1035 17.56 23.75 -4.16
CA LEU A 1035 16.17 23.36 -4.43
C LEU A 1035 15.30 24.59 -4.73
N LYS A 1036 15.48 25.70 -4.00
CA LYS A 1036 14.72 26.93 -4.21
C LYS A 1036 14.91 27.46 -5.63
N THR A 1037 16.14 27.36 -6.15
CA THR A 1037 16.48 27.76 -7.52
C THR A 1037 15.96 26.77 -8.55
N SER A 1038 16.26 25.47 -8.40
CA SER A 1038 15.87 24.44 -9.39
C SER A 1038 14.35 24.24 -9.50
N SER A 1039 13.61 24.42 -8.40
CA SER A 1039 12.14 24.36 -8.38
C SER A 1039 11.46 25.64 -8.88
N ASN A 1040 12.23 26.72 -9.09
CA ASN A 1040 11.76 28.07 -9.38
C ASN A 1040 10.73 28.56 -8.35
N PHE A 1041 11.03 28.33 -7.06
CA PHE A 1041 10.09 28.53 -5.96
C PHE A 1041 9.53 29.96 -5.91
N ASP A 1042 10.39 30.98 -5.95
CA ASP A 1042 9.98 32.38 -5.79
C ASP A 1042 9.04 32.85 -6.90
N ALA A 1043 9.29 32.45 -8.15
CA ALA A 1043 8.41 32.80 -9.27
C ALA A 1043 7.05 32.09 -9.15
N ARG A 1044 7.04 30.81 -8.79
CA ARG A 1044 5.80 30.03 -8.59
C ARG A 1044 4.99 30.56 -7.41
N LEU A 1045 5.64 31.05 -6.36
CA LEU A 1045 4.97 31.71 -5.25
C LEU A 1045 4.17 32.93 -5.73
N VAL A 1046 4.77 33.79 -6.57
CA VAL A 1046 4.07 34.94 -7.17
C VAL A 1046 2.89 34.49 -8.04
N GLU A 1047 3.05 33.41 -8.81
CA GLU A 1047 1.97 32.83 -9.61
C GLU A 1047 0.81 32.31 -8.73
N VAL A 1048 1.13 31.60 -7.65
CA VAL A 1048 0.15 31.09 -6.67
C VAL A 1048 -0.62 32.24 -6.03
N GLU A 1049 0.04 33.31 -5.60
CA GLU A 1049 -0.63 34.48 -5.03
C GLU A 1049 -1.53 35.19 -6.05
N SER A 1050 -1.05 35.34 -7.29
CA SER A 1050 -1.81 35.92 -8.40
C SER A 1050 -3.07 35.08 -8.71
N TYR A 1051 -2.92 33.76 -8.75
CA TYR A 1051 -4.02 32.82 -8.94
C TYR A 1051 -5.04 32.94 -7.79
N ASN A 1052 -4.59 32.97 -6.54
CA ASN A 1052 -5.46 33.05 -5.37
C ASN A 1052 -6.24 34.37 -5.27
N LYS A 1053 -5.69 35.49 -5.78
CA LYS A 1053 -6.40 36.79 -5.86
C LYS A 1053 -7.52 36.77 -6.90
N LYS A 1054 -7.34 35.98 -7.96
CA LYS A 1054 -8.27 35.85 -9.09
C LYS A 1054 -9.32 34.77 -8.89
N ASN A 1055 -9.11 33.79 -8.01
CA ASN A 1055 -10.00 32.64 -7.85
C ASN A 1055 -10.53 32.54 -6.42
N ARG A 1056 -11.86 32.52 -6.24
CA ARG A 1056 -12.49 32.38 -4.91
C ARG A 1056 -12.55 30.93 -4.46
N TRP A 1057 -12.97 30.04 -5.34
CA TRP A 1057 -13.32 28.65 -5.00
C TRP A 1057 -12.22 27.62 -5.29
N ARG A 1058 -11.19 28.00 -6.06
CA ARG A 1058 -9.97 27.23 -6.24
C ARG A 1058 -8.81 28.00 -5.63
N LYS A 1059 -8.04 27.36 -4.77
CA LYS A 1059 -6.87 27.95 -4.14
C LYS A 1059 -5.65 27.09 -4.38
N LYS A 1060 -4.55 27.71 -4.76
CA LYS A 1060 -3.25 27.07 -4.80
C LYS A 1060 -2.49 27.32 -3.50
N GLY A 1061 -1.71 26.33 -3.08
CA GLY A 1061 -0.74 26.46 -1.99
C GLY A 1061 0.61 25.98 -2.47
N ILE A 1062 1.69 26.64 -2.06
CA ILE A 1062 3.06 26.17 -2.26
C ILE A 1062 3.80 26.30 -0.92
N SER A 1063 4.58 25.27 -0.58
CA SER A 1063 5.38 25.22 0.65
C SER A 1063 6.71 24.53 0.37
N MET A 1064 7.74 24.96 1.09
CA MET A 1064 9.08 24.37 1.10
C MET A 1064 9.46 23.95 2.52
N ILE A 1065 9.89 22.70 2.70
CA ILE A 1065 10.17 22.11 4.03
C ILE A 1065 11.55 21.42 4.02
N PRO A 1066 12.40 21.65 5.05
CA PRO A 1066 13.70 21.01 5.21
C PRO A 1066 13.62 19.72 6.04
N ILE A 1067 14.60 18.83 5.87
CA ILE A 1067 14.78 17.62 6.67
C ILE A 1067 16.27 17.43 7.01
N LYS A 1068 16.56 17.31 8.31
CA LYS A 1068 17.77 16.65 8.85
C LYS A 1068 17.34 15.30 9.44
N TYR A 1069 18.00 14.22 9.01
CA TYR A 1069 17.67 12.84 9.42
C TYR A 1069 18.93 12.10 9.88
N GLY A 1070 18.97 11.61 11.12
CA GLY A 1070 20.11 10.85 11.66
C GLY A 1070 20.08 9.38 11.25
N ILE A 1071 21.23 8.82 10.88
CA ILE A 1071 21.38 7.44 10.41
C ILE A 1071 22.20 6.63 11.42
N SER A 1072 21.51 5.76 12.16
CA SER A 1072 22.00 4.68 13.03
C SER A 1072 20.80 4.08 13.76
N TYR A 1073 20.94 2.88 14.35
CA TYR A 1073 20.08 2.47 15.46
C TYR A 1073 20.45 3.25 16.72
N THR A 1074 19.44 3.75 17.45
CA THR A 1074 19.63 4.34 18.79
C THR A 1074 20.14 3.30 19.80
N TYR A 1075 19.83 2.02 19.58
CA TYR A 1075 20.40 0.91 20.33
C TYR A 1075 21.75 0.48 19.72
N ARG A 1076 22.85 0.91 20.35
CA ARG A 1076 24.23 0.73 19.85
C ARG A 1076 24.54 -0.69 19.34
N PRO A 1077 24.23 -1.79 20.05
CA PRO A 1077 24.58 -3.14 19.59
C PRO A 1077 23.97 -3.55 18.25
N MET A 1078 22.90 -2.91 17.78
CA MET A 1078 22.31 -3.22 16.46
C MET A 1078 23.07 -2.60 15.28
N ASN A 1079 24.05 -1.73 15.52
CA ASN A 1079 24.86 -1.10 14.46
C ASN A 1079 26.02 -1.99 14.01
N GLN A 1080 25.70 -3.24 13.64
CA GLN A 1080 26.64 -4.22 13.10
C GLN A 1080 25.99 -5.03 11.97
N GLY A 1081 26.82 -5.53 11.05
CA GLY A 1081 26.40 -6.39 9.93
C GLY A 1081 27.43 -7.48 9.68
N GLY A 1082 26.96 -8.67 9.30
CA GLY A 1082 27.80 -9.83 8.99
C GLY A 1082 27.67 -10.25 7.53
N ALA A 1083 28.73 -10.85 6.99
CA ALA A 1083 28.75 -11.41 5.64
C ALA A 1083 29.64 -12.66 5.53
N TYR A 1084 29.27 -13.55 4.60
CA TYR A 1084 30.05 -14.71 4.18
C TYR A 1084 30.19 -14.72 2.66
N VAL A 1085 31.43 -14.81 2.16
CA VAL A 1085 31.76 -14.79 0.73
C VAL A 1085 32.52 -16.07 0.37
N VAL A 1086 32.08 -16.74 -0.68
CA VAL A 1086 32.66 -18.00 -1.17
C VAL A 1086 32.95 -17.89 -2.66
N VAL A 1087 34.16 -18.29 -3.08
CA VAL A 1087 34.56 -18.38 -4.49
C VAL A 1087 34.72 -19.84 -4.91
N PHE A 1088 34.05 -20.25 -5.98
CA PHE A 1088 34.10 -21.61 -6.50
C PHE A 1088 35.26 -21.78 -7.47
N SER A 1089 36.18 -22.71 -7.19
CA SER A 1089 37.42 -22.87 -7.97
C SER A 1089 37.23 -23.46 -9.36
N ALA A 1090 36.15 -24.19 -9.59
CA ALA A 1090 35.87 -24.84 -10.87
C ALA A 1090 35.52 -23.83 -11.98
N ASP A 1091 34.84 -22.73 -11.63
CA ASP A 1091 34.32 -21.76 -12.60
C ASP A 1091 34.58 -20.28 -12.24
N GLY A 1092 35.07 -20.00 -11.04
CA GLY A 1092 35.30 -18.63 -10.54
C GLY A 1092 34.03 -17.92 -10.09
N THR A 1093 32.88 -18.59 -10.00
CA THR A 1093 31.66 -17.92 -9.52
C THR A 1093 31.76 -17.60 -8.04
N VAL A 1094 31.03 -16.58 -7.60
CA VAL A 1094 31.04 -16.06 -6.22
C VAL A 1094 29.63 -16.12 -5.65
N THR A 1095 29.48 -16.68 -4.45
CA THR A 1095 28.24 -16.59 -3.67
C THR A 1095 28.47 -15.75 -2.42
N ILE A 1096 27.55 -14.83 -2.16
CA ILE A 1096 27.60 -13.92 -1.00
C ILE A 1096 26.33 -14.06 -0.20
N GLU A 1097 26.48 -14.26 1.10
CA GLU A 1097 25.39 -14.21 2.06
C GLU A 1097 25.67 -13.12 3.09
N HIS A 1098 24.61 -12.40 3.51
CA HIS A 1098 24.73 -11.29 4.43
C HIS A 1098 23.47 -11.16 5.31
N GLY A 1099 23.59 -10.48 6.45
CA GLY A 1099 22.50 -10.35 7.43
C GLY A 1099 21.31 -9.49 6.96
N GLY A 1100 21.54 -8.61 5.98
CA GLY A 1100 20.50 -7.74 5.42
C GLY A 1100 19.45 -8.47 4.57
N ILE A 1101 18.20 -8.00 4.62
CA ILE A 1101 17.04 -8.60 3.95
C ILE A 1101 16.58 -7.74 2.76
N GLU A 1102 16.38 -8.36 1.59
CA GLU A 1102 15.78 -7.70 0.42
C GLU A 1102 14.26 -7.56 0.55
N MET A 1103 13.78 -6.32 0.57
CA MET A 1103 12.35 -5.97 0.69
C MET A 1103 11.89 -4.96 -0.37
N GLY A 1104 12.71 -4.74 -1.41
CA GLY A 1104 12.47 -3.84 -2.53
C GLY A 1104 13.49 -2.72 -2.68
N GLN A 1105 14.27 -2.44 -1.64
CA GLN A 1105 15.27 -1.37 -1.59
C GLN A 1105 16.54 -1.65 -2.39
N GLY A 1106 16.68 -2.85 -2.96
CA GLY A 1106 17.81 -3.22 -3.81
C GLY A 1106 19.10 -3.48 -3.03
N ILE A 1107 19.01 -3.96 -1.78
CA ILE A 1107 20.20 -4.25 -0.97
C ILE A 1107 21.08 -5.30 -1.65
N HIS A 1108 20.50 -6.38 -2.18
CA HIS A 1108 21.29 -7.42 -2.86
C HIS A 1108 21.97 -6.90 -4.12
N THR A 1109 21.33 -5.96 -4.84
CA THR A 1109 21.95 -5.32 -6.01
C THR A 1109 23.15 -4.47 -5.60
N LYS A 1110 23.00 -3.65 -4.54
CA LYS A 1110 24.10 -2.83 -4.00
C LYS A 1110 25.26 -3.68 -3.47
N ILE A 1111 24.95 -4.76 -2.75
CA ILE A 1111 25.97 -5.70 -2.26
C ILE A 1111 26.76 -6.34 -3.41
N ALA A 1112 26.07 -6.80 -4.46
CA ALA A 1112 26.73 -7.36 -5.64
C ALA A 1112 27.62 -6.33 -6.35
N GLN A 1113 27.19 -5.07 -6.43
CA GLN A 1113 28.02 -3.97 -6.96
C GLN A 1113 29.29 -3.74 -6.13
N ILE A 1114 29.16 -3.66 -4.80
CA ILE A 1114 30.29 -3.49 -3.88
C ILE A 1114 31.30 -4.63 -4.04
N ALA A 1115 30.81 -5.87 -4.08
CA ALA A 1115 31.66 -7.04 -4.22
C ALA A 1115 32.36 -7.11 -5.60
N ALA A 1116 31.64 -6.82 -6.68
CA ALA A 1116 32.19 -6.80 -8.04
C ALA A 1116 33.32 -5.79 -8.17
N ASP A 1117 33.17 -4.60 -7.58
CA ASP A 1117 34.20 -3.56 -7.64
C ASP A 1117 35.46 -3.97 -6.88
N ILE A 1118 35.32 -4.44 -5.64
CA ILE A 1118 36.45 -4.84 -4.78
C ILE A 1118 37.21 -6.04 -5.36
N LEU A 1119 36.47 -7.07 -5.80
CA LEU A 1119 37.07 -8.24 -6.42
C LEU A 1119 37.60 -7.95 -7.83
N GLY A 1120 37.16 -6.86 -8.46
CA GLY A 1120 37.56 -6.49 -9.82
C GLY A 1120 37.05 -7.47 -10.87
N ILE A 1121 35.82 -7.96 -10.70
CA ILE A 1121 35.20 -8.99 -11.57
C ILE A 1121 33.84 -8.51 -12.11
N ASP A 1122 33.32 -9.24 -13.09
CA ASP A 1122 31.98 -8.99 -13.62
C ASP A 1122 30.90 -9.35 -12.58
N ILE A 1123 29.89 -8.49 -12.42
CA ILE A 1123 28.79 -8.72 -11.49
C ILE A 1123 27.99 -9.99 -11.83
N SER A 1124 28.00 -10.45 -13.10
CA SER A 1124 27.35 -11.69 -13.52
C SER A 1124 27.96 -12.95 -12.90
N LEU A 1125 29.20 -12.88 -12.38
CA LEU A 1125 29.81 -13.96 -11.62
C LEU A 1125 29.32 -14.02 -10.17
N ILE A 1126 28.59 -13.01 -9.71
CA ILE A 1126 28.18 -12.87 -8.32
C ILE A 1126 26.70 -13.22 -8.16
N ARG A 1127 26.44 -14.18 -7.29
CA ARG A 1127 25.11 -14.50 -6.80
C ARG A 1127 24.99 -14.11 -5.33
N ILE A 1128 23.90 -13.41 -4.99
CA ILE A 1128 23.53 -13.22 -3.59
C ILE A 1128 22.65 -14.40 -3.17
N GLY A 1129 23.04 -15.05 -2.08
CA GLY A 1129 22.29 -16.15 -1.46
C GLY A 1129 21.02 -15.66 -0.76
N ILE A 1130 20.33 -16.59 -0.12
CA ILE A 1130 19.20 -16.25 0.76
C ILE A 1130 19.73 -15.72 2.09
N SER A 1131 18.91 -15.00 2.84
CA SER A 1131 19.24 -14.67 4.21
C SER A 1131 18.90 -15.87 5.10
N ASP A 1132 19.90 -16.37 5.82
CA ASP A 1132 19.81 -17.58 6.65
C ASP A 1132 20.58 -17.37 7.97
N THR A 1133 19.95 -17.74 9.08
CA THR A 1133 20.56 -17.75 10.41
C THR A 1133 21.70 -18.76 10.59
N SER A 1134 21.75 -19.83 9.77
CA SER A 1134 22.80 -20.85 9.82
C SER A 1134 24.14 -20.33 9.28
N THR A 1135 24.11 -19.36 8.38
CA THR A 1135 25.29 -18.82 7.70
C THR A 1135 25.71 -17.45 8.23
N VAL A 1136 24.75 -16.57 8.50
CA VAL A 1136 24.99 -15.26 9.14
C VAL A 1136 24.14 -15.15 10.42
N PRO A 1137 24.63 -15.70 11.55
CA PRO A 1137 23.90 -15.66 12.81
C PRO A 1137 23.89 -14.26 13.42
N ASN A 1138 22.93 -14.01 14.32
CA ASN A 1138 22.84 -12.77 15.12
C ASN A 1138 22.77 -11.48 14.29
N ALA A 1139 22.31 -11.56 13.04
CA ALA A 1139 22.14 -10.40 12.18
C ALA A 1139 21.11 -9.42 12.79
N SER A 1140 21.49 -8.14 12.86
CA SER A 1140 20.57 -7.05 13.19
C SER A 1140 19.40 -6.99 12.20
N SER A 1141 18.29 -6.38 12.62
CA SER A 1141 17.18 -6.10 11.70
C SER A 1141 17.65 -5.28 10.50
N THR A 1142 16.98 -5.45 9.36
CA THR A 1142 17.14 -4.52 8.24
C THR A 1142 16.20 -3.33 8.42
N GLY A 1143 16.70 -2.30 9.09
CA GLY A 1143 15.98 -1.08 9.46
C GLY A 1143 16.93 0.11 9.60
N ALA A 1144 16.50 1.16 10.30
CA ALA A 1144 17.27 2.40 10.58
C ALA A 1144 17.94 3.10 9.37
N SER A 1145 17.57 2.73 8.14
CA SER A 1145 18.24 3.11 6.90
C SER A 1145 19.72 2.68 6.79
N THR A 1146 20.17 1.73 7.62
CA THR A 1146 21.59 1.29 7.70
C THR A 1146 21.88 -0.02 6.98
N GLY A 1147 20.86 -0.66 6.38
CA GLY A 1147 20.99 -2.00 5.81
C GLY A 1147 22.12 -2.14 4.78
N THR A 1148 22.29 -1.18 3.88
CA THR A 1148 23.41 -1.19 2.92
C THR A 1148 24.74 -0.91 3.61
N ASP A 1149 24.82 0.08 4.50
CA ASP A 1149 26.07 0.48 5.15
C ASP A 1149 26.66 -0.67 5.97
N LEU A 1150 25.84 -1.32 6.81
CA LEU A 1150 26.31 -2.37 7.71
C LEU A 1150 26.73 -3.62 6.94
N ASN A 1151 25.86 -4.11 6.05
CA ASN A 1151 26.12 -5.34 5.30
C ASN A 1151 27.13 -5.12 4.17
N GLY A 1152 27.13 -3.94 3.56
CA GLY A 1152 28.11 -3.52 2.55
C GLY A 1152 29.50 -3.36 3.15
N GLY A 1153 29.59 -2.81 4.37
CA GLY A 1153 30.84 -2.78 5.15
C GLY A 1153 31.38 -4.20 5.41
N ALA A 1154 30.52 -5.12 5.83
CA ALA A 1154 30.91 -6.51 6.07
C ALA A 1154 31.35 -7.23 4.79
N VAL A 1155 30.59 -7.10 3.70
CA VAL A 1155 30.96 -7.67 2.40
C VAL A 1155 32.26 -7.07 1.88
N LYS A 1156 32.46 -5.76 2.06
CA LYS A 1156 33.70 -5.09 1.68
C LYS A 1156 34.91 -5.71 2.39
N MET A 1157 34.80 -5.89 3.71
CA MET A 1157 35.87 -6.51 4.50
C MET A 1157 36.14 -7.96 4.05
N ALA A 1158 35.11 -8.78 3.85
CA ALA A 1158 35.27 -10.17 3.42
C ALA A 1158 35.86 -10.29 1.99
N CYS A 1159 35.41 -9.43 1.06
CA CYS A 1159 35.96 -9.41 -0.30
C CYS A 1159 37.40 -8.92 -0.32
N GLN A 1160 37.76 -7.93 0.52
CA GLN A 1160 39.13 -7.45 0.63
C GLN A 1160 40.07 -8.54 1.16
N ASP A 1161 39.67 -9.26 2.20
CA ASP A 1161 40.45 -10.38 2.74
C ASP A 1161 40.68 -11.50 1.70
N LEU A 1162 39.67 -11.85 0.90
CA LEU A 1162 39.84 -12.77 -0.23
C LEU A 1162 40.81 -12.21 -1.28
N LYS A 1163 40.64 -10.94 -1.63
CA LYS A 1163 41.46 -10.25 -2.62
C LYS A 1163 42.93 -10.19 -2.21
N ASP A 1164 43.20 -9.94 -0.94
CA ASP A 1164 44.54 -9.85 -0.38
C ASP A 1164 45.24 -11.22 -0.44
N ARG A 1165 44.55 -12.30 -0.04
CA ARG A 1165 45.10 -13.68 -0.14
C ARG A 1165 45.43 -14.08 -1.57
N LEU A 1166 44.53 -13.76 -2.52
CA LEU A 1166 44.76 -14.04 -3.94
C LEU A 1166 45.90 -13.17 -4.51
N THR A 1167 46.00 -11.92 -4.07
CA THR A 1167 47.09 -11.02 -4.43
C THR A 1167 48.44 -11.53 -3.92
N GLU A 1168 48.50 -11.97 -2.66
CA GLU A 1168 49.70 -12.60 -2.09
C GLU A 1168 50.06 -13.89 -2.83
N PHE A 1169 49.07 -14.71 -3.20
CA PHE A 1169 49.28 -15.88 -4.03
C PHE A 1169 49.89 -15.53 -5.40
N CYS A 1170 49.34 -14.55 -6.11
CA CYS A 1170 49.91 -14.11 -7.39
C CYS A 1170 51.34 -13.57 -7.24
N LYS A 1171 51.61 -12.74 -6.22
CA LYS A 1171 52.97 -12.23 -5.91
C LYS A 1171 53.96 -13.34 -5.60
N ALA A 1172 53.53 -14.41 -4.93
CA ALA A 1172 54.37 -15.56 -4.60
C ALA A 1172 54.64 -16.50 -5.78
N ASN A 1173 53.93 -16.34 -6.90
CA ASN A 1173 54.04 -17.18 -8.09
C ASN A 1173 54.29 -16.35 -9.37
N PRO A 1174 55.33 -15.50 -9.41
CA PRO A 1174 55.55 -14.58 -10.53
C PRO A 1174 55.91 -15.27 -11.85
N ASP A 1175 56.39 -16.52 -11.80
CA ASP A 1175 56.77 -17.30 -13.00
C ASP A 1175 55.58 -18.04 -13.63
N ASN A 1176 54.40 -17.98 -13.00
CA ASN A 1176 53.20 -18.63 -13.53
C ASN A 1176 52.47 -17.69 -14.49
N SER A 1177 52.76 -17.83 -15.79
CA SER A 1177 52.16 -17.00 -16.84
C SER A 1177 50.63 -17.04 -16.94
N SER A 1178 49.97 -18.02 -16.29
CA SER A 1178 48.50 -18.04 -16.19
C SER A 1178 47.94 -17.03 -15.17
N LEU A 1179 48.80 -16.34 -14.43
CA LEU A 1179 48.46 -15.32 -13.42
C LEU A 1179 48.79 -13.89 -13.88
N ASP A 1180 49.39 -13.69 -15.06
CA ASP A 1180 49.90 -12.40 -15.53
C ASP A 1180 48.82 -11.30 -15.56
N GLY A 1181 49.19 -10.05 -15.26
CA GLY A 1181 48.32 -8.87 -15.40
C GLY A 1181 47.35 -8.62 -14.24
N TRP A 1182 47.39 -9.43 -13.18
CA TRP A 1182 46.61 -9.27 -11.95
C TRP A 1182 46.80 -7.91 -11.27
N GLU A 1183 47.85 -7.14 -11.61
CA GLU A 1183 48.12 -5.81 -11.05
C GLU A 1183 47.06 -4.77 -11.45
N THR A 1184 46.20 -5.07 -12.43
CA THR A 1184 45.16 -4.17 -12.95
C THR A 1184 43.75 -4.74 -12.76
N LYS A 1185 42.73 -3.88 -12.61
CA LYS A 1185 41.32 -4.31 -12.55
C LYS A 1185 40.91 -5.13 -13.79
N LYS A 1186 41.38 -4.71 -14.97
CA LYS A 1186 41.13 -5.44 -16.23
C LYS A 1186 41.76 -6.83 -16.25
N GLY A 1187 42.95 -6.98 -15.69
CA GLY A 1187 43.61 -8.27 -15.58
C GLY A 1187 42.93 -9.19 -14.59
N TRP A 1188 42.43 -8.68 -13.46
CA TRP A 1188 41.56 -9.45 -12.57
C TRP A 1188 40.32 -9.98 -13.30
N ALA A 1189 39.58 -9.12 -14.00
CA ALA A 1189 38.40 -9.55 -14.75
C ALA A 1189 38.71 -10.62 -15.82
N SER A 1190 39.86 -10.50 -16.50
CA SER A 1190 40.25 -11.41 -17.58
C SER A 1190 40.80 -12.76 -17.08
N ASN A 1191 41.51 -12.75 -15.93
CA ASN A 1191 42.26 -13.91 -15.43
C ASN A 1191 41.67 -14.53 -14.16
N TRP A 1192 40.56 -14.00 -13.63
CA TRP A 1192 39.93 -14.42 -12.38
C TRP A 1192 39.84 -15.95 -12.23
N LYS A 1193 39.27 -16.63 -13.22
CA LYS A 1193 39.10 -18.09 -13.18
C LYS A 1193 40.44 -18.84 -13.10
N ALA A 1194 41.46 -18.38 -13.83
CA ALA A 1194 42.79 -18.98 -13.79
C ALA A 1194 43.44 -18.77 -12.41
N ILE A 1195 43.35 -17.56 -11.87
CA ILE A 1195 43.88 -17.20 -10.55
C ILE A 1195 43.25 -18.06 -9.46
N VAL A 1196 41.91 -18.14 -9.41
CA VAL A 1196 41.18 -18.90 -8.40
C VAL A 1196 41.47 -20.40 -8.50
N SER A 1197 41.53 -20.96 -9.71
CA SER A 1197 41.83 -22.39 -9.92
C SER A 1197 43.26 -22.74 -9.46
N ALA A 1198 44.23 -21.89 -9.78
CA ALA A 1198 45.60 -22.05 -9.33
C ALA A 1198 45.72 -21.91 -7.80
N ALA A 1199 45.03 -20.93 -7.21
CA ALA A 1199 44.99 -20.70 -5.77
C ALA A 1199 44.39 -21.90 -5.02
N TYR A 1200 43.30 -22.48 -5.54
CA TYR A 1200 42.71 -23.71 -4.99
C TYR A 1200 43.67 -24.89 -5.03
N THR A 1201 44.38 -25.08 -6.14
CA THR A 1201 45.40 -26.14 -6.28
C THR A 1201 46.52 -25.95 -5.26
N ALA A 1202 46.87 -24.70 -4.96
CA ALA A 1202 47.81 -24.33 -3.91
C ALA A 1202 47.22 -24.39 -2.47
N ARG A 1203 45.94 -24.77 -2.33
CA ARG A 1203 45.18 -24.85 -1.06
C ARG A 1203 45.02 -23.50 -0.35
N VAL A 1204 44.92 -22.42 -1.12
CA VAL A 1204 44.50 -21.10 -0.60
C VAL A 1204 43.03 -21.18 -0.20
N ASN A 1205 42.68 -20.62 0.97
CA ASN A 1205 41.29 -20.57 1.42
C ASN A 1205 40.49 -19.55 0.58
N LEU A 1206 39.51 -20.06 -0.17
CA LEU A 1206 38.62 -19.29 -1.06
C LEU A 1206 37.28 -18.88 -0.40
N ALA A 1207 37.21 -18.90 0.92
CA ALA A 1207 36.08 -18.39 1.69
C ALA A 1207 36.52 -17.37 2.74
N ALA A 1208 35.71 -16.34 2.96
CA ALA A 1208 35.94 -15.31 3.97
C ALA A 1208 34.64 -14.89 4.66
N GLN A 1209 34.74 -14.64 5.97
CA GLN A 1209 33.66 -14.08 6.81
C GLN A 1209 34.13 -12.77 7.41
N ALA A 1210 33.22 -11.82 7.57
CA ALA A 1210 33.52 -10.56 8.25
C ALA A 1210 32.32 -10.03 9.02
N LEU A 1211 32.62 -9.29 10.08
CA LEU A 1211 31.68 -8.49 10.85
C LEU A 1211 32.12 -7.03 10.77
N TYR A 1212 31.22 -6.16 10.35
CA TYR A 1212 31.41 -4.72 10.37
C TYR A 1212 30.57 -4.10 11.50
N SER A 1213 31.16 -3.19 12.24
CA SER A 1213 30.48 -2.39 13.28
C SER A 1213 30.72 -0.92 13.01
N SER A 1214 29.67 -0.10 13.06
CA SER A 1214 29.82 1.35 12.89
C SER A 1214 30.75 1.93 13.97
N PRO A 1215 31.80 2.67 13.58
CA PRO A 1215 32.74 3.24 14.54
C PRO A 1215 32.14 4.47 15.26
N ASP A 1216 32.77 4.87 16.36
CA ASP A 1216 32.54 6.14 17.08
C ASP A 1216 31.11 6.40 17.61
N LEU A 1217 30.26 5.36 17.65
CA LEU A 1217 28.94 5.44 18.27
C LEU A 1217 29.05 5.36 19.81
N GLY A 1218 28.55 6.39 20.48
CA GLY A 1218 28.52 6.50 21.93
C GLY A 1218 27.19 6.07 22.55
N THR A 1219 27.16 6.01 23.88
CA THR A 1219 25.94 5.83 24.65
C THR A 1219 25.56 7.18 25.25
N LEU A 1220 24.30 7.59 25.10
CA LEU A 1220 23.79 8.79 25.76
C LEU A 1220 23.84 8.58 27.28
N THR A 1221 24.51 9.49 28.00
CA THR A 1221 24.68 9.38 29.46
C THR A 1221 23.86 10.45 30.18
N GLU A 1222 23.17 10.05 31.24
CA GLU A 1222 22.49 10.97 32.16
C GLU A 1222 23.49 11.53 33.18
N LYS A 1223 23.68 12.85 33.23
CA LYS A 1223 24.52 13.49 34.26
C LYS A 1223 24.11 14.94 34.60
N PRO A 1224 24.07 15.32 35.90
CA PRO A 1224 23.96 14.44 37.07
C PRO A 1224 22.59 13.76 37.09
N LEU A 1225 22.49 12.56 37.65
CA LEU A 1225 21.29 11.70 37.83
C LEU A 1225 20.06 12.39 38.49
N SER A 1226 20.12 13.68 38.75
CA SER A 1226 19.09 14.50 39.38
C SER A 1226 18.41 15.50 38.42
N SER A 1227 18.88 15.65 37.18
CA SER A 1227 18.34 16.64 36.23
C SER A 1227 17.50 16.05 35.09
N GLY A 1228 17.55 14.74 34.84
CA GLY A 1228 16.80 14.07 33.76
C GLY A 1228 17.25 14.44 32.33
N ASN A 1229 18.41 15.09 32.18
CA ASN A 1229 18.93 15.56 30.89
C ASN A 1229 19.99 14.60 30.32
N TRP A 1230 19.80 14.22 29.05
CA TRP A 1230 20.66 13.27 28.32
C TRP A 1230 21.57 13.99 27.32
N TYR A 1231 22.87 13.69 27.35
CA TYR A 1231 23.82 14.18 26.34
C TYR A 1231 24.94 13.17 26.08
N LEU A 1232 25.58 13.30 24.92
CA LEU A 1232 26.76 12.54 24.55
C LEU A 1232 28.00 13.05 25.29
N VAL A 1233 28.95 12.14 25.52
CA VAL A 1233 30.33 12.51 25.87
C VAL A 1233 30.95 13.26 24.69
N ASP A 1234 31.79 14.26 24.96
CA ASP A 1234 32.44 15.01 23.90
C ASP A 1234 33.28 14.10 22.99
N GLY A 1235 32.95 14.09 21.69
CA GLY A 1235 33.58 13.24 20.68
C GLY A 1235 32.75 12.04 20.24
N ASP A 1236 31.77 11.63 21.04
CA ASP A 1236 30.85 10.53 20.71
C ASP A 1236 29.77 10.96 19.70
N GLN A 1237 29.17 9.97 19.04
CA GLN A 1237 28.07 10.17 18.08
C GLN A 1237 26.86 9.30 18.44
N ALA A 1238 25.65 9.87 18.38
CA ALA A 1238 24.41 9.09 18.48
C ALA A 1238 24.03 8.49 17.11
N PHE A 1239 24.28 9.25 16.04
CA PHE A 1239 24.09 8.84 14.65
C PHE A 1239 25.43 8.82 13.91
N TYR A 1240 25.67 7.84 13.06
CA TYR A 1240 26.94 7.75 12.32
C TYR A 1240 27.11 8.92 11.34
N TYR A 1241 26.00 9.36 10.74
CA TYR A 1241 25.93 10.59 9.95
C TYR A 1241 24.49 11.09 9.85
N PHE A 1242 24.29 12.21 9.16
CA PHE A 1242 22.98 12.77 8.85
C PHE A 1242 22.75 12.87 7.34
N THR A 1243 21.53 12.61 6.90
CA THR A 1243 21.04 12.98 5.58
C THR A 1243 20.32 14.31 5.65
N TYR A 1244 20.57 15.17 4.66
CA TYR A 1244 19.92 16.47 4.50
C TYR A 1244 19.09 16.48 3.21
N CYS A 1245 17.87 16.99 3.28
CA CYS A 1245 16.93 17.04 2.17
C CYS A 1245 16.04 18.28 2.33
N ALA A 1246 15.44 18.75 1.25
CA ALA A 1246 14.29 19.65 1.29
C ALA A 1246 13.25 19.17 0.27
N ALA A 1247 12.03 19.70 0.32
CA ALA A 1247 11.03 19.45 -0.70
C ALA A 1247 10.16 20.68 -0.91
N VAL A 1248 9.82 20.98 -2.16
CA VAL A 1248 8.82 21.97 -2.56
C VAL A 1248 7.61 21.22 -3.08
N SER A 1249 6.41 21.54 -2.60
CA SER A 1249 5.16 21.00 -3.15
C SER A 1249 4.15 22.10 -3.40
N GLU A 1250 3.52 22.04 -4.57
CA GLU A 1250 2.41 22.90 -4.97
C GLU A 1250 1.15 22.07 -5.13
N VAL A 1251 0.06 22.55 -4.52
CA VAL A 1251 -1.25 21.90 -4.53
C VAL A 1251 -2.32 22.87 -5.00
N GLU A 1252 -3.41 22.34 -5.55
CA GLU A 1252 -4.68 23.05 -5.74
C GLU A 1252 -5.77 22.41 -4.89
N ILE A 1253 -6.48 23.23 -4.13
CA ILE A 1253 -7.60 22.84 -3.28
C ILE A 1253 -8.89 23.38 -3.89
N ASP A 1254 -9.87 22.50 -3.97
CA ASP A 1254 -11.26 22.84 -4.21
C ASP A 1254 -11.94 23.22 -2.90
N VAL A 1255 -12.22 24.51 -2.70
CA VAL A 1255 -12.77 25.02 -1.43
C VAL A 1255 -14.18 24.51 -1.17
N LEU A 1256 -14.94 24.19 -2.22
CA LEU A 1256 -16.33 23.73 -2.10
C LEU A 1256 -16.45 22.25 -1.74
N THR A 1257 -15.39 21.47 -1.96
CA THR A 1257 -15.43 20.01 -1.79
C THR A 1257 -14.32 19.45 -0.90
N GLY A 1258 -13.25 20.19 -0.67
CA GLY A 1258 -12.08 19.72 0.07
C GLY A 1258 -11.15 18.82 -0.75
N GLU A 1259 -11.44 18.56 -2.03
CA GLU A 1259 -10.53 17.81 -2.91
C GLU A 1259 -9.21 18.58 -3.06
N CYS A 1260 -8.10 17.85 -2.94
CA CYS A 1260 -6.74 18.39 -3.06
C CYS A 1260 -5.99 17.66 -4.17
N THR A 1261 -5.40 18.41 -5.09
CA THR A 1261 -4.57 17.89 -6.17
C THR A 1261 -3.13 18.33 -5.96
N ILE A 1262 -2.20 17.38 -5.97
CA ILE A 1262 -0.77 17.68 -6.04
C ILE A 1262 -0.43 18.04 -7.49
N LEU A 1263 -0.02 19.28 -7.73
CA LEU A 1263 0.30 19.78 -9.07
C LEU A 1263 1.75 19.50 -9.45
N ARG A 1264 2.67 19.73 -8.51
CA ARG A 1264 4.11 19.55 -8.71
C ARG A 1264 4.82 19.38 -7.37
N THR A 1265 5.79 18.48 -7.35
CA THR A 1265 6.73 18.32 -6.24
C THR A 1265 8.16 18.28 -6.79
N ASP A 1266 9.06 19.01 -6.14
CA ASP A 1266 10.50 19.04 -6.40
C ASP A 1266 11.22 18.63 -5.11
N ILE A 1267 12.22 17.76 -5.18
CA ILE A 1267 12.96 17.19 -4.02
C ILE A 1267 14.45 17.32 -4.26
#